data_AF-A0A962E1N6-F1
#
_entry.id   AF-A0A962E1N6-F1
#
_cell.length_a   1.000
_cell.length_b   1.000
_cell.length_c   1.000
_cell.angle_alpha   90.00
_cell.angle_beta   90.00
_cell.angle_gamma   90.00
#
_symmetry.space_group_name_H-M   'P 1'
#
loop_
_entity.id
_entity.type
_entity.pdbx_description
1 polymer ?
#
loop_
_entity_poly.entity_id
_entity_poly.type
_entity_poly.pdbx_seq_one_letter_code
_entity_poly.pdbx_strand_id
1 'polypeptide(L)'
;MKLFWVLILLAYNVSAEKFFYEQEPNNSPIDGNHFKSEQTILGDMQGKDQDMFIWNVSDGDADFQWNIEFEGLPGKLTRLDLMQVEFTEDGSGVTKVDTIFSMSSPDGSVPLQTNNLVVTPGKYYIGLSYAGGQSKPSASPLFGDIGLEDMESEIQQENNQIDSIEVKEQDFYKIRITKGYKINQARIKEDKNSKESPYSLRADSTVGIYFFNKSLWLDFKINEKQTNQVWKVHGQSELGKPLTLKLYDSANNLLASHQSDKRGTFYLSDLKLSVGSYLLELISQDSSTAIIEVANTGEFVSGNEAEPNNKLKIANQIKIGEAITGRLSDNRDEDYFIFEVDEELSHKQLKLSVVNDNKENLRFCLWDDNQKRLKCNDTKEDIILDNLSLSTGSYFISLSRSANEAPYSVNVADVGPRNPIMETEPNDSFPQAVAMNEKRLVKGTTVGNEYDFYKFDVDDSDRMWTIQAVGTNLDRLMIYNARGDAIQRATNQAKSNRLKLSNLILSPGEHVVSLNGTDSKYVLRVFPAGKIDESLEREPNDSDIQATALNIGETKKGLLADANDVDLYHFRINGEQGLHLKIQPPADGALSYQLDREGVRVGRKVSQKGEAVEFKGLLKPGEYQIRIQPHRDLSDDLYEVSLKTYDAYTCIEDCEPNDNPYQANNMSGVSVVKGQSGTHDDYDWYFLPESEVQRKVTFVDKVGNNINGIVGFTDYGKTSLVTERNSKEQLIDFTIPVNKAGYFRIQVSKSDYEFDIKIDNQPVQQQIISADVSLSVSGLPEKIKAFSPESQRLKGQIMVENKGHEIVDVHLKIHTGDYRWITDISTDELQLQPGETKQIPISILTPAELIDTIITRIVFVAETKGVVVKQYSHEIKADTNAELVNPEEFWGVQKPLLGGINVAAHSMGAKRTEEDIAMNVSSVGYGFDELFDNMTALNSGLKYRGGRKTEKDIVTIEFAGNKPVDVVGTILNPLSGGSSYKYLKDFELHLSLDGVNFQNVLQGSLQPVGAEQSFVLSQPYKARFARLYMINSQDDIVKTNLSLGEWKVIAAPDTVFDSFNIASPNHGGFVVWSKPQISGDWDKPILTEELEHASARSRSNDDWQWVIGFHNQRAAFIEKIQWLPSQADTGNRSNVEPMKSVKVFVSSSSNVGPWQLVADEKLDTDKSLKEITFEKPVWARYVKFVTDNVKISNYAYFPETIRILEKQVGSDYQSILGEWGELSHQALYEKLNPANKLTVKDERQNHSKNTAFDISQVKTTKGQVQLEYAD
;
A
#
# COMPACT_ATOMS: atom_id res chain seq x y z
N MET A 1 -26.27 -91.04 28.09
CA MET A 1 -27.12 -92.06 27.46
C MET A 1 -27.77 -91.43 26.22
N LYS A 2 -27.11 -91.38 25.06
CA LYS A 2 -27.10 -92.44 24.03
C LYS A 2 -28.50 -92.98 23.62
N LEU A 3 -29.49 -92.09 23.45
CA LEU A 3 -30.71 -92.39 22.67
C LEU A 3 -31.37 -91.14 22.03
N PHE A 4 -30.59 -90.20 21.52
CA PHE A 4 -31.10 -88.94 20.93
C PHE A 4 -30.37 -88.58 19.61
N TRP A 5 -30.25 -89.57 18.72
CA TRP A 5 -29.45 -89.50 17.49
C TRP A 5 -30.14 -90.13 16.26
N VAL A 6 -31.47 -90.32 16.32
CA VAL A 6 -32.28 -91.00 15.27
C VAL A 6 -33.57 -90.22 14.93
N LEU A 7 -33.75 -89.02 15.49
CA LEU A 7 -34.87 -88.11 15.17
C LEU A 7 -34.37 -86.76 14.59
N ILE A 8 -33.17 -86.76 14.01
CA ILE A 8 -32.64 -85.70 13.15
C ILE A 8 -32.70 -86.21 11.71
N LEU A 9 -33.91 -86.20 11.13
CA LEU A 9 -34.22 -86.39 9.71
C LEU A 9 -35.74 -86.16 9.51
N LEU A 10 -36.15 -85.64 8.35
CA LEU A 10 -37.56 -85.37 7.98
C LEU A 10 -38.28 -84.24 8.75
N ALA A 11 -37.67 -83.06 8.83
CA ALA A 11 -38.40 -81.78 8.98
C ALA A 11 -37.78 -80.58 8.23
N TYR A 12 -36.77 -80.81 7.39
CA TYR A 12 -36.32 -79.79 6.45
C TYR A 12 -37.36 -79.65 5.34
N ASN A 13 -38.21 -78.61 5.45
CA ASN A 13 -38.72 -77.94 4.26
C ASN A 13 -37.52 -77.27 3.59
N VAL A 14 -36.78 -78.03 2.77
CA VAL A 14 -36.03 -77.43 1.67
C VAL A 14 -37.11 -76.84 0.77
N SER A 15 -37.35 -75.53 0.93
CA SER A 15 -37.95 -74.76 -0.16
C SER A 15 -37.02 -74.97 -1.33
N ALA A 16 -37.48 -75.69 -2.36
CA ALA A 16 -36.66 -75.96 -3.52
C ALA A 16 -36.37 -74.61 -4.17
N GLU A 17 -35.15 -74.12 -3.96
CA GLU A 17 -34.73 -72.80 -4.42
C GLU A 17 -34.95 -72.74 -5.93
N LYS A 18 -35.93 -71.93 -6.33
CA LYS A 18 -36.28 -71.79 -7.74
C LYS A 18 -35.18 -70.98 -8.38
N PHE A 19 -34.22 -71.65 -9.01
CA PHE A 19 -33.28 -71.00 -9.90
C PHE A 19 -34.02 -70.61 -11.19
N PHE A 20 -33.93 -69.33 -11.52
CA PHE A 20 -34.29 -68.79 -12.83
C PHE A 20 -32.98 -68.57 -13.58
N TYR A 21 -32.76 -69.38 -14.60
CA TYR A 21 -31.65 -69.17 -15.54
C TYR A 21 -32.09 -68.13 -16.57
N GLU A 22 -31.17 -67.24 -16.96
CA GLU A 22 -31.40 -66.25 -18.02
C GLU A 22 -31.81 -66.87 -19.36
N GLN A 23 -32.34 -66.06 -20.26
CA GLN A 23 -32.74 -66.48 -21.60
C GLN A 23 -32.45 -65.39 -22.63
N GLU A 24 -31.44 -65.61 -23.47
CA GLU A 24 -31.04 -64.66 -24.51
C GLU A 24 -31.95 -64.64 -25.75
N PRO A 25 -32.10 -63.46 -26.40
CA PRO A 25 -31.52 -62.18 -26.04
C PRO A 25 -32.32 -61.48 -24.92
N ASN A 26 -31.68 -61.09 -23.82
CA ASN A 26 -32.27 -60.25 -22.77
C ASN A 26 -31.64 -58.83 -22.72
N ASN A 27 -30.69 -58.54 -23.61
CA ASN A 27 -29.77 -57.40 -23.67
C ASN A 27 -30.41 -55.97 -23.76
N SER A 28 -31.71 -55.80 -23.47
CA SER A 28 -32.39 -54.49 -23.51
C SER A 28 -33.58 -54.36 -22.53
N PRO A 29 -34.01 -53.14 -22.18
CA PRO A 29 -35.25 -52.89 -21.42
C PRO A 29 -36.55 -53.36 -22.11
N ILE A 30 -36.52 -53.76 -23.38
CA ILE A 30 -37.67 -54.32 -24.10
C ILE A 30 -37.66 -55.86 -24.00
N ASP A 31 -36.48 -56.47 -24.05
CA ASP A 31 -36.30 -57.93 -24.17
C ASP A 31 -36.04 -58.63 -22.82
N GLY A 32 -35.81 -57.85 -21.75
CA GLY A 32 -35.39 -58.33 -20.43
C GLY A 32 -36.30 -59.38 -19.77
N ASN A 33 -35.68 -60.36 -19.10
CA ASN A 33 -36.36 -61.53 -18.55
C ASN A 33 -37.27 -61.18 -17.34
N HIS A 34 -38.57 -61.48 -17.44
CA HIS A 34 -39.57 -61.11 -16.41
C HIS A 34 -39.68 -62.06 -15.22
N PHE A 35 -39.73 -61.52 -13.99
CA PHE A 35 -40.12 -62.26 -12.78
C PHE A 35 -41.03 -61.43 -11.84
N LYS A 36 -41.66 -62.09 -10.84
CA LYS A 36 -42.78 -61.55 -10.04
C LYS A 36 -42.85 -62.00 -8.56
N SER A 37 -41.78 -62.58 -8.02
CA SER A 37 -41.76 -63.11 -6.65
C SER A 37 -40.34 -63.08 -6.09
N GLU A 38 -40.16 -63.62 -4.88
CA GLU A 38 -38.84 -64.08 -4.44
C GLU A 38 -38.24 -65.01 -5.50
N GLN A 39 -36.96 -64.79 -5.83
CA GLN A 39 -36.33 -65.36 -7.01
C GLN A 39 -34.81 -65.36 -6.85
N THR A 40 -34.18 -66.50 -7.14
CA THR A 40 -32.74 -66.61 -7.35
C THR A 40 -32.47 -66.73 -8.85
N ILE A 41 -31.62 -65.87 -9.37
CA ILE A 41 -31.28 -65.70 -10.79
C ILE A 41 -29.83 -66.14 -10.98
N LEU A 42 -29.54 -66.87 -12.05
CA LEU A 42 -28.20 -67.31 -12.45
C LEU A 42 -27.98 -67.03 -13.94
N GLY A 43 -26.78 -66.57 -14.29
CA GLY A 43 -26.41 -66.30 -15.68
C GLY A 43 -24.93 -66.01 -15.92
N ASP A 44 -24.50 -65.89 -17.17
CA ASP A 44 -23.12 -65.65 -17.62
C ASP A 44 -23.08 -64.61 -18.76
N MET A 45 -22.27 -63.56 -18.60
CA MET A 45 -22.03 -62.54 -19.63
C MET A 45 -20.67 -62.74 -20.32
N GLN A 46 -20.67 -62.84 -21.65
CA GLN A 46 -19.48 -62.98 -22.47
C GLN A 46 -19.36 -61.89 -23.54
N GLY A 47 -18.12 -61.65 -24.03
CA GLY A 47 -17.82 -60.66 -25.07
C GLY A 47 -18.19 -59.20 -24.73
N LYS A 48 -19.47 -58.85 -24.94
CA LYS A 48 -20.07 -57.53 -24.71
C LYS A 48 -21.52 -57.59 -24.14
N ASP A 49 -21.95 -58.75 -23.64
CA ASP A 49 -23.29 -58.90 -23.05
C ASP A 49 -23.53 -57.94 -21.88
N GLN A 50 -24.79 -57.57 -21.71
CA GLN A 50 -25.36 -56.83 -20.59
C GLN A 50 -26.76 -57.34 -20.31
N ASP A 51 -27.01 -57.95 -19.16
CA ASP A 51 -28.29 -58.62 -18.95
C ASP A 51 -29.36 -57.70 -18.37
N MET A 52 -30.63 -57.93 -18.73
CA MET A 52 -31.76 -57.19 -18.16
C MET A 52 -32.81 -58.12 -17.57
N PHE A 53 -33.14 -57.92 -16.29
CA PHE A 53 -34.24 -58.61 -15.61
C PHE A 53 -35.32 -57.62 -15.20
N ILE A 54 -36.59 -57.97 -15.42
CA ILE A 54 -37.72 -57.08 -15.19
C ILE A 54 -38.56 -57.61 -14.03
N TRP A 55 -38.33 -57.04 -12.86
CA TRP A 55 -39.04 -57.35 -11.62
C TRP A 55 -40.39 -56.62 -11.58
N ASN A 56 -41.49 -57.36 -11.44
CA ASN A 56 -42.83 -56.80 -11.27
C ASN A 56 -43.25 -56.96 -9.80
N VAL A 57 -43.35 -55.87 -9.06
CA VAL A 57 -43.80 -55.83 -7.65
C VAL A 57 -45.29 -55.51 -7.61
N SER A 58 -46.10 -56.39 -7.02
CA SER A 58 -47.54 -56.14 -6.82
C SER A 58 -47.82 -55.40 -5.50
N ASP A 59 -49.07 -54.95 -5.32
CA ASP A 59 -49.53 -54.32 -4.07
C ASP A 59 -49.28 -55.22 -2.84
N GLY A 60 -49.43 -56.54 -2.99
CA GLY A 60 -49.18 -57.53 -1.93
C GLY A 60 -47.69 -57.90 -1.76
N ASP A 61 -46.82 -57.38 -2.61
CA ASP A 61 -45.36 -57.54 -2.55
C ASP A 61 -44.69 -56.32 -1.91
N ALA A 62 -45.21 -55.11 -2.13
CA ALA A 62 -44.82 -53.88 -1.43
C ALA A 62 -45.24 -53.86 0.05
N ASP A 63 -46.13 -54.77 0.45
CA ASP A 63 -46.51 -55.05 1.84
C ASP A 63 -45.34 -55.64 2.69
N PHE A 64 -44.18 -55.92 2.07
CA PHE A 64 -42.99 -56.51 2.68
C PHE A 64 -41.74 -55.68 2.40
N GLN A 65 -40.77 -55.72 3.31
CA GLN A 65 -39.40 -55.31 3.01
C GLN A 65 -38.71 -56.35 2.11
N TRP A 66 -37.67 -55.93 1.39
CA TRP A 66 -36.94 -56.77 0.44
C TRP A 66 -35.44 -56.77 0.68
N ASN A 67 -34.83 -57.93 0.43
CA ASN A 67 -33.39 -58.16 0.51
C ASN A 67 -32.88 -58.55 -0.88
N ILE A 68 -31.73 -58.01 -1.28
CA ILE A 68 -31.05 -58.33 -2.54
C ILE A 68 -29.60 -58.73 -2.22
N GLU A 69 -29.25 -59.96 -2.57
CA GLU A 69 -27.92 -60.56 -2.46
C GLU A 69 -27.37 -60.74 -3.88
N PHE A 70 -26.12 -60.32 -4.14
CA PHE A 70 -25.50 -60.27 -5.47
C PHE A 70 -24.05 -60.77 -5.44
N GLU A 71 -23.79 -61.86 -6.15
CA GLU A 71 -22.46 -62.40 -6.45
C GLU A 71 -22.15 -62.05 -7.91
N GLY A 72 -21.05 -61.33 -8.15
CA GLY A 72 -20.59 -60.98 -9.49
C GLY A 72 -19.86 -62.14 -10.17
N LEU A 73 -19.53 -61.97 -11.46
CA LEU A 73 -18.74 -62.97 -12.20
C LEU A 73 -17.30 -63.03 -11.63
N PRO A 74 -16.75 -64.21 -11.31
CA PRO A 74 -15.39 -64.34 -10.81
C PRO A 74 -14.33 -63.72 -11.75
N GLY A 75 -13.39 -62.99 -11.17
CA GLY A 75 -12.30 -62.31 -11.88
C GLY A 75 -12.71 -61.13 -12.76
N LYS A 76 -14.00 -60.76 -12.80
CA LYS A 76 -14.55 -59.65 -13.61
C LYS A 76 -15.20 -58.60 -12.69
N LEU A 77 -14.93 -57.32 -12.92
CA LEU A 77 -15.71 -56.24 -12.30
C LEU A 77 -17.14 -56.34 -12.83
N THR A 78 -18.09 -56.66 -11.96
CA THR A 78 -19.50 -56.89 -12.35
C THR A 78 -20.41 -55.95 -11.57
N ARG A 79 -21.24 -55.20 -12.29
CA ARG A 79 -22.13 -54.16 -11.75
C ARG A 79 -23.59 -54.50 -11.98
N LEU A 80 -24.39 -54.36 -10.93
CA LEU A 80 -25.84 -54.45 -10.91
C LEU A 80 -26.43 -53.06 -10.66
N ASP A 81 -27.37 -52.65 -11.49
CA ASP A 81 -28.14 -51.41 -11.36
C ASP A 81 -29.63 -51.71 -11.26
N LEU A 82 -30.29 -51.26 -10.18
CA LEU A 82 -31.74 -51.25 -10.08
C LEU A 82 -32.28 -49.92 -10.61
N MET A 83 -33.19 -49.97 -11.59
CA MET A 83 -33.70 -48.82 -12.32
C MET A 83 -35.23 -48.82 -12.42
N GLN A 84 -35.81 -47.65 -12.65
CA GLN A 84 -37.11 -47.51 -13.34
C GLN A 84 -36.87 -46.95 -14.75
N VAL A 85 -37.69 -47.38 -15.72
CA VAL A 85 -37.53 -47.04 -17.13
C VAL A 85 -38.87 -46.56 -17.68
N GLU A 86 -38.89 -45.33 -18.19
CA GLU A 86 -40.01 -44.72 -18.89
C GLU A 86 -39.78 -44.90 -20.41
N PHE A 87 -40.86 -45.17 -21.14
CA PHE A 87 -40.83 -45.40 -22.59
C PHE A 87 -41.61 -44.32 -23.34
N THR A 88 -41.32 -44.18 -24.64
CA THR A 88 -42.10 -43.37 -25.57
C THR A 88 -43.54 -43.87 -25.69
N GLU A 89 -44.48 -43.01 -26.10
CA GLU A 89 -45.92 -43.35 -26.19
C GLU A 89 -46.23 -44.50 -27.16
N ASP A 90 -45.35 -44.74 -28.15
CA ASP A 90 -45.41 -45.85 -29.09
C ASP A 90 -44.67 -47.11 -28.61
N GLY A 91 -43.97 -47.03 -27.48
CA GLY A 91 -43.17 -48.11 -26.88
C GLY A 91 -41.87 -48.46 -27.62
N SER A 92 -41.45 -47.68 -28.63
CA SER A 92 -40.29 -48.01 -29.47
C SER A 92 -38.93 -47.59 -28.90
N GLY A 93 -38.90 -46.70 -27.91
CA GLY A 93 -37.67 -46.22 -27.27
C GLY A 93 -37.86 -45.81 -25.82
N VAL A 94 -36.74 -45.61 -25.12
CA VAL A 94 -36.69 -45.18 -23.72
C VAL A 94 -36.61 -43.65 -23.65
N THR A 95 -37.49 -43.02 -22.86
CA THR A 95 -37.51 -41.56 -22.64
C THR A 95 -36.70 -41.13 -21.42
N LYS A 96 -36.71 -41.94 -20.36
CA LYS A 96 -35.97 -41.70 -19.11
C LYS A 96 -35.59 -43.02 -18.45
N VAL A 97 -34.35 -43.08 -17.97
CA VAL A 97 -33.86 -44.11 -17.05
C VAL A 97 -33.58 -43.44 -15.71
N ASP A 98 -34.16 -43.97 -14.65
CA ASP A 98 -33.97 -43.50 -13.28
C ASP A 98 -33.25 -44.60 -12.49
N THR A 99 -31.92 -44.53 -12.39
CA THR A 99 -31.11 -45.52 -11.68
C THR A 99 -31.20 -45.29 -10.18
N ILE A 100 -32.00 -46.12 -9.52
CA ILE A 100 -32.39 -45.98 -8.11
C ILE A 100 -31.20 -46.25 -7.20
N PHE A 101 -30.48 -47.35 -7.40
CA PHE A 101 -29.18 -47.60 -6.78
C PHE A 101 -28.37 -48.66 -7.54
N SER A 102 -27.07 -48.74 -7.20
CA SER A 102 -26.10 -49.62 -7.84
C SER A 102 -25.36 -50.47 -6.81
N MET A 103 -24.93 -51.66 -7.23
CA MET A 103 -23.99 -52.55 -6.52
C MET A 103 -22.88 -52.96 -7.48
N SER A 104 -21.64 -53.10 -7.02
CA SER A 104 -20.51 -53.46 -7.90
C SER A 104 -19.57 -54.41 -7.17
N SER A 105 -19.52 -55.66 -7.63
CA SER A 105 -18.58 -56.67 -7.14
C SER A 105 -17.27 -56.53 -7.93
N PRO A 106 -16.12 -56.22 -7.29
CA PRO A 106 -14.87 -55.93 -8.01
C PRO A 106 -14.31 -57.10 -8.82
N ASP A 107 -14.53 -58.33 -8.34
CA ASP A 107 -13.91 -59.55 -8.86
C ASP A 107 -14.78 -60.82 -8.63
N GLY A 108 -16.06 -60.65 -8.26
CA GLY A 108 -16.97 -61.76 -7.95
C GLY A 108 -16.69 -62.52 -6.64
N SER A 109 -15.61 -62.22 -5.92
CA SER A 109 -15.14 -63.07 -4.81
C SER A 109 -15.98 -63.03 -3.52
N VAL A 110 -16.79 -61.98 -3.34
CA VAL A 110 -17.61 -61.76 -2.14
C VAL A 110 -19.07 -61.45 -2.52
N PRO A 111 -20.06 -62.15 -1.93
CA PRO A 111 -21.47 -61.79 -2.06
C PRO A 111 -21.75 -60.42 -1.43
N LEU A 112 -22.30 -59.50 -2.21
CA LEU A 112 -22.75 -58.19 -1.74
C LEU A 112 -24.24 -58.28 -1.36
N GLN A 113 -24.58 -57.91 -0.12
CA GLN A 113 -25.95 -57.96 0.37
C GLN A 113 -26.47 -56.56 0.75
N THR A 114 -27.70 -56.27 0.37
CA THR A 114 -28.48 -55.13 0.86
C THR A 114 -29.84 -55.63 1.36
N ASN A 115 -30.31 -55.11 2.48
CA ASN A 115 -31.43 -55.67 3.24
C ASN A 115 -32.48 -54.60 3.58
N ASN A 116 -33.66 -55.05 3.98
CA ASN A 116 -34.73 -54.24 4.58
C ASN A 116 -35.30 -53.13 3.67
N LEU A 117 -35.09 -53.22 2.35
CA LEU A 117 -35.50 -52.22 1.35
C LEU A 117 -37.03 -52.09 1.29
N VAL A 118 -37.55 -50.87 1.28
CA VAL A 118 -38.98 -50.59 1.07
C VAL A 118 -39.19 -50.27 -0.41
N VAL A 119 -39.96 -51.10 -1.12
CA VAL A 119 -40.13 -51.04 -2.58
C VAL A 119 -41.61 -50.88 -2.92
N THR A 120 -41.98 -49.86 -3.72
CA THR A 120 -43.37 -49.60 -4.08
C THR A 120 -43.87 -50.53 -5.20
N PRO A 121 -45.20 -50.73 -5.37
CA PRO A 121 -45.74 -51.50 -6.49
C PRO A 121 -45.33 -50.89 -7.84
N GLY A 122 -44.95 -51.71 -8.81
CA GLY A 122 -44.46 -51.22 -10.10
C GLY A 122 -43.59 -52.22 -10.87
N LYS A 123 -42.98 -51.74 -11.97
CA LYS A 123 -41.94 -52.44 -12.71
C LYS A 123 -40.58 -51.84 -12.37
N TYR A 124 -39.62 -52.71 -12.11
CA TYR A 124 -38.22 -52.36 -11.91
C TYR A 124 -37.36 -53.16 -12.89
N TYR A 125 -36.26 -52.55 -13.30
CA TYR A 125 -35.32 -53.06 -14.27
C TYR A 125 -33.99 -53.29 -13.55
N ILE A 126 -33.48 -54.52 -13.59
CA ILE A 126 -32.20 -54.89 -13.01
C ILE A 126 -31.26 -55.11 -14.19
N GLY A 127 -30.42 -54.10 -14.45
CA GLY A 127 -29.37 -54.17 -15.46
C GLY A 127 -28.08 -54.74 -14.88
N LEU A 128 -27.45 -55.66 -15.61
CA LEU A 128 -26.11 -56.16 -15.34
C LEU A 128 -25.13 -55.70 -16.42
N SER A 129 -23.89 -55.52 -16.01
CA SER A 129 -22.78 -55.22 -16.91
C SER A 129 -21.45 -55.65 -16.29
N TYR A 130 -20.44 -55.93 -17.10
CA TYR A 130 -19.13 -56.35 -16.60
C TYR A 130 -17.96 -55.73 -17.39
N ALA A 131 -16.77 -55.77 -16.79
CA ALA A 131 -15.51 -55.38 -17.43
C ALA A 131 -14.33 -56.25 -16.98
N GLY A 132 -13.50 -56.69 -17.92
CA GLY A 132 -12.26 -57.44 -17.68
C GLY A 132 -11.90 -58.39 -18.82
N GLY A 133 -10.73 -58.18 -19.45
CA GLY A 133 -10.20 -59.02 -20.53
C GLY A 133 -8.92 -58.44 -21.15
N GLN A 134 -7.91 -59.25 -21.43
CA GLN A 134 -6.57 -58.77 -21.82
C GLN A 134 -6.44 -58.41 -23.31
N SER A 135 -6.01 -57.18 -23.63
CA SER A 135 -5.06 -56.87 -24.74
C SER A 135 -4.72 -55.36 -24.83
N LYS A 136 -3.54 -55.05 -25.37
CA LYS A 136 -2.93 -53.72 -25.63
C LYS A 136 -1.70 -53.93 -26.58
N PRO A 137 -1.09 -52.92 -27.24
CA PRO A 137 -1.51 -51.52 -27.49
C PRO A 137 -1.27 -51.05 -28.97
N SER A 138 -1.26 -49.71 -29.20
CA SER A 138 -0.87 -48.94 -30.41
C SER A 138 -1.92 -48.81 -31.55
N ALA A 139 -2.05 -47.70 -32.30
CA ALA A 139 -1.36 -46.39 -32.28
C ALA A 139 -2.31 -45.20 -32.64
N SER A 140 -1.91 -43.97 -32.33
CA SER A 140 -2.70 -42.71 -32.42
C SER A 140 -2.82 -42.10 -33.85
N PRO A 141 -3.72 -41.12 -34.12
CA PRO A 141 -3.40 -39.71 -33.81
C PRO A 141 -4.57 -38.77 -33.40
N LEU A 142 -4.28 -37.88 -32.43
CA LEU A 142 -4.95 -36.64 -31.94
C LEU A 142 -4.88 -36.63 -30.39
N PHE A 143 -3.69 -36.78 -29.77
CA PHE A 143 -2.55 -35.85 -29.69
C PHE A 143 -2.90 -34.50 -29.04
N GLY A 144 -2.21 -34.07 -27.97
CA GLY A 144 -1.09 -34.69 -27.22
C GLY A 144 -0.79 -33.87 -25.96
N ASP A 145 0.11 -34.22 -25.04
CA ASP A 145 0.91 -35.45 -24.78
C ASP A 145 1.01 -35.58 -23.24
N ILE A 146 0.82 -36.73 -22.58
CA ILE A 146 1.63 -37.96 -22.53
C ILE A 146 3.04 -37.71 -21.94
N GLY A 147 3.31 -38.40 -20.82
CA GLY A 147 4.59 -38.36 -20.08
C GLY A 147 4.59 -39.34 -18.91
N LEU A 148 4.76 -40.63 -19.20
CA LEU A 148 4.90 -41.74 -18.24
C LEU A 148 5.92 -42.74 -18.81
N GLU A 149 7.02 -43.01 -18.11
CA GLU A 149 7.73 -44.31 -18.01
C GLU A 149 9.00 -44.18 -17.12
N ASP A 150 9.78 -45.27 -17.01
CA ASP A 150 10.87 -45.60 -16.04
C ASP A 150 10.37 -45.93 -14.61
N MET A 151 10.17 -47.19 -14.16
CA MET A 151 10.90 -48.50 -14.22
C MET A 151 11.92 -48.74 -13.08
N GLU A 152 11.71 -49.86 -12.36
CA GLU A 152 12.67 -50.85 -11.82
C GLU A 152 13.96 -50.35 -11.09
N SER A 153 14.38 -50.77 -9.89
CA SER A 153 14.33 -52.07 -9.15
C SER A 153 14.84 -51.81 -7.68
N GLU A 154 15.11 -52.73 -6.73
CA GLU A 154 15.25 -54.20 -6.66
C GLU A 154 14.59 -54.81 -5.39
N ILE A 155 13.85 -55.91 -5.58
CA ILE A 155 14.15 -57.28 -5.07
C ILE A 155 14.83 -57.42 -3.68
N GLN A 156 14.18 -58.12 -2.71
CA GLN A 156 14.57 -59.51 -2.30
C GLN A 156 13.65 -60.16 -1.23
N GLN A 157 13.26 -61.44 -1.48
CA GLN A 157 13.17 -62.59 -0.53
C GLN A 157 12.21 -62.57 0.69
N GLU A 158 11.56 -63.67 1.14
CA GLU A 158 11.47 -65.11 0.76
C GLU A 158 9.98 -65.57 0.85
N ASN A 159 9.37 -66.22 -0.16
CA ASN A 159 9.40 -67.65 -0.56
C ASN A 159 8.58 -68.67 0.28
N ASN A 160 7.51 -69.20 -0.35
CA ASN A 160 7.13 -70.64 -0.38
C ASN A 160 6.64 -71.34 0.92
N GLN A 161 6.01 -72.54 0.95
CA GLN A 161 5.19 -73.41 0.05
C GLN A 161 4.63 -74.55 0.96
N ILE A 162 3.54 -75.28 0.70
CA ILE A 162 2.34 -75.14 -0.16
C ILE A 162 1.33 -76.23 0.30
N ASP A 163 0.02 -76.11 0.03
CA ASP A 163 -0.81 -77.25 -0.43
C ASP A 163 -2.22 -76.85 -0.91
N SER A 164 -2.78 -77.63 -1.84
CA SER A 164 -3.94 -77.27 -2.66
C SER A 164 -5.17 -78.16 -2.49
N ILE A 165 -6.35 -77.59 -2.74
CA ILE A 165 -7.54 -78.32 -3.22
C ILE A 165 -8.18 -77.47 -4.32
N GLU A 166 -8.27 -78.01 -5.55
CA GLU A 166 -9.08 -77.41 -6.61
C GLU A 166 -10.57 -77.65 -6.35
N VAL A 167 -11.37 -76.59 -6.51
CA VAL A 167 -12.80 -76.69 -6.84
C VAL A 167 -12.98 -75.95 -8.16
N LYS A 168 -13.71 -76.54 -9.10
CA LYS A 168 -13.87 -75.96 -10.45
C LYS A 168 -14.59 -74.62 -10.42
N GLU A 169 -14.19 -73.75 -11.32
CA GLU A 169 -14.75 -72.41 -11.53
C GLU A 169 -16.27 -72.44 -11.76
N GLN A 170 -16.95 -71.41 -11.28
CA GLN A 170 -18.34 -71.11 -11.60
C GLN A 170 -18.35 -69.82 -12.42
N ASP A 171 -18.47 -69.93 -13.74
CA ASP A 171 -18.46 -68.78 -14.67
C ASP A 171 -19.75 -67.93 -14.63
N PHE A 172 -20.54 -68.02 -13.55
CA PHE A 172 -21.88 -67.44 -13.45
C PHE A 172 -21.99 -66.40 -12.33
N TYR A 173 -22.72 -65.31 -12.57
CA TYR A 173 -23.19 -64.42 -11.52
C TYR A 173 -24.44 -65.01 -10.83
N LYS A 174 -24.76 -64.53 -9.63
CA LYS A 174 -26.00 -64.87 -8.91
C LYS A 174 -26.65 -63.63 -8.32
N ILE A 175 -27.95 -63.44 -8.58
CA ILE A 175 -28.77 -62.47 -7.87
C ILE A 175 -29.83 -63.23 -7.08
N ARG A 176 -30.05 -62.89 -5.81
CA ARG A 176 -31.10 -63.49 -4.98
C ARG A 176 -31.92 -62.41 -4.32
N ILE A 177 -33.22 -62.43 -4.60
CA ILE A 177 -34.19 -61.44 -4.14
C ILE A 177 -35.20 -62.16 -3.25
N THR A 178 -35.28 -61.75 -1.98
CA THR A 178 -36.09 -62.41 -0.94
C THR A 178 -36.90 -61.41 -0.12
N LYS A 179 -38.01 -61.87 0.47
CA LYS A 179 -38.85 -61.07 1.36
C LYS A 179 -38.27 -61.04 2.77
N GLY A 180 -38.13 -59.84 3.31
CA GLY A 180 -37.91 -59.58 4.72
C GLY A 180 -39.24 -59.52 5.50
N TYR A 181 -39.28 -58.68 6.53
CA TYR A 181 -40.45 -58.56 7.40
C TYR A 181 -41.64 -57.90 6.70
N LYS A 182 -42.85 -58.26 7.14
CA LYS A 182 -44.08 -57.61 6.66
C LYS A 182 -44.26 -56.24 7.32
N ILE A 183 -44.49 -55.21 6.50
CA ILE A 183 -44.69 -53.83 6.94
C ILE A 183 -46.15 -53.66 7.41
N ASN A 184 -46.38 -53.54 8.72
CA ASN A 184 -47.69 -53.24 9.26
C ASN A 184 -48.00 -51.73 9.13
N GLN A 185 -48.49 -51.30 7.96
CA GLN A 185 -48.73 -49.89 7.65
C GLN A 185 -49.90 -49.28 8.43
N ALA A 186 -49.64 -48.20 9.17
CA ALA A 186 -50.65 -47.24 9.59
C ALA A 186 -50.90 -46.22 8.47
N ARG A 187 -52.12 -46.17 7.93
CA ARG A 187 -52.52 -45.14 6.94
C ARG A 187 -53.11 -43.92 7.64
N ILE A 188 -52.40 -42.81 7.59
CA ILE A 188 -52.88 -41.51 8.07
C ILE A 188 -53.68 -40.84 6.94
N LYS A 189 -54.85 -40.27 7.27
CA LYS A 189 -55.66 -39.52 6.30
C LYS A 189 -55.18 -38.07 6.19
N GLU A 190 -55.22 -37.57 4.97
CA GLU A 190 -54.77 -36.25 4.50
C GLU A 190 -55.11 -35.09 5.46
N ASP A 191 -56.37 -35.00 5.91
CA ASP A 191 -56.88 -33.91 6.78
C ASP A 191 -56.47 -34.01 8.26
N LYS A 192 -55.72 -35.04 8.69
CA LYS A 192 -55.62 -35.43 10.12
C LYS A 192 -54.22 -35.50 10.70
N ASN A 193 -53.22 -34.96 10.02
CA ASN A 193 -51.88 -34.82 10.57
C ASN A 193 -51.31 -33.44 10.28
N SER A 194 -50.96 -32.73 11.36
CA SER A 194 -50.32 -31.42 11.35
C SER A 194 -49.41 -31.32 12.58
N LYS A 195 -48.68 -30.23 12.71
CA LYS A 195 -47.79 -29.98 13.86
C LYS A 195 -48.54 -29.97 15.21
N GLU A 196 -49.80 -29.57 15.18
CA GLU A 196 -50.74 -29.50 16.31
C GLU A 196 -51.48 -30.83 16.54
N SER A 197 -51.44 -31.74 15.58
CA SER A 197 -52.06 -33.08 15.64
C SER A 197 -51.08 -34.16 15.11
N PRO A 198 -49.93 -34.36 15.77
CA PRO A 198 -48.95 -35.37 15.41
C PRO A 198 -49.45 -36.80 15.66
N TYR A 199 -48.78 -37.79 15.08
CA TYR A 199 -49.00 -39.21 15.38
C TYR A 199 -48.02 -39.68 16.46
N SER A 200 -48.53 -40.11 17.61
CA SER A 200 -47.71 -40.49 18.76
C SER A 200 -47.04 -41.84 18.59
N LEU A 201 -45.70 -41.84 18.52
CA LEU A 201 -44.86 -43.03 18.59
C LEU A 201 -44.79 -43.54 20.04
N ARG A 202 -44.51 -44.84 20.20
CA ARG A 202 -44.09 -45.41 21.49
C ARG A 202 -42.62 -45.77 21.40
N ALA A 203 -41.92 -45.60 22.52
CA ALA A 203 -40.55 -46.10 22.68
C ALA A 203 -40.47 -47.60 22.32
N ASP A 204 -39.36 -47.99 21.72
CA ASP A 204 -39.01 -49.37 21.39
C ASP A 204 -40.09 -50.07 20.53
N SER A 205 -40.69 -49.31 19.60
CA SER A 205 -41.66 -49.84 18.64
C SER A 205 -41.48 -49.24 17.25
N THR A 206 -41.19 -50.11 16.28
CA THR A 206 -41.14 -49.79 14.85
C THR A 206 -42.55 -49.58 14.30
N VAL A 207 -42.78 -48.48 13.59
CA VAL A 207 -44.07 -48.19 12.92
C VAL A 207 -43.82 -47.85 11.45
N GLY A 208 -44.48 -48.57 10.54
CA GLY A 208 -44.60 -48.19 9.14
C GLY A 208 -45.77 -47.23 8.95
N ILE A 209 -45.53 -46.04 8.40
CA ILE A 209 -46.53 -45.00 8.20
C ILE A 209 -46.52 -44.56 6.73
N TYR A 210 -47.67 -44.66 6.06
CA TYR A 210 -47.88 -44.06 4.75
C TYR A 210 -48.56 -42.70 4.90
N PHE A 211 -48.00 -41.68 4.23
CA PHE A 211 -48.48 -40.30 4.31
C PHE A 211 -48.55 -39.64 2.92
N PHE A 212 -49.60 -38.84 2.72
CA PHE A 212 -49.91 -38.17 1.44
C PHE A 212 -49.21 -36.80 1.29
N ASN A 213 -48.95 -36.12 2.42
CA ASN A 213 -48.42 -34.75 2.47
C ASN A 213 -46.90 -34.70 2.30
N LYS A 214 -46.34 -33.50 2.02
CA LYS A 214 -44.87 -33.30 1.98
C LYS A 214 -44.19 -33.37 3.35
N SER A 215 -44.93 -33.22 4.45
CA SER A 215 -44.44 -33.45 5.81
C SER A 215 -45.37 -34.39 6.58
N LEU A 216 -44.78 -35.30 7.35
CA LEU A 216 -45.44 -36.12 8.37
C LEU A 216 -44.95 -35.71 9.76
N TRP A 217 -45.87 -35.34 10.65
CA TRP A 217 -45.60 -34.93 12.03
C TRP A 217 -45.86 -36.07 13.01
N LEU A 218 -44.86 -36.39 13.83
CA LEU A 218 -44.91 -37.45 14.85
C LEU A 218 -44.56 -36.85 16.22
N ASP A 219 -45.02 -37.45 17.31
CA ASP A 219 -44.59 -37.07 18.66
C ASP A 219 -44.15 -38.26 19.51
N PHE A 220 -43.25 -37.99 20.46
CA PHE A 220 -42.91 -38.92 21.54
C PHE A 220 -42.60 -38.14 22.82
N LYS A 221 -42.56 -38.82 23.97
CA LYS A 221 -42.49 -38.18 25.28
C LYS A 221 -41.46 -38.84 26.17
N ILE A 222 -40.66 -38.00 26.82
CA ILE A 222 -39.61 -38.36 27.76
C ILE A 222 -40.10 -37.96 29.16
N ASN A 223 -40.18 -38.93 30.07
CA ASN A 223 -40.55 -38.68 31.47
C ASN A 223 -39.31 -38.55 32.38
N GLU A 224 -39.50 -38.18 33.64
CA GLU A 224 -38.43 -37.96 34.63
C GLU A 224 -37.44 -39.14 34.78
N LYS A 225 -37.89 -40.39 34.57
CA LYS A 225 -37.01 -41.58 34.63
C LYS A 225 -36.26 -41.85 33.33
N GLN A 226 -36.61 -41.16 32.25
CA GLN A 226 -36.03 -41.31 30.91
C GLN A 226 -35.02 -40.19 30.58
N THR A 227 -34.91 -39.15 31.41
CA THR A 227 -34.02 -38.00 31.17
C THR A 227 -32.53 -38.31 31.29
N ASN A 228 -32.19 -39.47 31.87
CA ASN A 228 -30.84 -40.02 31.94
C ASN A 228 -30.63 -41.17 30.93
N GLN A 229 -31.58 -41.40 30.03
CA GLN A 229 -31.49 -42.43 29.01
C GLN A 229 -31.06 -41.82 27.68
N VAL A 230 -30.35 -42.63 26.88
CA VAL A 230 -29.86 -42.26 25.56
C VAL A 230 -30.86 -42.77 24.53
N TRP A 231 -31.22 -41.93 23.55
CA TRP A 231 -32.28 -42.21 22.59
C TRP A 231 -31.76 -42.20 21.16
N LYS A 232 -32.26 -43.12 20.34
CA LYS A 232 -32.01 -43.18 18.90
C LYS A 232 -33.32 -43.15 18.12
N VAL A 233 -33.51 -42.10 17.32
CA VAL A 233 -34.53 -42.07 16.28
C VAL A 233 -33.92 -42.70 15.02
N HIS A 234 -34.55 -43.69 14.41
CA HIS A 234 -34.05 -44.26 13.15
C HIS A 234 -35.17 -44.81 12.26
N GLY A 235 -34.90 -44.95 10.97
CA GLY A 235 -35.90 -45.40 10.02
C GLY A 235 -35.42 -45.60 8.58
N GLN A 236 -36.36 -46.02 7.74
CA GLN A 236 -36.19 -46.31 6.31
C GLN A 236 -37.35 -45.73 5.50
N SER A 237 -37.10 -45.06 4.37
CA SER A 237 -38.13 -44.72 3.37
C SER A 237 -38.19 -45.70 2.21
N GLU A 238 -39.21 -45.48 1.37
CA GLU A 238 -39.25 -45.98 0.00
C GLU A 238 -37.94 -45.69 -0.76
N LEU A 239 -37.38 -46.74 -1.34
CA LEU A 239 -36.14 -46.73 -2.08
C LEU A 239 -36.22 -45.74 -3.26
N GLY A 240 -35.23 -44.86 -3.39
CA GLY A 240 -35.22 -43.77 -4.38
C GLY A 240 -35.96 -42.49 -3.96
N LYS A 241 -36.73 -42.49 -2.86
CA LYS A 241 -37.35 -41.29 -2.29
C LYS A 241 -36.63 -40.85 -1.01
N PRO A 242 -35.67 -39.92 -1.10
CA PRO A 242 -35.00 -39.39 0.09
C PRO A 242 -35.93 -38.46 0.89
N LEU A 243 -35.81 -38.50 2.21
CA LEU A 243 -36.49 -37.56 3.12
C LEU A 243 -35.49 -36.78 3.98
N THR A 244 -36.00 -35.77 4.68
CA THR A 244 -35.31 -35.15 5.83
C THR A 244 -36.08 -35.43 7.12
N LEU A 245 -35.45 -36.07 8.09
CA LEU A 245 -35.89 -36.15 9.48
C LEU A 245 -35.45 -34.87 10.21
N LYS A 246 -36.35 -34.25 10.96
CA LYS A 246 -36.05 -33.16 11.91
C LYS A 246 -36.63 -33.46 13.29
N LEU A 247 -35.91 -33.05 14.33
CA LEU A 247 -36.32 -33.14 15.74
C LEU A 247 -36.51 -31.75 16.32
N TYR A 248 -37.66 -31.49 16.95
CA TYR A 248 -37.98 -30.22 17.62
C TYR A 248 -38.34 -30.44 19.10
N ASP A 249 -38.01 -29.45 19.94
CA ASP A 249 -38.42 -29.42 21.34
C ASP A 249 -39.89 -28.96 21.54
N SER A 250 -40.35 -28.99 22.79
CA SER A 250 -41.69 -28.53 23.18
C SER A 250 -41.95 -27.02 22.99
N ALA A 251 -40.91 -26.22 22.74
CA ALA A 251 -40.99 -24.80 22.41
C ALA A 251 -40.87 -24.52 20.90
N ASN A 252 -40.85 -25.58 20.06
CA ASN A 252 -40.70 -25.57 18.61
C ASN A 252 -39.30 -25.19 18.08
N ASN A 253 -38.25 -25.19 18.91
CA ASN A 253 -36.88 -25.02 18.44
C ASN A 253 -36.42 -26.27 17.69
N LEU A 254 -35.80 -26.10 16.51
CA LEU A 254 -35.16 -27.21 15.78
C LEU A 254 -33.89 -27.61 16.53
N LEU A 255 -33.88 -28.82 17.06
CA LEU A 255 -32.74 -29.40 17.76
C LEU A 255 -31.76 -30.00 16.74
N ALA A 256 -32.15 -31.09 16.07
CA ALA A 256 -31.32 -31.83 15.12
C ALA A 256 -32.05 -32.11 13.79
N SER A 257 -31.30 -32.46 12.74
CA SER A 257 -31.83 -32.73 11.39
C SER A 257 -30.90 -33.67 10.62
N HIS A 258 -31.45 -34.69 9.96
CA HIS A 258 -30.68 -35.65 9.14
C HIS A 258 -31.44 -35.96 7.84
N GLN A 259 -30.74 -35.91 6.69
CA GLN A 259 -31.30 -36.31 5.40
C GLN A 259 -30.88 -37.75 5.07
N SER A 260 -31.85 -38.57 4.67
CA SER A 260 -31.65 -40.00 4.40
C SER A 260 -30.63 -40.28 3.30
N ASP A 261 -29.98 -41.43 3.37
CA ASP A 261 -29.11 -41.93 2.30
C ASP A 261 -29.89 -42.32 1.02
N LYS A 262 -29.17 -42.76 -0.02
CA LYS A 262 -29.77 -43.23 -1.30
C LYS A 262 -30.62 -44.51 -1.17
N ARG A 263 -30.49 -45.26 -0.08
CA ARG A 263 -31.28 -46.46 0.23
C ARG A 263 -32.55 -46.13 1.02
N GLY A 264 -32.69 -44.87 1.47
CA GLY A 264 -33.78 -44.38 2.31
C GLY A 264 -33.48 -44.43 3.81
N THR A 265 -32.27 -44.78 4.23
CA THR A 265 -31.89 -44.95 5.65
C THR A 265 -31.68 -43.60 6.31
N PHE A 266 -32.24 -43.36 7.50
CA PHE A 266 -32.02 -42.13 8.27
C PHE A 266 -31.97 -42.39 9.77
N TYR A 267 -31.22 -41.59 10.53
CA TYR A 267 -31.19 -41.66 11.99
C TYR A 267 -30.76 -40.35 12.66
N LEU A 268 -31.00 -40.28 13.97
CA LEU A 268 -30.39 -39.39 14.94
C LEU A 268 -29.99 -40.28 16.13
N SER A 269 -28.71 -40.31 16.49
CA SER A 269 -28.18 -41.16 17.57
C SER A 269 -27.96 -40.34 18.85
N ASP A 270 -27.66 -41.04 19.95
CA ASP A 270 -27.09 -40.50 21.19
C ASP A 270 -27.85 -39.37 21.91
N LEU A 271 -29.14 -39.17 21.55
CA LEU A 271 -29.97 -38.07 22.00
C LEU A 271 -30.25 -38.15 23.51
N LYS A 272 -29.68 -37.20 24.27
CA LYS A 272 -29.92 -37.04 25.71
C LYS A 272 -31.02 -36.01 25.95
N LEU A 273 -32.26 -36.49 25.89
CA LEU A 273 -33.44 -35.64 25.93
C LEU A 273 -33.93 -35.36 27.36
N SER A 274 -34.38 -34.12 27.59
CA SER A 274 -34.96 -33.68 28.86
C SER A 274 -36.44 -34.08 28.98
N VAL A 275 -37.02 -33.89 30.17
CA VAL A 275 -38.44 -34.20 30.41
C VAL A 275 -39.34 -33.32 29.55
N GLY A 276 -40.11 -33.91 28.64
CA GLY A 276 -40.87 -33.14 27.67
C GLY A 276 -41.63 -33.97 26.62
N SER A 277 -42.29 -33.26 25.72
CA SER A 277 -42.83 -33.81 24.46
C SER A 277 -41.98 -33.29 23.30
N TYR A 278 -41.58 -34.18 22.41
CA TYR A 278 -40.74 -33.90 21.25
C TYR A 278 -41.52 -34.16 19.97
N LEU A 279 -41.30 -33.31 18.96
CA LEU A 279 -41.90 -33.45 17.64
C LEU A 279 -40.85 -33.91 16.65
N LEU A 280 -41.20 -34.91 15.82
CA LEU A 280 -40.45 -35.25 14.63
C LEU A 280 -41.21 -34.77 13.39
N GLU A 281 -40.48 -34.25 12.41
CA GLU A 281 -41.00 -33.96 11.08
C GLU A 281 -40.23 -34.81 10.06
N LEU A 282 -40.95 -35.62 9.29
CA LEU A 282 -40.39 -36.34 8.12
C LEU A 282 -40.83 -35.61 6.86
N ILE A 283 -39.89 -35.01 6.14
CA ILE A 283 -40.15 -34.20 4.94
C ILE A 283 -39.78 -34.99 3.67
N SER A 284 -40.75 -35.24 2.79
CA SER A 284 -40.61 -35.89 1.49
C SER A 284 -41.05 -34.96 0.35
N GLN A 285 -40.61 -35.21 -0.88
CA GLN A 285 -41.04 -34.42 -2.03
C GLN A 285 -42.49 -34.73 -2.43
N ASP A 286 -42.89 -35.99 -2.33
CA ASP A 286 -44.20 -36.55 -2.67
C ASP A 286 -44.68 -37.55 -1.59
N SER A 287 -45.90 -38.09 -1.73
CA SER A 287 -46.43 -39.11 -0.84
C SER A 287 -45.49 -40.32 -0.73
N SER A 288 -45.26 -40.81 0.49
CA SER A 288 -44.31 -41.90 0.74
C SER A 288 -44.65 -42.71 1.99
N THR A 289 -44.04 -43.88 2.08
CA THR A 289 -44.00 -44.75 3.26
C THR A 289 -42.67 -44.53 3.98
N ALA A 290 -42.72 -44.25 5.28
CA ALA A 290 -41.57 -44.28 6.18
C ALA A 290 -41.79 -45.32 7.27
N ILE A 291 -40.80 -46.19 7.49
CA ILE A 291 -40.67 -47.01 8.69
C ILE A 291 -39.83 -46.20 9.67
N ILE A 292 -40.29 -46.03 10.90
CA ILE A 292 -39.56 -45.27 11.94
C ILE A 292 -39.72 -45.90 13.32
N GLU A 293 -38.67 -45.77 14.13
CA GLU A 293 -38.62 -46.20 15.53
C GLU A 293 -37.88 -45.16 16.37
N VAL A 294 -38.31 -45.01 17.63
CA VAL A 294 -37.58 -44.27 18.67
C VAL A 294 -37.19 -45.28 19.75
N ALA A 295 -35.93 -45.69 19.74
CA ALA A 295 -35.39 -46.73 20.60
C ALA A 295 -34.56 -46.14 21.75
N ASN A 296 -34.61 -46.76 22.91
CA ASN A 296 -33.68 -46.52 24.02
C ASN A 296 -32.39 -47.32 23.79
N THR A 297 -31.23 -46.66 23.79
CA THR A 297 -29.91 -47.27 23.56
C THR A 297 -29.08 -47.46 24.83
N GLY A 298 -29.49 -46.93 25.99
CA GLY A 298 -28.78 -47.12 27.26
C GLY A 298 -29.03 -46.01 28.29
N GLU A 299 -28.22 -46.00 29.35
CA GLU A 299 -28.12 -44.86 30.27
C GLU A 299 -26.94 -43.97 29.89
N PHE A 300 -27.09 -42.65 30.08
CA PHE A 300 -26.07 -41.66 29.78
C PHE A 300 -24.88 -41.79 30.75
N VAL A 301 -23.67 -41.95 30.20
CA VAL A 301 -22.42 -42.01 30.96
C VAL A 301 -21.85 -40.60 31.13
N SER A 302 -21.53 -40.23 32.37
CA SER A 302 -20.86 -38.94 32.64
C SER A 302 -19.43 -38.97 32.09
N GLY A 303 -19.11 -38.01 31.23
CA GLY A 303 -17.88 -38.01 30.42
C GLY A 303 -18.14 -38.25 28.93
N ASN A 304 -19.36 -38.65 28.53
CA ASN A 304 -19.78 -38.62 27.14
C ASN A 304 -20.39 -37.26 26.77
N GLU A 305 -20.33 -36.92 25.48
CA GLU A 305 -21.13 -35.85 24.91
C GLU A 305 -22.64 -36.11 25.05
N ALA A 306 -23.43 -35.05 24.94
CA ALA A 306 -24.88 -35.07 25.06
C ALA A 306 -25.51 -34.42 23.82
N GLU A 307 -25.80 -35.25 22.82
CA GLU A 307 -26.53 -34.84 21.62
C GLU A 307 -27.99 -34.46 21.95
N PRO A 308 -28.61 -33.48 21.26
CA PRO A 308 -28.02 -32.67 20.20
C PRO A 308 -27.26 -31.45 20.75
N ASN A 309 -25.99 -31.33 20.37
CA ASN A 309 -25.05 -30.27 20.78
C ASN A 309 -24.72 -29.30 19.61
N ASN A 310 -25.24 -29.57 18.40
CA ASN A 310 -24.76 -29.06 17.10
C ASN A 310 -25.05 -27.56 16.82
N LYS A 311 -25.19 -26.74 17.87
CA LYS A 311 -25.28 -25.26 17.86
C LYS A 311 -24.73 -24.69 19.17
N LEU A 312 -24.01 -23.57 19.12
CA LEU A 312 -23.49 -22.82 20.29
C LEU A 312 -24.48 -22.67 21.48
N LYS A 313 -25.79 -22.56 21.24
CA LYS A 313 -26.82 -22.42 22.29
C LYS A 313 -27.13 -23.69 23.09
N ILE A 314 -26.73 -24.85 22.59
CA ILE A 314 -26.93 -26.19 23.19
C ILE A 314 -25.59 -26.93 23.34
N ALA A 315 -24.48 -26.19 23.23
CA ALA A 315 -23.12 -26.71 23.34
C ALA A 315 -22.88 -27.46 24.66
N ASN A 316 -22.10 -28.53 24.61
CA ASN A 316 -21.80 -29.35 25.78
C ASN A 316 -20.78 -28.64 26.70
N GLN A 317 -21.10 -28.53 27.99
CA GLN A 317 -20.25 -27.83 28.94
C GLN A 317 -19.07 -28.71 29.40
N ILE A 318 -17.86 -28.33 29.03
CA ILE A 318 -16.62 -28.90 29.56
C ILE A 318 -16.37 -28.31 30.96
N LYS A 319 -16.00 -29.16 31.92
CA LYS A 319 -15.39 -28.71 33.18
C LYS A 319 -13.88 -28.83 33.08
N ILE A 320 -13.14 -27.83 33.58
CA ILE A 320 -11.68 -27.86 33.53
C ILE A 320 -11.14 -29.08 34.29
N GLY A 321 -10.38 -29.92 33.59
CA GLY A 321 -9.84 -31.20 34.08
C GLY A 321 -10.71 -32.43 33.85
N GLU A 322 -11.94 -32.29 33.35
CA GLU A 322 -12.80 -33.40 32.94
C GLU A 322 -12.86 -33.49 31.40
N ALA A 323 -12.40 -34.61 30.84
CA ALA A 323 -12.51 -34.87 29.40
C ALA A 323 -13.93 -35.29 29.00
N ILE A 324 -14.35 -34.91 27.79
CA ILE A 324 -15.58 -35.37 27.14
C ILE A 324 -15.23 -36.18 25.89
N THR A 325 -15.75 -37.40 25.78
CA THR A 325 -15.68 -38.24 24.57
C THR A 325 -16.92 -38.04 23.69
N GLY A 326 -16.75 -37.85 22.39
CA GLY A 326 -17.83 -37.71 21.42
C GLY A 326 -17.52 -38.34 20.06
N ARG A 327 -18.43 -38.20 19.09
CA ARG A 327 -18.25 -38.67 17.72
C ARG A 327 -19.02 -37.83 16.68
N LEU A 328 -18.29 -37.33 15.67
CA LEU A 328 -18.92 -36.77 14.48
C LEU A 328 -19.45 -37.91 13.60
N SER A 329 -20.73 -37.87 13.22
CA SER A 329 -21.39 -38.95 12.47
C SER A 329 -21.07 -38.93 10.97
N ASP A 330 -21.11 -37.74 10.35
CA ASP A 330 -20.76 -37.49 8.95
C ASP A 330 -20.35 -36.03 8.70
N ASN A 331 -20.10 -35.65 7.45
CA ASN A 331 -19.55 -34.33 7.10
C ASN A 331 -20.52 -33.15 7.24
N ARG A 332 -21.76 -33.41 7.66
CA ARG A 332 -22.78 -32.41 8.03
C ARG A 332 -22.89 -32.23 9.55
N ASP A 333 -22.18 -33.03 10.33
CA ASP A 333 -22.13 -32.94 11.79
C ASP A 333 -21.14 -31.84 12.22
N GLU A 334 -21.48 -31.13 13.29
CA GLU A 334 -20.68 -30.05 13.87
C GLU A 334 -20.88 -30.01 15.39
N ASP A 335 -19.90 -30.49 16.16
CA ASP A 335 -20.06 -30.63 17.61
C ASP A 335 -19.57 -29.39 18.35
N TYR A 336 -20.43 -28.77 19.16
CA TYR A 336 -20.08 -27.56 19.91
C TYR A 336 -19.92 -27.82 21.41
N PHE A 337 -18.85 -27.28 21.98
CA PHE A 337 -18.55 -27.28 23.41
C PHE A 337 -18.37 -25.87 23.93
N ILE A 338 -18.62 -25.68 25.23
CA ILE A 338 -18.39 -24.42 25.95
C ILE A 338 -17.59 -24.67 27.24
N PHE A 339 -16.66 -23.79 27.57
CA PHE A 339 -16.01 -23.74 28.87
C PHE A 339 -15.89 -22.29 29.36
N GLU A 340 -15.77 -22.12 30.67
CA GLU A 340 -15.64 -20.81 31.32
C GLU A 340 -14.22 -20.62 31.85
N VAL A 341 -13.66 -19.42 31.67
CA VAL A 341 -12.41 -18.98 32.27
C VAL A 341 -12.74 -17.89 33.29
N ASP A 342 -12.53 -18.18 34.57
CA ASP A 342 -12.71 -17.22 35.66
C ASP A 342 -11.44 -16.40 35.95
N GLU A 343 -11.50 -15.53 36.96
CA GLU A 343 -10.37 -14.68 37.35
C GLU A 343 -9.12 -15.48 37.75
N GLU A 344 -9.28 -16.62 38.44
CA GLU A 344 -8.14 -17.48 38.79
C GLU A 344 -7.56 -18.16 37.54
N LEU A 345 -8.42 -18.75 36.71
CA LEU A 345 -8.02 -19.44 35.47
C LEU A 345 -7.36 -18.49 34.45
N SER A 346 -7.76 -17.21 34.43
CA SER A 346 -7.14 -16.17 33.58
C SER A 346 -5.67 -15.86 33.93
N HIS A 347 -5.17 -16.38 35.05
CA HIS A 347 -3.78 -16.27 35.48
C HIS A 347 -3.02 -17.61 35.40
N LYS A 348 -3.66 -18.66 34.88
CA LYS A 348 -3.08 -19.99 34.66
C LYS A 348 -2.60 -20.17 33.21
N GLN A 349 -1.87 -21.26 33.01
CA GLN A 349 -1.65 -21.88 31.72
C GLN A 349 -2.68 -22.99 31.56
N LEU A 350 -3.46 -22.98 30.47
CA LEU A 350 -4.37 -24.05 30.11
C LEU A 350 -3.74 -24.95 29.04
N LYS A 351 -4.03 -26.25 29.11
CA LYS A 351 -3.80 -27.21 28.02
C LYS A 351 -5.14 -27.62 27.44
N LEU A 352 -5.38 -27.27 26.17
CA LEU A 352 -6.48 -27.85 25.39
C LEU A 352 -5.93 -29.06 24.64
N SER A 353 -6.70 -30.15 24.59
CA SER A 353 -6.36 -31.32 23.78
C SER A 353 -7.60 -31.95 23.15
N VAL A 354 -7.53 -32.23 21.85
CA VAL A 354 -8.49 -33.05 21.11
C VAL A 354 -7.75 -34.27 20.58
N VAL A 355 -8.07 -35.47 21.09
CA VAL A 355 -7.56 -36.74 20.55
C VAL A 355 -8.47 -37.18 19.41
N ASN A 356 -7.89 -37.54 18.27
CA ASN A 356 -8.57 -37.93 17.04
C ASN A 356 -8.35 -39.44 16.81
N ASP A 357 -9.18 -40.28 17.42
CA ASP A 357 -8.88 -41.69 17.67
C ASP A 357 -8.69 -42.51 16.37
N ASN A 358 -9.35 -42.13 15.28
CA ASN A 358 -9.22 -42.78 13.97
C ASN A 358 -8.50 -41.94 12.90
N LYS A 359 -7.95 -40.77 13.26
CA LYS A 359 -7.19 -39.87 12.38
C LYS A 359 -7.96 -39.43 11.13
N GLU A 360 -9.26 -39.22 11.29
CA GLU A 360 -10.12 -38.60 10.28
C GLU A 360 -9.81 -37.11 10.10
N ASN A 361 -10.20 -36.53 8.96
CA ASN A 361 -9.92 -35.12 8.67
C ASN A 361 -10.88 -34.18 9.40
N LEU A 362 -10.56 -33.85 10.65
CA LEU A 362 -11.35 -32.97 11.50
C LEU A 362 -10.98 -31.50 11.28
N ARG A 363 -11.99 -30.62 11.32
CA ARG A 363 -11.78 -29.19 11.57
C ARG A 363 -12.14 -28.86 13.00
N PHE A 364 -11.14 -28.36 13.72
CA PHE A 364 -11.28 -27.70 15.01
C PHE A 364 -11.28 -26.18 14.84
N CYS A 365 -12.09 -25.48 15.63
CA CYS A 365 -11.95 -24.05 15.87
C CYS A 365 -12.19 -23.73 17.35
N LEU A 366 -11.36 -22.83 17.90
CA LEU A 366 -11.59 -22.15 19.17
C LEU A 366 -12.16 -20.75 18.91
N TRP A 367 -13.11 -20.31 19.73
CA TRP A 367 -13.80 -19.02 19.63
C TRP A 367 -13.93 -18.34 20.99
N ASP A 368 -13.98 -17.01 21.01
CA ASP A 368 -14.30 -16.20 22.20
C ASP A 368 -15.81 -15.97 22.42
N ASP A 369 -16.13 -15.28 23.52
CA ASP A 369 -17.47 -14.87 23.93
C ASP A 369 -18.21 -14.02 22.88
N ASN A 370 -17.45 -13.25 22.10
CA ASN A 370 -17.91 -12.40 21.00
C ASN A 370 -18.06 -13.18 19.68
N GLN A 371 -17.83 -14.50 19.66
CA GLN A 371 -17.85 -15.36 18.47
C GLN A 371 -16.83 -14.95 17.40
N LYS A 372 -15.70 -14.38 17.81
CA LYS A 372 -14.51 -14.23 16.97
C LYS A 372 -13.70 -15.53 17.04
N ARG A 373 -13.18 -15.97 15.88
CA ARG A 373 -12.27 -17.13 15.80
C ARG A 373 -10.92 -16.77 16.39
N LEU A 374 -10.38 -17.69 17.20
CA LEU A 374 -9.10 -17.54 17.89
C LEU A 374 -7.99 -18.40 17.27
N LYS A 375 -8.28 -19.68 17.00
CA LYS A 375 -7.42 -20.62 16.25
C LYS A 375 -8.32 -21.61 15.51
N CYS A 376 -7.95 -22.04 14.30
CA CYS A 376 -8.77 -22.93 13.47
C CYS A 376 -7.91 -23.82 12.57
N ASN A 377 -7.87 -25.12 12.87
CA ASN A 377 -7.00 -26.08 12.17
C ASN A 377 -7.85 -27.19 11.55
N ASP A 378 -7.65 -27.46 10.26
CA ASP A 378 -8.11 -28.68 9.58
C ASP A 378 -6.95 -29.69 9.62
N THR A 379 -7.11 -30.83 10.31
CA THR A 379 -6.02 -31.81 10.52
C THR A 379 -6.53 -33.25 10.69
N LYS A 380 -5.62 -34.20 10.48
CA LYS A 380 -5.82 -35.62 10.82
C LYS A 380 -5.19 -36.04 12.15
N GLU A 381 -4.31 -35.21 12.70
CA GLU A 381 -3.61 -35.52 13.95
C GLU A 381 -4.36 -35.02 15.19
N ASP A 382 -3.82 -35.33 16.36
CA ASP A 382 -4.34 -34.84 17.63
C ASP A 382 -4.02 -33.34 17.76
N ILE A 383 -4.98 -32.54 18.22
CA ILE A 383 -4.82 -31.09 18.36
C ILE A 383 -4.44 -30.81 19.80
N ILE A 384 -3.26 -30.23 20.02
CA ILE A 384 -2.74 -29.95 21.36
C ILE A 384 -2.30 -28.49 21.44
N LEU A 385 -2.95 -27.70 22.28
CA LEU A 385 -2.57 -26.32 22.60
C LEU A 385 -2.08 -26.28 24.05
N ASP A 386 -0.78 -26.57 24.26
CA ASP A 386 -0.16 -26.70 25.59
C ASP A 386 0.08 -25.37 26.32
N ASN A 387 0.14 -24.27 25.56
CA ASN A 387 0.46 -22.92 26.05
C ASN A 387 -0.74 -21.96 25.93
N LEU A 388 -1.97 -22.46 26.02
CA LEU A 388 -3.19 -21.64 25.91
C LEU A 388 -3.32 -20.71 27.13
N SER A 389 -3.55 -19.42 26.92
CA SER A 389 -3.88 -18.46 27.98
C SER A 389 -4.98 -17.52 27.51
N LEU A 390 -6.02 -17.39 28.32
CA LEU A 390 -7.27 -16.74 27.95
C LEU A 390 -7.67 -15.73 29.02
N SER A 391 -8.34 -14.66 28.59
CA SER A 391 -8.96 -13.69 29.50
C SER A 391 -10.20 -14.29 30.19
N THR A 392 -10.74 -13.59 31.19
CA THR A 392 -12.00 -13.99 31.83
C THR A 392 -13.16 -13.99 30.83
N GLY A 393 -13.90 -15.09 30.69
CA GLY A 393 -15.05 -15.19 29.80
C GLY A 393 -15.41 -16.62 29.36
N SER A 394 -16.48 -16.73 28.59
CA SER A 394 -16.93 -17.97 27.94
C SER A 394 -16.14 -18.22 26.66
N TYR A 395 -15.72 -19.46 26.43
CA TYR A 395 -15.00 -19.89 25.22
C TYR A 395 -15.67 -21.11 24.60
N PHE A 396 -15.69 -21.17 23.28
CA PHE A 396 -16.35 -22.23 22.53
C PHE A 396 -15.35 -23.02 21.68
N ILE A 397 -15.52 -24.34 21.66
CA ILE A 397 -14.83 -25.25 20.73
C ILE A 397 -15.87 -25.78 19.76
N SER A 398 -15.53 -25.85 18.47
CA SER A 398 -16.34 -26.52 17.46
C SER A 398 -15.51 -27.55 16.70
N LEU A 399 -15.96 -28.81 16.65
CA LEU A 399 -15.41 -29.89 15.82
C LEU A 399 -16.34 -30.13 14.64
N SER A 400 -15.80 -30.48 13.46
CA SER A 400 -16.61 -30.56 12.22
C SER A 400 -15.87 -31.29 11.09
N ARG A 401 -16.57 -31.46 9.94
CA ARG A 401 -16.03 -31.85 8.63
C ARG A 401 -15.50 -33.28 8.43
N SER A 402 -15.62 -34.18 9.42
CA SER A 402 -15.22 -35.58 9.22
C SER A 402 -15.95 -36.20 8.03
N ALA A 403 -15.25 -36.93 7.16
CA ALA A 403 -15.87 -37.60 6.00
C ALA A 403 -16.65 -38.88 6.39
N ASN A 404 -16.25 -39.49 7.51
CA ASN A 404 -16.78 -40.75 8.05
C ASN A 404 -17.11 -40.56 9.55
N GLU A 405 -17.61 -41.60 10.22
CA GLU A 405 -17.73 -41.60 11.69
C GLU A 405 -16.35 -41.39 12.33
N ALA A 406 -16.20 -40.38 13.19
CA ALA A 406 -14.93 -40.02 13.83
C ALA A 406 -15.10 -39.85 15.35
N PRO A 407 -14.77 -40.87 16.16
CA PRO A 407 -14.71 -40.74 17.61
C PRO A 407 -13.50 -39.89 18.03
N TYR A 408 -13.70 -39.08 19.07
CA TYR A 408 -12.70 -38.17 19.61
C TYR A 408 -12.85 -37.99 21.13
N SER A 409 -11.87 -37.34 21.75
CA SER A 409 -12.04 -36.79 23.11
C SER A 409 -11.48 -35.37 23.25
N VAL A 410 -12.25 -34.47 23.86
CA VAL A 410 -11.88 -33.08 24.15
C VAL A 410 -11.60 -32.91 25.64
N ASN A 411 -10.50 -32.25 25.98
CA ASN A 411 -10.16 -31.89 27.37
C ASN A 411 -9.58 -30.47 27.42
N VAL A 412 -9.86 -29.74 28.49
CA VAL A 412 -9.20 -28.46 28.83
C VAL A 412 -8.75 -28.56 30.29
N ALA A 413 -7.46 -28.44 30.58
CA ALA A 413 -6.89 -28.65 31.91
C ALA A 413 -6.03 -27.47 32.40
N ASP A 414 -6.08 -27.17 33.70
CA ASP A 414 -5.13 -26.27 34.36
C ASP A 414 -3.76 -26.95 34.48
N VAL A 415 -2.71 -26.31 33.96
CA VAL A 415 -1.31 -26.77 33.98
C VAL A 415 -0.50 -26.03 35.07
N GLY A 416 -1.11 -25.04 35.75
CA GLY A 416 -0.50 -24.23 36.79
C GLY A 416 -0.21 -22.79 36.34
N PRO A 417 0.69 -22.06 37.03
CA PRO A 417 0.97 -20.66 36.72
C PRO A 417 1.70 -20.49 35.38
N ARG A 418 1.29 -19.49 34.60
CA ARG A 418 1.90 -19.15 33.30
C ARG A 418 3.42 -18.94 33.41
N ASN A 419 4.19 -19.56 32.53
CA ASN A 419 5.64 -19.33 32.44
C ASN A 419 5.92 -18.17 31.48
N PRO A 420 6.35 -16.97 31.96
CA PRO A 420 6.44 -15.78 31.13
C PRO A 420 7.55 -15.82 30.07
N ILE A 421 8.38 -16.88 30.03
CA ILE A 421 9.42 -17.09 29.00
C ILE A 421 8.92 -18.03 27.89
N MET A 422 7.84 -18.78 28.09
CA MET A 422 7.24 -19.57 27.01
C MET A 422 6.38 -18.68 26.11
N GLU A 423 6.13 -19.16 24.90
CA GLU A 423 5.05 -18.68 24.02
C GLU A 423 3.69 -18.72 24.72
N THR A 424 2.67 -18.15 24.10
CA THR A 424 1.32 -18.18 24.65
C THR A 424 0.31 -18.06 23.52
N GLU A 425 -0.55 -19.06 23.45
CA GLU A 425 -1.57 -19.24 22.43
C GLU A 425 -2.90 -18.64 22.91
N PRO A 426 -3.75 -18.10 22.02
CA PRO A 426 -3.58 -18.02 20.56
C PRO A 426 -2.80 -16.76 20.14
N ASN A 427 -1.78 -16.87 19.28
CA ASN A 427 -1.04 -15.70 18.78
C ASN A 427 -0.75 -15.66 17.26
N ASP A 428 -1.50 -16.43 16.46
CA ASP A 428 -1.41 -16.63 15.00
C ASP A 428 -1.54 -15.36 14.13
N SER A 429 -1.94 -14.21 14.68
CA SER A 429 -2.24 -13.01 13.91
C SER A 429 -1.89 -11.70 14.63
N PHE A 430 -1.66 -10.63 13.85
CA PHE A 430 -1.32 -9.30 14.38
C PHE A 430 -2.31 -8.78 15.45
N PRO A 431 -3.65 -8.91 15.32
CA PRO A 431 -4.61 -8.55 16.38
C PRO A 431 -4.62 -9.47 17.61
N GLN A 432 -3.76 -10.50 17.65
CA GLN A 432 -3.58 -11.44 18.76
C GLN A 432 -2.14 -11.39 19.33
N ALA A 433 -1.31 -10.43 18.89
CA ALA A 433 0.09 -10.32 19.30
C ALA A 433 0.25 -10.30 20.84
N VAL A 434 0.97 -11.28 21.40
CA VAL A 434 1.11 -11.42 22.85
C VAL A 434 2.27 -10.58 23.38
N ALA A 435 2.04 -9.89 24.50
CA ALA A 435 3.07 -9.11 25.18
C ALA A 435 4.26 -10.00 25.62
N MET A 436 5.46 -9.63 25.19
CA MET A 436 6.71 -10.23 25.68
C MET A 436 6.95 -9.84 27.15
N ASN A 437 7.71 -10.67 27.88
CA ASN A 437 8.17 -10.31 29.22
C ASN A 437 9.16 -9.11 29.23
N GLU A 438 9.46 -8.57 30.42
CA GLU A 438 10.42 -7.46 30.63
C GLU A 438 11.81 -7.69 30.00
N LYS A 439 12.25 -8.96 29.92
CA LYS A 439 13.54 -9.36 29.32
C LYS A 439 13.47 -9.48 27.80
N ARG A 440 12.28 -9.27 27.22
CA ARG A 440 11.92 -9.39 25.81
C ARG A 440 12.48 -10.67 25.19
N LEU A 441 12.21 -11.80 25.85
CA LEU A 441 12.73 -13.12 25.51
C LEU A 441 11.62 -14.17 25.57
N VAL A 442 11.29 -14.80 24.46
CA VAL A 442 10.29 -15.87 24.34
C VAL A 442 10.92 -17.15 23.80
N LYS A 443 10.40 -18.31 24.21
CA LYS A 443 10.71 -19.63 23.67
C LYS A 443 9.42 -20.28 23.17
N GLY A 444 9.39 -20.69 21.91
CA GLY A 444 8.19 -21.27 21.32
C GLY A 444 8.45 -22.46 20.40
N THR A 445 7.38 -22.96 19.80
CA THR A 445 7.31 -24.11 18.89
C THR A 445 6.21 -23.87 17.86
N THR A 446 6.56 -23.54 16.62
CA THR A 446 5.56 -23.60 15.54
C THR A 446 5.19 -25.05 15.22
N VAL A 447 3.93 -25.28 14.84
CA VAL A 447 3.34 -26.58 14.49
C VAL A 447 2.71 -26.49 13.10
N GLY A 448 3.24 -27.26 12.15
CA GLY A 448 3.07 -26.91 10.73
C GLY A 448 3.69 -25.54 10.43
N ASN A 449 3.16 -24.84 9.42
CA ASN A 449 3.62 -23.52 8.99
C ASN A 449 2.66 -22.42 9.48
N GLU A 450 3.06 -21.71 10.54
CA GLU A 450 2.26 -20.64 11.17
C GLU A 450 3.09 -19.38 11.50
N TYR A 451 2.45 -18.33 12.00
CA TYR A 451 3.04 -17.01 12.29
C TYR A 451 2.77 -16.60 13.73
N ASP A 452 3.81 -16.57 14.56
CA ASP A 452 3.69 -16.24 15.97
C ASP A 452 3.91 -14.74 16.18
N PHE A 453 2.86 -14.00 16.52
CA PHE A 453 2.94 -12.56 16.76
C PHE A 453 3.19 -12.25 18.24
N TYR A 454 4.10 -11.30 18.47
CA TYR A 454 4.47 -10.80 19.79
C TYR A 454 4.56 -9.28 19.78
N LYS A 455 4.30 -8.65 20.92
CA LYS A 455 4.42 -7.20 21.08
C LYS A 455 5.25 -6.80 22.29
N PHE A 456 5.92 -5.65 22.18
CA PHE A 456 6.85 -5.16 23.20
C PHE A 456 6.94 -3.63 23.18
N ASP A 457 7.14 -3.03 24.35
CA ASP A 457 7.37 -1.60 24.46
C ASP A 457 8.82 -1.20 24.14
N VAL A 458 8.98 -0.02 23.56
CA VAL A 458 10.23 0.72 23.37
C VAL A 458 10.19 1.97 24.25
N ASP A 459 11.28 2.23 24.96
CA ASP A 459 11.40 3.37 25.87
C ASP A 459 11.78 4.67 25.15
N ASP A 460 11.49 5.82 25.76
CA ASP A 460 11.80 7.16 25.23
C ASP A 460 13.30 7.47 25.37
N SER A 461 14.14 6.77 24.60
CA SER A 461 15.58 6.96 24.64
C SER A 461 16.31 6.52 23.37
N ASP A 462 17.25 7.36 22.92
CA ASP A 462 18.00 7.21 21.67
C ASP A 462 18.96 6.01 21.68
N ARG A 463 18.45 4.84 21.29
CA ARG A 463 19.21 3.59 21.18
C ARG A 463 18.78 2.76 19.98
N MET A 464 19.73 2.03 19.40
CA MET A 464 19.44 1.01 18.40
C MET A 464 18.95 -0.28 19.06
N TRP A 465 18.15 -1.05 18.33
CA TRP A 465 17.60 -2.33 18.74
C TRP A 465 18.08 -3.46 17.83
N THR A 466 17.98 -4.69 18.34
CA THR A 466 18.17 -5.91 17.56
C THR A 466 17.08 -6.90 17.95
N ILE A 467 16.47 -7.49 16.92
CA ILE A 467 15.50 -8.57 17.05
C ILE A 467 16.18 -9.81 16.49
N GLN A 468 16.23 -10.89 17.26
CA GLN A 468 16.88 -12.13 16.83
C GLN A 468 16.02 -13.34 17.19
N ALA A 469 15.80 -14.21 16.20
CA ALA A 469 15.21 -15.53 16.40
C ALA A 469 16.25 -16.62 16.13
N VAL A 470 16.21 -17.71 16.91
CA VAL A 470 17.09 -18.88 16.75
C VAL A 470 16.24 -20.15 16.82
N GLY A 471 16.27 -20.96 15.76
CA GLY A 471 15.44 -22.15 15.57
C GLY A 471 15.75 -22.81 14.23
N THR A 472 15.47 -24.11 14.07
CA THR A 472 16.02 -24.92 12.95
C THR A 472 15.29 -24.78 11.62
N ASN A 473 14.00 -24.48 11.66
CA ASN A 473 13.11 -24.40 10.49
C ASN A 473 12.35 -23.06 10.52
N LEU A 474 13.03 -21.98 10.90
CA LEU A 474 12.47 -20.63 10.84
C LEU A 474 12.54 -20.14 9.39
N ASP A 475 11.46 -19.56 8.92
CA ASP A 475 11.30 -19.11 7.53
C ASP A 475 11.43 -17.58 7.42
N ARG A 476 10.77 -16.81 8.31
CA ARG A 476 10.80 -15.33 8.31
C ARG A 476 10.70 -14.71 9.70
N LEU A 477 11.35 -13.57 9.88
CA LEU A 477 11.27 -12.69 11.07
C LEU A 477 10.91 -11.29 10.58
N MET A 478 9.85 -10.68 11.10
CA MET A 478 9.29 -9.42 10.58
C MET A 478 8.86 -8.47 11.70
N ILE A 479 9.05 -7.16 11.54
CA ILE A 479 8.53 -6.11 12.42
C ILE A 479 7.50 -5.24 11.69
N TYR A 480 6.50 -4.74 12.40
CA TYR A 480 5.31 -4.09 11.84
C TYR A 480 5.07 -2.71 12.46
N ASN A 481 4.45 -1.83 11.68
CA ASN A 481 3.92 -0.55 12.16
C ASN A 481 2.53 -0.71 12.82
N ALA A 482 2.01 0.38 13.38
CA ALA A 482 0.69 0.42 14.02
C ALA A 482 -0.53 0.23 13.08
N ARG A 483 -0.33 0.11 11.76
CA ARG A 483 -1.38 -0.26 10.78
C ARG A 483 -1.39 -1.75 10.46
N GLY A 484 -0.35 -2.49 10.85
CA GLY A 484 -0.13 -3.88 10.43
C GLY A 484 0.67 -4.03 9.13
N ASP A 485 1.28 -2.95 8.61
CA ASP A 485 2.23 -3.07 7.50
C ASP A 485 3.59 -3.53 8.06
N ALA A 486 4.24 -4.50 7.40
CA ALA A 486 5.58 -4.94 7.77
C ALA A 486 6.64 -3.93 7.28
N ILE A 487 7.43 -3.39 8.21
CA ILE A 487 8.43 -2.32 7.95
C ILE A 487 9.87 -2.82 7.85
N GLN A 488 10.20 -4.01 8.37
CA GLN A 488 11.43 -4.73 8.02
C GLN A 488 11.25 -6.25 8.16
N ARG A 489 12.06 -7.03 7.43
CA ARG A 489 12.03 -8.50 7.34
C ARG A 489 13.43 -9.11 7.26
N ALA A 490 13.56 -10.35 7.71
CA ALA A 490 14.66 -11.25 7.36
C ALA A 490 14.08 -12.64 7.02
N THR A 491 14.65 -13.30 6.01
CA THR A 491 14.17 -14.56 5.42
C THR A 491 15.27 -15.61 5.46
N ASN A 492 14.93 -16.88 5.71
CA ASN A 492 15.94 -17.93 5.90
C ASN A 492 16.46 -18.53 4.59
N GLN A 493 17.20 -17.75 3.81
CA GLN A 493 17.65 -18.16 2.48
C GLN A 493 18.76 -19.23 2.50
N ALA A 494 19.53 -19.30 3.59
CA ALA A 494 20.72 -20.14 3.71
C ALA A 494 20.52 -21.42 4.56
N LYS A 495 19.29 -21.71 5.03
CA LYS A 495 19.03 -22.69 6.11
C LYS A 495 19.85 -22.41 7.38
N SER A 496 19.99 -21.13 7.70
CA SER A 496 20.55 -20.64 8.96
C SER A 496 19.61 -21.02 10.11
N ASN A 497 20.18 -21.45 11.25
CA ASN A 497 19.42 -21.61 12.49
C ASN A 497 19.14 -20.26 13.20
N ARG A 498 19.36 -19.12 12.54
CA ARG A 498 19.30 -17.76 13.09
C ARG A 498 18.74 -16.77 12.06
N LEU A 499 17.71 -16.03 12.45
CA LEU A 499 17.24 -14.80 11.79
C LEU A 499 17.53 -13.59 12.68
N LYS A 500 17.84 -12.43 12.09
CA LYS A 500 18.21 -11.22 12.81
C LYS A 500 17.78 -9.98 12.03
N LEU A 501 17.17 -9.02 12.73
CA LEU A 501 17.02 -7.63 12.29
C LEU A 501 17.99 -6.77 13.11
N SER A 502 18.73 -5.90 12.44
CA SER A 502 19.86 -5.13 13.00
C SER A 502 19.57 -3.63 12.96
N ASN A 503 20.37 -2.82 13.66
CA ASN A 503 20.42 -1.35 13.52
C ASN A 503 19.09 -0.58 13.72
N LEU A 504 18.04 -1.26 14.17
CA LEU A 504 16.66 -0.75 14.22
C LEU A 504 16.54 0.47 15.15
N ILE A 505 16.08 1.59 14.62
CA ILE A 505 15.68 2.78 15.37
C ILE A 505 14.15 2.77 15.46
N LEU A 506 13.64 2.36 16.62
CA LEU A 506 12.22 2.22 16.89
C LEU A 506 11.72 3.41 17.71
N SER A 507 10.61 4.02 17.31
CA SER A 507 9.98 5.12 18.06
C SER A 507 9.46 4.64 19.42
N PRO A 508 9.30 5.51 20.44
CA PRO A 508 8.77 5.11 21.73
C PRO A 508 7.31 4.60 21.64
N GLY A 509 6.97 3.56 22.40
CA GLY A 509 5.63 2.93 22.39
C GLY A 509 5.64 1.43 22.08
N GLU A 510 4.47 0.86 21.80
CA GLU A 510 4.27 -0.57 21.54
C GLU A 510 4.59 -0.94 20.07
N HIS A 511 5.45 -1.94 19.87
CA HIS A 511 5.82 -2.51 18.57
C HIS A 511 5.41 -3.96 18.46
N VAL A 512 5.12 -4.43 17.24
CA VAL A 512 4.75 -5.82 16.95
C VAL A 512 5.80 -6.49 16.07
N VAL A 513 6.22 -7.70 16.45
CA VAL A 513 7.11 -8.59 15.70
C VAL A 513 6.37 -9.91 15.42
N SER A 514 6.58 -10.51 14.25
CA SER A 514 6.15 -11.89 13.96
C SER A 514 7.32 -12.80 13.64
N LEU A 515 7.19 -14.07 13.99
CA LEU A 515 8.10 -15.13 13.59
C LEU A 515 7.32 -16.21 12.83
N ASN A 516 7.78 -16.59 11.64
CA ASN A 516 7.20 -17.65 10.83
C ASN A 516 8.21 -18.78 10.68
N GLY A 517 7.76 -20.03 10.76
CA GLY A 517 8.58 -21.22 10.61
C GLY A 517 7.74 -22.50 10.57
N THR A 518 8.35 -23.58 10.08
CA THR A 518 7.66 -24.87 9.89
C THR A 518 8.13 -25.94 10.88
N ASP A 519 7.28 -26.36 11.81
CA ASP A 519 7.59 -27.36 12.86
C ASP A 519 8.85 -26.99 13.69
N SER A 520 8.99 -25.72 14.08
CA SER A 520 10.25 -25.17 14.58
C SER A 520 10.21 -24.76 16.05
N LYS A 521 11.08 -25.39 16.87
CA LYS A 521 11.38 -24.89 18.23
C LYS A 521 12.36 -23.72 18.16
N TYR A 522 12.02 -22.62 18.82
CA TYR A 522 12.77 -21.37 18.71
C TYR A 522 12.98 -20.62 20.02
N VAL A 523 13.89 -19.64 19.96
CA VAL A 523 14.08 -18.58 20.95
C VAL A 523 14.05 -17.24 20.23
N LEU A 524 13.07 -16.39 20.53
CA LEU A 524 12.93 -15.03 20.02
C LEU A 524 13.37 -14.03 21.09
N ARG A 525 14.18 -13.03 20.72
CA ARG A 525 14.65 -11.99 21.64
C ARG A 525 14.68 -10.61 20.98
N VAL A 526 14.20 -9.60 21.68
CA VAL A 526 14.44 -8.18 21.37
C VAL A 526 15.35 -7.58 22.43
N PHE A 527 16.39 -6.85 22.04
CA PHE A 527 17.32 -6.23 22.97
C PHE A 527 17.97 -4.96 22.40
N PRO A 528 18.37 -4.00 23.24
CA PRO A 528 19.08 -2.81 22.78
C PRO A 528 20.52 -3.17 22.34
N ALA A 529 20.93 -2.64 21.20
CA ALA A 529 22.24 -2.88 20.58
C ALA A 529 23.30 -1.85 21.00
N GLY A 530 22.89 -0.65 21.40
CA GLY A 530 23.78 0.44 21.82
C GLY A 530 23.10 1.80 21.68
N LYS A 531 23.82 2.89 21.97
CA LYS A 531 23.40 4.24 21.52
C LYS A 531 23.31 4.26 19.99
N ILE A 532 22.53 5.18 19.42
CA ILE A 532 22.54 5.43 17.98
C ILE A 532 23.98 5.77 17.53
N ASP A 533 24.49 5.03 16.56
CA ASP A 533 25.74 5.32 15.87
C ASP A 533 25.39 5.99 14.54
N GLU A 534 25.68 7.28 14.42
CA GLU A 534 25.31 8.04 13.21
C GLU A 534 26.13 7.67 11.97
N SER A 535 27.20 6.87 12.12
CA SER A 535 27.93 6.31 10.98
C SER A 535 27.29 5.06 10.38
N LEU A 536 26.28 4.47 11.03
CA LEU A 536 25.46 3.40 10.46
C LEU A 536 24.24 3.96 9.69
N GLU A 537 23.60 3.10 8.90
CA GLU A 537 22.26 3.33 8.36
C GLU A 537 21.20 3.44 9.48
N ARG A 538 19.99 3.89 9.13
CA ARG A 538 18.87 4.03 10.08
C ARG A 538 17.72 3.10 9.69
N GLU A 539 17.84 1.85 10.12
CA GLU A 539 16.85 0.79 9.90
C GLU A 539 15.56 1.01 10.72
N PRO A 540 14.36 0.67 10.21
CA PRO A 540 14.01 0.26 8.85
C PRO A 540 14.20 1.37 7.82
N ASN A 541 14.78 1.07 6.65
CA ASN A 541 14.95 2.08 5.58
C ASN A 541 14.41 1.70 4.17
N ASP A 542 13.90 0.48 3.95
CA ASP A 542 13.37 -0.10 2.68
C ASP A 542 12.43 0.77 1.82
N SER A 543 11.83 1.83 2.38
CA SER A 543 10.80 2.65 1.72
C SER A 543 11.21 4.12 1.60
N ASP A 544 10.72 4.79 0.55
CA ASP A 544 11.13 6.16 0.21
C ASP A 544 10.84 7.19 1.33
N ILE A 545 9.90 6.88 2.24
CA ILE A 545 9.56 7.69 3.43
C ILE A 545 10.45 7.41 4.66
N GLN A 546 11.32 6.40 4.58
CA GLN A 546 12.23 5.93 5.64
C GLN A 546 13.71 5.96 5.23
N ALA A 547 14.01 6.33 3.97
CA ALA A 547 15.36 6.38 3.42
C ALA A 547 16.33 7.18 4.33
N THR A 548 17.54 6.66 4.51
CA THR A 548 18.58 7.27 5.35
C THR A 548 19.16 8.51 4.68
N ALA A 549 19.15 9.66 5.36
CA ALA A 549 19.82 10.87 4.87
C ALA A 549 21.34 10.66 4.75
N LEU A 550 21.91 11.02 3.59
CA LEU A 550 23.35 10.98 3.31
C LEU A 550 23.85 12.39 2.95
N ASN A 551 24.53 13.06 3.88
CA ASN A 551 25.00 14.43 3.68
C ASN A 551 26.27 14.48 2.81
N ILE A 552 26.52 15.60 2.15
CA ILE A 552 27.76 15.80 1.38
C ILE A 552 28.93 15.93 2.36
N GLY A 553 29.95 15.10 2.17
CA GLY A 553 31.09 14.92 3.07
C GLY A 553 30.94 13.74 4.03
N GLU A 554 29.79 13.07 4.07
CA GLU A 554 29.49 11.96 4.98
C GLU A 554 29.90 10.59 4.41
N THR A 555 30.17 9.65 5.32
CA THR A 555 30.23 8.21 5.05
C THR A 555 29.25 7.50 5.97
N LYS A 556 28.35 6.68 5.42
CA LYS A 556 27.50 5.72 6.14
C LYS A 556 28.03 4.29 5.94
N LYS A 557 27.55 3.39 6.79
CA LYS A 557 27.84 1.95 6.77
C LYS A 557 26.54 1.18 6.87
N GLY A 558 26.44 0.08 6.13
CA GLY A 558 25.21 -0.70 6.10
C GLY A 558 25.36 -2.20 5.93
N LEU A 559 24.27 -2.95 6.13
CA LEU A 559 24.28 -4.41 6.29
C LEU A 559 23.24 -5.13 5.41
N LEU A 560 23.62 -5.51 4.19
CA LEU A 560 22.77 -6.24 3.25
C LEU A 560 22.84 -7.77 3.47
N ALA A 561 22.22 -8.24 4.55
CA ALA A 561 22.30 -9.63 5.02
C ALA A 561 21.17 -10.54 4.48
N ASP A 562 20.12 -10.00 3.88
CA ASP A 562 19.04 -10.75 3.20
C ASP A 562 18.97 -10.38 1.71
N ALA A 563 18.63 -11.30 0.81
CA ALA A 563 18.57 -10.98 -0.63
C ALA A 563 17.34 -10.15 -1.06
N ASN A 564 16.41 -9.84 -0.14
CA ASN A 564 15.29 -8.91 -0.33
C ASN A 564 15.53 -7.56 0.37
N ASP A 565 16.70 -7.39 0.99
CA ASP A 565 17.14 -6.19 1.71
C ASP A 565 17.47 -5.05 0.72
N VAL A 566 17.01 -3.84 1.01
CA VAL A 566 17.06 -2.71 0.06
C VAL A 566 17.34 -1.40 0.78
N ASP A 567 18.62 -1.12 0.97
CA ASP A 567 19.08 0.14 1.54
C ASP A 567 18.73 1.35 0.66
N LEU A 568 17.86 2.22 1.16
CA LEU A 568 17.57 3.51 0.56
C LEU A 568 18.28 4.63 1.31
N TYR A 569 19.03 5.43 0.56
CA TYR A 569 19.54 6.72 1.00
C TYR A 569 18.92 7.84 0.18
N HIS A 570 18.83 9.04 0.76
CA HIS A 570 18.45 10.25 0.02
C HIS A 570 19.39 11.42 0.31
N PHE A 571 19.52 12.33 -0.66
CA PHE A 571 20.27 13.57 -0.52
C PHE A 571 19.73 14.65 -1.46
N ARG A 572 19.82 15.91 -1.05
CA ARG A 572 19.35 17.06 -1.81
C ARG A 572 20.50 17.84 -2.43
N ILE A 573 20.33 18.26 -3.68
CA ILE A 573 21.21 19.22 -4.36
C ILE A 573 20.45 20.54 -4.54
N ASN A 574 21.02 21.65 -4.04
CA ASN A 574 20.44 22.98 -4.22
C ASN A 574 21.09 23.79 -5.35
N GLY A 575 22.18 23.33 -5.97
CA GLY A 575 22.89 24.05 -7.02
C GLY A 575 23.73 23.08 -7.83
N GLU A 576 23.91 23.33 -9.12
CA GLU A 576 24.67 22.44 -10.00
C GLU A 576 26.10 22.24 -9.47
N GLN A 577 26.47 21.00 -9.15
CA GLN A 577 27.74 20.68 -8.50
C GLN A 577 28.26 19.29 -8.88
N GLY A 578 29.59 19.16 -8.95
CA GLY A 578 30.24 17.87 -9.08
C GLY A 578 30.11 17.07 -7.79
N LEU A 579 29.65 15.81 -7.87
CA LEU A 579 29.65 14.87 -6.75
C LEU A 579 30.33 13.54 -7.14
N HIS A 580 31.03 12.97 -6.17
CA HIS A 580 31.59 11.63 -6.18
C HIS A 580 30.84 10.78 -5.15
N LEU A 581 30.02 9.84 -5.65
CA LEU A 581 29.44 8.75 -4.88
C LEU A 581 30.38 7.54 -4.98
N LYS A 582 30.78 6.98 -3.84
CA LYS A 582 31.53 5.72 -3.75
C LYS A 582 30.84 4.77 -2.80
N ILE A 583 30.59 3.55 -3.25
CA ILE A 583 30.11 2.43 -2.43
C ILE A 583 31.18 1.32 -2.46
N GLN A 584 31.58 0.84 -1.28
CA GLN A 584 32.59 -0.20 -1.07
C GLN A 584 31.91 -1.43 -0.43
N PRO A 585 31.71 -2.53 -1.19
CA PRO A 585 31.15 -3.77 -0.65
C PRO A 585 32.11 -4.46 0.33
N PRO A 586 31.62 -5.40 1.18
CA PRO A 586 32.46 -6.32 1.95
C PRO A 586 33.31 -7.20 1.03
N ALA A 587 34.37 -7.83 1.56
CA ALA A 587 35.30 -8.62 0.75
C ALA A 587 34.68 -9.90 0.14
N ASP A 588 33.61 -10.41 0.72
CA ASP A 588 32.86 -11.58 0.27
C ASP A 588 31.49 -11.24 -0.36
N GLY A 589 30.88 -10.12 0.01
CA GLY A 589 29.61 -9.64 -0.53
C GLY A 589 29.75 -8.87 -1.85
N ALA A 590 28.70 -8.89 -2.67
CA ALA A 590 28.57 -8.05 -3.86
C ALA A 590 27.20 -7.38 -3.88
N LEU A 591 27.09 -6.20 -4.48
CA LEU A 591 25.88 -5.38 -4.46
C LEU A 591 25.60 -4.75 -5.83
N SER A 592 24.39 -4.21 -5.97
CA SER A 592 24.04 -3.29 -7.03
C SER A 592 23.51 -2.01 -6.43
N TYR A 593 23.81 -0.88 -7.07
CA TYR A 593 23.26 0.42 -6.72
C TYR A 593 22.54 1.03 -7.92
N GLN A 594 21.52 1.84 -7.64
CA GLN A 594 20.85 2.73 -8.59
C GLN A 594 20.78 4.13 -7.98
N LEU A 595 21.12 5.16 -8.76
CA LEU A 595 20.92 6.56 -8.43
C LEU A 595 19.75 7.09 -9.27
N ASP A 596 18.75 7.65 -8.59
CA ASP A 596 17.58 8.28 -9.19
C ASP A 596 17.51 9.76 -8.77
N ARG A 597 17.00 10.64 -9.64
CA ARG A 597 16.63 12.03 -9.35
C ARG A 597 15.14 12.18 -9.57
N GLU A 598 14.37 12.49 -8.53
CA GLU A 598 12.90 12.61 -8.61
C GLU A 598 12.21 11.40 -9.29
N GLY A 599 12.72 10.18 -9.06
CA GLY A 599 12.23 8.94 -9.69
C GLY A 599 12.70 8.69 -11.13
N VAL A 600 13.61 9.51 -11.66
CA VAL A 600 14.27 9.32 -12.98
C VAL A 600 15.67 8.75 -12.75
N ARG A 601 15.98 7.60 -13.35
CA ARG A 601 17.32 6.99 -13.24
C ARG A 601 18.41 7.86 -13.85
N VAL A 602 19.49 8.02 -13.09
CA VAL A 602 20.72 8.78 -13.40
C VAL A 602 21.94 7.87 -13.53
N GLY A 603 21.86 6.62 -13.05
CA GLY A 603 22.90 5.60 -13.26
C GLY A 603 22.66 4.36 -12.40
N ARG A 604 23.18 3.20 -12.82
CA ARG A 604 23.01 1.92 -12.11
C ARG A 604 24.21 0.97 -12.30
N LYS A 605 24.95 0.64 -11.24
CA LYS A 605 26.13 -0.25 -11.31
C LYS A 605 25.95 -1.51 -10.48
N VAL A 606 26.65 -2.57 -10.88
CA VAL A 606 26.77 -3.83 -10.14
C VAL A 606 28.25 -4.04 -9.81
N SER A 607 28.56 -4.42 -8.58
CA SER A 607 29.93 -4.71 -8.14
C SER A 607 30.28 -6.19 -8.37
N GLN A 608 31.58 -6.50 -8.42
CA GLN A 608 32.06 -7.81 -8.01
C GLN A 608 32.25 -7.85 -6.48
N LYS A 609 32.66 -9.01 -5.93
CA LYS A 609 32.94 -9.16 -4.50
C LYS A 609 34.04 -8.20 -4.05
N GLY A 610 33.77 -7.36 -3.05
CA GLY A 610 34.72 -6.35 -2.54
C GLY A 610 35.15 -5.26 -3.53
N GLU A 611 34.61 -5.21 -4.75
CA GLU A 611 34.98 -4.20 -5.75
C GLU A 611 34.19 -2.91 -5.53
N ALA A 612 34.88 -1.78 -5.33
CA ALA A 612 34.21 -0.49 -5.16
C ALA A 612 33.49 -0.07 -6.44
N VAL A 613 32.25 0.40 -6.31
CA VAL A 613 31.51 1.07 -7.39
C VAL A 613 31.49 2.58 -7.14
N GLU A 614 31.84 3.34 -8.17
CA GLU A 614 31.96 4.80 -8.13
C GLU A 614 31.10 5.46 -9.22
N PHE A 615 30.64 6.67 -8.94
CA PHE A 615 30.01 7.61 -9.88
C PHE A 615 30.58 9.01 -9.62
N LYS A 616 31.00 9.71 -10.67
CA LYS A 616 31.61 11.05 -10.61
C LYS A 616 30.98 11.90 -11.69
N GLY A 617 30.06 12.78 -11.30
CA GLY A 617 29.24 13.52 -12.27
C GLY A 617 28.84 14.90 -11.79
N LEU A 618 28.45 15.74 -12.76
CA LEU A 618 27.90 17.07 -12.55
C LEU A 618 26.38 16.96 -12.38
N LEU A 619 25.91 17.04 -11.15
CA LEU A 619 24.51 16.80 -10.80
C LEU A 619 23.75 18.12 -10.65
N LYS A 620 22.60 18.21 -11.35
CA LYS A 620 21.67 19.35 -11.34
C LYS A 620 20.93 19.45 -9.99
N PRO A 621 20.33 20.60 -9.64
CA PRO A 621 19.46 20.73 -8.47
C PRO A 621 18.31 19.71 -8.44
N GLY A 622 17.93 19.25 -7.24
CA GLY A 622 16.81 18.31 -7.05
C GLY A 622 17.00 17.37 -5.86
N GLU A 623 16.00 16.54 -5.60
CA GLU A 623 16.10 15.40 -4.67
C GLU A 623 16.66 14.17 -5.39
N TYR A 624 17.65 13.53 -4.77
CA TYR A 624 18.28 12.31 -5.24
C TYR A 624 18.09 11.17 -4.26
N GLN A 625 17.93 9.96 -4.79
CA GLN A 625 17.77 8.72 -4.05
C GLN A 625 18.81 7.71 -4.53
N ILE A 626 19.46 7.03 -3.60
CA ILE A 626 20.36 5.91 -3.87
C ILE A 626 19.69 4.66 -3.34
N ARG A 627 19.43 3.68 -4.21
CA ARG A 627 18.94 2.35 -3.86
C ARG A 627 20.10 1.37 -3.95
N ILE A 628 20.50 0.77 -2.84
CA ILE A 628 21.53 -0.27 -2.75
C ILE A 628 20.82 -1.58 -2.36
N GLN A 629 21.22 -2.69 -2.98
CA GLN A 629 20.66 -4.03 -2.72
C GLN A 629 21.74 -5.08 -3.04
N PRO A 630 21.76 -6.25 -2.38
CA PRO A 630 22.79 -7.24 -2.64
C PRO A 630 22.66 -7.86 -4.04
N HIS A 631 23.75 -8.37 -4.58
CA HIS A 631 23.80 -8.96 -5.91
C HIS A 631 24.44 -10.35 -5.87
N ARG A 632 23.60 -11.39 -5.77
CA ARG A 632 23.95 -12.83 -5.70
C ARG A 632 24.66 -13.26 -4.41
N ASP A 633 25.56 -12.43 -3.90
CA ASP A 633 26.48 -12.75 -2.81
C ASP A 633 26.21 -11.86 -1.60
N LEU A 634 25.55 -12.42 -0.58
CA LEU A 634 25.27 -11.79 0.71
C LEU A 634 26.52 -11.73 1.60
N SER A 635 26.50 -10.88 2.62
CA SER A 635 27.54 -10.81 3.67
C SER A 635 26.93 -10.48 5.04
N ASP A 636 27.56 -10.99 6.11
CA ASP A 636 27.28 -10.62 7.52
C ASP A 636 28.10 -9.36 7.94
N ASP A 637 28.97 -8.84 7.06
CA ASP A 637 29.84 -7.65 7.27
C ASP A 637 29.27 -6.37 6.60
N LEU A 638 29.72 -5.21 7.09
CA LEU A 638 29.23 -3.89 6.64
C LEU A 638 29.88 -3.41 5.32
N TYR A 639 29.07 -2.88 4.39
CA TYR A 639 29.57 -2.03 3.30
C TYR A 639 29.78 -0.58 3.79
N GLU A 640 30.51 0.23 3.02
CA GLU A 640 30.60 1.69 3.22
C GLU A 640 30.02 2.44 2.01
N VAL A 641 29.18 3.46 2.22
CA VAL A 641 28.75 4.42 1.19
C VAL A 641 29.18 5.82 1.59
N SER A 642 29.75 6.58 0.65
CA SER A 642 30.19 7.96 0.90
C SER A 642 29.88 8.89 -0.27
N LEU A 643 29.49 10.11 0.06
CA LEU A 643 29.15 11.17 -0.91
C LEU A 643 30.05 12.38 -0.67
N LYS A 644 30.80 12.80 -1.69
CA LYS A 644 31.80 13.88 -1.57
C LYS A 644 31.71 14.83 -2.76
N THR A 645 32.15 16.07 -2.59
CA THR A 645 32.32 17.01 -3.70
C THR A 645 33.35 16.50 -4.70
N TYR A 646 33.03 16.58 -5.99
CA TYR A 646 33.92 16.29 -7.12
C TYR A 646 34.20 17.56 -7.92
N ASP A 647 35.34 17.58 -8.59
CA ASP A 647 35.73 18.70 -9.45
C ASP A 647 35.26 18.44 -10.89
N ALA A 648 34.03 18.86 -11.21
CA ALA A 648 33.43 18.59 -12.52
C ALA A 648 34.22 19.21 -13.70
N TYR A 649 35.03 20.24 -13.49
CA TYR A 649 35.85 20.80 -14.57
C TYR A 649 37.07 19.93 -14.90
N THR A 650 37.27 18.77 -14.24
CA THR A 650 38.24 17.75 -14.68
C THR A 650 37.64 16.68 -15.59
N CYS A 651 36.34 16.70 -15.93
CA CYS A 651 35.71 15.75 -16.86
C CYS A 651 35.39 16.34 -18.26
N ILE A 652 36.16 17.33 -18.73
CA ILE A 652 35.92 18.06 -20.01
C ILE A 652 35.69 17.16 -21.24
N GLU A 653 36.35 16.00 -21.30
CA GLU A 653 36.13 15.02 -22.38
C GLU A 653 34.85 14.20 -22.17
N ASP A 654 34.57 13.76 -20.94
CA ASP A 654 33.45 12.87 -20.61
C ASP A 654 32.96 13.07 -19.15
N CYS A 655 31.95 13.93 -18.98
CA CYS A 655 31.26 14.13 -17.71
C CYS A 655 29.97 13.30 -17.63
N GLU A 656 29.75 12.65 -16.48
CA GLU A 656 28.47 12.03 -16.15
C GLU A 656 27.50 13.02 -15.49
N PRO A 657 26.19 12.75 -15.50
CA PRO A 657 25.50 11.76 -16.35
C PRO A 657 25.42 12.25 -17.80
N ASN A 658 25.60 11.37 -18.78
CA ASN A 658 25.43 11.71 -20.21
C ASN A 658 24.50 10.74 -20.98
N ASP A 659 23.70 9.93 -20.29
CA ASP A 659 22.82 8.82 -20.74
C ASP A 659 21.95 9.06 -21.99
N ASN A 660 21.73 10.31 -22.39
CA ASN A 660 20.71 10.70 -23.36
C ASN A 660 21.04 12.03 -24.10
N PRO A 661 20.31 12.37 -25.19
CA PRO A 661 20.62 13.54 -26.02
C PRO A 661 20.57 14.90 -25.32
N TYR A 662 19.91 15.02 -24.16
CA TYR A 662 19.77 16.28 -23.42
C TYR A 662 20.81 16.43 -22.29
N GLN A 663 21.46 15.32 -21.89
CA GLN A 663 22.63 15.29 -21.03
C GLN A 663 23.95 15.20 -21.82
N ALA A 664 23.89 15.27 -23.16
CA ALA A 664 25.02 15.06 -24.03
C ALA A 664 26.20 16.04 -23.80
N ASN A 665 27.42 15.51 -23.73
CA ASN A 665 28.64 16.30 -23.56
C ASN A 665 28.98 17.12 -24.82
N ASN A 666 29.35 18.39 -24.65
CA ASN A 666 29.68 19.28 -25.77
C ASN A 666 31.09 18.99 -26.31
N MET A 667 31.18 18.32 -27.45
CA MET A 667 32.47 17.96 -28.07
C MET A 667 33.10 19.08 -28.92
N SER A 668 32.66 20.33 -28.76
CA SER A 668 33.20 21.50 -29.49
C SER A 668 34.65 21.79 -29.10
N GLY A 669 35.58 21.59 -30.03
CA GLY A 669 37.02 21.77 -29.79
C GLY A 669 37.70 20.56 -29.11
N VAL A 670 36.94 19.49 -28.83
CA VAL A 670 37.46 18.22 -28.30
C VAL A 670 38.05 17.41 -29.47
N SER A 671 39.34 17.09 -29.37
CA SER A 671 40.10 16.39 -30.43
C SER A 671 40.21 14.89 -30.22
N VAL A 672 40.07 14.43 -28.98
CA VAL A 672 39.99 13.02 -28.59
C VAL A 672 38.90 12.93 -27.54
N VAL A 673 38.04 11.91 -27.63
CA VAL A 673 37.02 11.61 -26.62
C VAL A 673 37.38 10.29 -25.95
N LYS A 674 37.45 10.28 -24.61
CA LYS A 674 37.78 9.12 -23.78
C LYS A 674 36.71 8.92 -22.71
N GLY A 675 36.17 7.71 -22.58
CA GLY A 675 35.08 7.41 -21.64
C GLY A 675 34.92 5.91 -21.35
N GLN A 676 33.90 5.55 -20.57
CA GLN A 676 33.64 4.18 -20.12
C GLN A 676 32.18 3.74 -20.37
N SER A 677 31.90 3.39 -21.62
CA SER A 677 30.55 3.04 -22.07
C SER A 677 29.98 1.79 -21.42
N GLY A 678 28.72 1.85 -20.99
CA GLY A 678 28.00 0.71 -20.43
C GLY A 678 28.25 0.47 -18.94
N THR A 679 29.01 1.33 -18.23
CA THR A 679 29.39 1.01 -16.84
C THR A 679 28.32 1.30 -15.79
N HIS A 680 27.28 2.07 -16.09
CA HIS A 680 26.12 2.33 -15.24
C HIS A 680 24.77 1.96 -15.92
N ASP A 681 24.81 1.00 -16.86
CA ASP A 681 23.66 0.53 -17.67
C ASP A 681 23.00 1.67 -18.49
N ASP A 682 23.87 2.34 -19.25
CA ASP A 682 23.84 3.73 -19.74
C ASP A 682 24.22 3.81 -21.25
N TYR A 683 24.37 5.04 -21.75
CA TYR A 683 24.77 5.39 -23.12
C TYR A 683 25.49 6.73 -23.14
N ASP A 684 26.69 6.81 -23.69
CA ASP A 684 27.48 8.03 -23.68
C ASP A 684 27.07 8.93 -24.86
N TRP A 685 26.39 10.06 -24.58
CA TRP A 685 26.01 11.01 -25.62
C TRP A 685 26.93 12.23 -25.68
N TYR A 686 27.19 12.66 -26.92
CA TYR A 686 27.96 13.85 -27.26
C TYR A 686 27.17 14.72 -28.23
N PHE A 687 27.41 16.03 -28.26
CA PHE A 687 26.83 16.90 -29.28
C PHE A 687 27.79 17.95 -29.84
N LEU A 688 27.56 18.31 -31.10
CA LEU A 688 28.13 19.48 -31.77
C LEU A 688 27.00 20.49 -32.07
N PRO A 689 27.15 21.77 -31.69
CA PRO A 689 26.15 22.82 -31.92
C PRO A 689 25.95 23.08 -33.41
N GLU A 690 24.88 23.82 -33.76
CA GLU A 690 24.48 24.06 -35.16
C GLU A 690 25.57 24.78 -35.99
N SER A 691 25.49 24.67 -37.31
CA SER A 691 26.46 25.22 -38.26
C SER A 691 25.79 25.63 -39.56
N GLU A 692 26.10 26.82 -40.08
CA GLU A 692 25.61 27.30 -41.38
C GLU A 692 26.10 26.45 -42.57
N VAL A 693 27.20 25.70 -42.37
CA VAL A 693 27.74 24.75 -43.34
C VAL A 693 27.52 23.30 -42.91
N GLN A 694 27.31 22.42 -43.89
CA GLN A 694 27.31 20.97 -43.68
C GLN A 694 28.69 20.52 -43.21
N ARG A 695 28.75 19.68 -42.17
CA ARG A 695 30.02 19.16 -41.61
C ARG A 695 30.07 17.64 -41.70
N LYS A 696 31.22 17.09 -42.09
CA LYS A 696 31.52 15.65 -41.97
C LYS A 696 32.34 15.42 -40.70
N VAL A 697 31.83 14.58 -39.79
CA VAL A 697 32.46 14.25 -38.51
C VAL A 697 32.95 12.80 -38.55
N THR A 698 34.24 12.60 -38.34
CA THR A 698 34.87 11.27 -38.28
C THR A 698 35.28 10.95 -36.85
N PHE A 699 34.89 9.78 -36.35
CA PHE A 699 35.48 9.14 -35.17
C PHE A 699 36.50 8.09 -35.64
N VAL A 700 37.70 8.06 -35.05
CA VAL A 700 38.73 7.03 -35.33
C VAL A 700 39.17 6.35 -34.03
N ASP A 701 38.90 5.06 -33.92
CA ASP A 701 39.14 4.23 -32.74
C ASP A 701 40.64 3.99 -32.50
N LYS A 702 41.08 4.09 -31.24
CA LYS A 702 42.46 3.84 -30.80
C LYS A 702 42.67 2.51 -30.08
N VAL A 703 41.63 1.94 -29.50
CA VAL A 703 41.70 0.77 -28.61
C VAL A 703 41.18 -0.52 -29.28
N GLY A 704 40.50 -0.40 -30.42
CA GLY A 704 40.05 -1.53 -31.24
C GLY A 704 38.65 -2.03 -30.88
N ASN A 705 37.77 -1.13 -30.45
CA ASN A 705 36.40 -1.44 -30.07
C ASN A 705 35.49 -1.70 -31.28
N ASN A 706 34.24 -2.08 -31.00
CA ASN A 706 33.22 -2.31 -32.01
C ASN A 706 32.56 -0.99 -32.45
N ILE A 707 33.16 -0.29 -33.43
CA ILE A 707 32.67 0.99 -33.98
C ILE A 707 31.21 0.97 -34.51
N ASN A 708 30.56 -0.19 -34.60
CA ASN A 708 29.13 -0.29 -34.90
C ASN A 708 28.24 0.25 -33.77
N GLY A 709 28.76 0.37 -32.54
CA GLY A 709 28.05 0.94 -31.40
C GLY A 709 27.80 2.45 -31.49
N ILE A 710 28.56 3.16 -32.33
CA ILE A 710 28.42 4.62 -32.50
C ILE A 710 27.31 4.92 -33.52
N VAL A 711 26.38 5.79 -33.13
CA VAL A 711 25.24 6.24 -33.95
C VAL A 711 25.04 7.75 -33.84
N GLY A 712 25.05 8.44 -34.98
CA GLY A 712 24.79 9.87 -35.08
C GLY A 712 23.31 10.20 -35.34
N PHE A 713 22.85 11.36 -34.86
CA PHE A 713 21.48 11.86 -34.95
C PHE A 713 21.43 13.40 -35.08
N THR A 714 20.28 13.95 -35.46
CA THR A 714 19.85 15.34 -35.23
C THR A 714 18.57 15.36 -34.39
N ASP A 715 18.09 16.57 -34.06
CA ASP A 715 16.80 16.79 -33.40
C ASP A 715 16.66 16.07 -32.03
N TYR A 716 17.72 16.12 -31.22
CA TYR A 716 17.81 15.45 -29.90
C TYR A 716 17.53 13.93 -30.00
N GLY A 717 18.32 13.24 -30.83
CA GLY A 717 18.27 11.78 -30.99
C GLY A 717 17.14 11.23 -31.87
N LYS A 718 16.28 12.09 -32.46
CA LYS A 718 15.08 11.66 -33.18
C LYS A 718 15.33 11.26 -34.64
N THR A 719 16.31 11.88 -35.30
CA THR A 719 16.55 11.72 -36.75
C THR A 719 17.98 11.20 -36.98
N SER A 720 18.18 9.95 -37.38
CA SER A 720 19.54 9.41 -37.57
C SER A 720 20.32 10.06 -38.73
N LEU A 721 21.62 10.26 -38.53
CA LEU A 721 22.54 10.82 -39.52
C LEU A 721 22.96 9.78 -40.57
N VAL A 722 23.23 10.25 -41.79
CA VAL A 722 23.90 9.44 -42.83
C VAL A 722 25.27 9.02 -42.32
N THR A 723 25.51 7.70 -42.30
CA THR A 723 26.66 7.08 -41.65
C THR A 723 27.47 6.25 -42.65
N GLU A 724 28.76 6.53 -42.79
CA GLU A 724 29.70 5.72 -43.59
C GLU A 724 30.69 5.01 -42.64
N ARG A 725 31.12 3.77 -42.93
CA ARG A 725 31.96 2.96 -42.03
C ARG A 725 33.13 2.33 -42.78
N ASN A 726 34.34 2.42 -42.23
CA ASN A 726 35.53 1.73 -42.74
C ASN A 726 36.22 0.90 -41.65
N SER A 727 35.78 -0.35 -41.50
CA SER A 727 36.30 -1.30 -40.52
C SER A 727 37.75 -1.76 -40.74
N LYS A 728 38.43 -1.33 -41.83
CA LYS A 728 39.88 -1.57 -42.00
C LYS A 728 40.73 -0.47 -41.37
N GLU A 729 40.22 0.75 -41.33
CA GLU A 729 40.87 1.93 -40.76
C GLU A 729 40.28 2.31 -39.39
N GLN A 730 39.35 1.48 -38.88
CA GLN A 730 38.61 1.65 -37.62
C GLN A 730 38.00 3.04 -37.46
N LEU A 731 37.41 3.53 -38.54
CA LEU A 731 36.74 4.84 -38.58
C LEU A 731 35.29 4.77 -39.02
N ILE A 732 34.51 5.73 -38.51
CA ILE A 732 33.10 5.92 -38.80
C ILE A 732 32.84 7.41 -39.01
N ASP A 733 32.08 7.71 -40.06
CA ASP A 733 31.83 9.03 -40.60
C ASP A 733 30.34 9.37 -40.51
N PHE A 734 30.01 10.59 -40.10
CA PHE A 734 28.66 11.12 -40.05
C PHE A 734 28.57 12.47 -40.78
N THR A 735 27.51 12.71 -41.55
CA THR A 735 27.30 14.00 -42.25
C THR A 735 26.19 14.81 -41.58
N ILE A 736 26.55 15.85 -40.81
CA ILE A 736 25.58 16.78 -40.21
C ILE A 736 25.10 17.79 -41.27
N PRO A 737 23.78 17.94 -41.51
CA PRO A 737 23.23 18.96 -42.42
C PRO A 737 23.54 20.40 -42.01
N VAL A 738 23.33 21.33 -42.94
CA VAL A 738 23.27 22.78 -42.63
C VAL A 738 22.17 23.08 -41.62
N ASN A 739 22.41 24.04 -40.73
CA ASN A 739 21.49 24.50 -39.68
C ASN A 739 20.92 23.34 -38.83
N LYS A 740 21.81 22.42 -38.43
CA LYS A 740 21.53 21.33 -37.50
C LYS A 740 22.66 21.08 -36.51
N ALA A 741 22.31 20.87 -35.25
CA ALA A 741 23.16 20.21 -34.26
C ALA A 741 23.26 18.70 -34.56
N GLY A 742 24.44 18.12 -34.33
CA GLY A 742 24.67 16.67 -34.43
C GLY A 742 24.86 16.06 -33.04
N TYR A 743 24.13 15.00 -32.74
CA TYR A 743 24.19 14.24 -31.50
C TYR A 743 24.77 12.85 -31.79
N PHE A 744 25.70 12.36 -30.99
CA PHE A 744 26.39 11.10 -31.19
C PHE A 744 26.24 10.25 -29.95
N ARG A 745 25.59 9.09 -30.07
CA ARG A 745 25.52 8.09 -29.03
C ARG A 745 26.63 7.07 -29.24
N ILE A 746 27.42 6.83 -28.19
CA ILE A 746 28.38 5.75 -28.10
C ILE A 746 27.70 4.58 -27.33
N GLN A 747 28.01 3.36 -27.74
CA GLN A 747 27.65 2.15 -27.00
C GLN A 747 28.74 1.11 -27.20
N VAL A 748 29.67 1.01 -26.26
CA VAL A 748 30.71 -0.03 -26.23
C VAL A 748 30.39 -1.03 -25.13
N SER A 749 30.79 -2.29 -25.31
CA SER A 749 30.37 -3.43 -24.49
C SER A 749 31.05 -3.48 -23.11
N LYS A 750 30.79 -2.50 -22.22
CA LYS A 750 31.35 -2.38 -20.88
C LYS A 750 32.88 -2.34 -20.88
N SER A 751 33.43 -1.43 -21.69
CA SER A 751 34.88 -1.22 -21.83
C SER A 751 35.22 0.22 -22.16
N ASP A 752 36.42 0.64 -21.74
CA ASP A 752 37.02 1.93 -22.09
C ASP A 752 36.98 2.16 -23.61
N TYR A 753 36.83 3.42 -24.02
CA TYR A 753 36.99 3.84 -25.41
C TYR A 753 37.85 5.09 -25.54
N GLU A 754 38.47 5.23 -26.71
CA GLU A 754 39.25 6.40 -27.10
C GLU A 754 39.09 6.62 -28.61
N PHE A 755 38.54 7.76 -29.01
CA PHE A 755 38.29 8.13 -30.40
C PHE A 755 38.94 9.48 -30.74
N ASP A 756 39.80 9.54 -31.76
CA ASP A 756 40.15 10.82 -32.41
C ASP A 756 38.90 11.39 -33.09
N ILE A 757 38.68 12.69 -32.94
CA ILE A 757 37.64 13.43 -33.65
C ILE A 757 38.25 14.25 -34.79
N LYS A 758 37.66 14.13 -35.98
CA LYS A 758 37.96 14.98 -37.14
C LYS A 758 36.69 15.67 -37.61
N ILE A 759 36.82 16.92 -38.03
CA ILE A 759 35.73 17.69 -38.66
C ILE A 759 36.23 18.11 -40.04
N ASP A 760 35.45 17.80 -41.08
CA ASP A 760 35.74 18.04 -42.50
C ASP A 760 37.12 17.51 -42.93
N ASN A 761 37.41 16.28 -42.48
CA ASN A 761 38.68 15.56 -42.60
C ASN A 761 39.91 16.23 -41.95
N GLN A 762 39.78 17.40 -41.33
CA GLN A 762 40.83 17.98 -40.50
C GLN A 762 40.76 17.39 -39.09
N PRO A 763 41.91 17.11 -38.43
CA PRO A 763 41.89 16.90 -36.98
C PRO A 763 41.34 18.16 -36.32
N VAL A 764 40.47 17.99 -35.33
CA VAL A 764 40.05 19.14 -34.51
C VAL A 764 41.30 19.69 -33.84
N GLN A 765 41.71 20.91 -34.22
CA GLN A 765 42.75 21.61 -33.46
C GLN A 765 42.12 22.02 -32.14
N GLN A 766 42.41 21.25 -31.09
CA GLN A 766 42.17 21.66 -29.72
C GLN A 766 42.74 23.07 -29.55
N GLN A 767 41.89 24.05 -29.24
CA GLN A 767 42.37 25.38 -28.92
C GLN A 767 43.02 25.33 -27.55
N ILE A 768 44.31 24.95 -27.53
CA ILE A 768 45.17 25.06 -26.37
C ILE A 768 45.43 26.55 -26.14
N ILE A 769 44.46 27.20 -25.50
CA ILE A 769 44.58 28.57 -25.02
C ILE A 769 45.49 28.52 -23.79
N SER A 770 46.80 28.50 -24.03
CA SER A 770 47.84 28.52 -23.00
C SER A 770 47.97 29.91 -22.37
N ALA A 771 46.86 30.50 -21.97
CA ALA A 771 46.84 31.68 -21.13
C ALA A 771 47.18 31.22 -19.70
N ASP A 772 48.40 31.49 -19.24
CA ASP A 772 48.82 31.21 -17.87
C ASP A 772 48.13 32.20 -16.92
N VAL A 773 46.87 31.90 -16.60
CA VAL A 773 46.03 32.68 -15.68
C VAL A 773 46.06 32.04 -14.29
N SER A 774 46.35 32.88 -13.32
CA SER A 774 46.40 32.58 -11.90
C SER A 774 45.13 33.12 -11.26
N LEU A 775 44.39 32.25 -10.56
CA LEU A 775 43.12 32.57 -9.91
C LEU A 775 43.16 32.09 -8.45
N SER A 776 42.78 32.95 -7.51
CA SER A 776 42.59 32.59 -6.11
C SER A 776 41.59 33.53 -5.44
N VAL A 777 41.02 33.13 -4.30
CA VAL A 777 40.07 33.93 -3.53
C VAL A 777 40.55 34.07 -2.08
N SER A 778 40.25 35.20 -1.45
CA SER A 778 40.61 35.49 -0.07
C SER A 778 39.51 36.26 0.67
N GLY A 779 39.51 36.22 2.01
CA GLY A 779 38.58 36.95 2.86
C GLY A 779 37.23 36.27 3.13
N LEU A 780 36.81 35.30 2.31
CA LEU A 780 35.64 34.48 2.59
C LEU A 780 35.90 33.56 3.80
N PRO A 781 34.93 33.38 4.71
CA PRO A 781 35.08 32.50 5.86
C PRO A 781 34.92 31.02 5.47
N GLU A 782 35.50 30.12 6.26
CA GLU A 782 35.26 28.66 6.18
C GLU A 782 33.94 28.24 6.88
N LYS A 783 33.45 29.07 7.80
CA LYS A 783 32.25 28.81 8.61
C LYS A 783 31.34 30.02 8.75
N ILE A 784 30.04 29.77 8.81
CA ILE A 784 28.97 30.76 9.01
C ILE A 784 27.94 30.24 10.01
N LYS A 785 27.18 31.13 10.65
CA LYS A 785 26.16 30.76 11.64
C LYS A 785 25.04 29.93 11.00
N ALA A 786 24.80 28.72 11.52
CA ALA A 786 23.61 27.93 11.22
C ALA A 786 22.41 28.31 12.10
N PHE A 787 21.19 27.99 11.66
CA PHE A 787 19.92 28.31 12.31
C PHE A 787 19.83 29.80 12.69
N SER A 788 19.94 30.63 11.66
CA SER A 788 19.86 32.08 11.73
C SER A 788 18.66 32.57 10.93
N PRO A 789 17.69 33.30 11.52
CA PRO A 789 16.60 33.92 10.77
C PRO A 789 17.06 35.10 9.90
N GLU A 790 18.32 35.51 10.04
CA GLU A 790 18.98 36.58 9.30
C GLU A 790 19.99 35.98 8.30
N SER A 791 20.04 36.52 7.09
CA SER A 791 21.05 36.18 6.08
C SER A 791 22.41 36.75 6.45
N GLN A 792 23.49 36.18 5.92
CA GLN A 792 24.86 36.62 6.21
C GLN A 792 25.52 37.21 4.96
N ARG A 793 26.03 38.44 5.06
CA ARG A 793 26.72 39.15 3.97
C ARG A 793 28.22 38.90 4.02
N LEU A 794 28.66 37.87 3.32
CA LEU A 794 30.07 37.52 3.18
C LEU A 794 30.76 38.49 2.23
N LYS A 795 32.06 38.75 2.43
CA LYS A 795 32.87 39.67 1.62
C LYS A 795 34.26 39.07 1.40
N GLY A 796 34.77 39.14 0.18
CA GLY A 796 36.07 38.61 -0.20
C GLY A 796 36.70 39.38 -1.35
N GLN A 797 37.84 38.90 -1.83
CA GLN A 797 38.56 39.41 -3.00
C GLN A 797 38.95 38.25 -3.90
N ILE A 798 38.55 38.31 -5.17
CA ILE A 798 39.03 37.43 -6.24
C ILE A 798 40.31 38.05 -6.79
N MET A 799 41.39 37.28 -6.82
CA MET A 799 42.69 37.65 -7.34
C MET A 799 42.89 36.99 -8.70
N VAL A 800 43.01 37.78 -9.77
CA VAL A 800 43.27 37.28 -11.13
C VAL A 800 44.57 37.87 -11.66
N GLU A 801 45.49 37.03 -12.09
CA GLU A 801 46.84 37.42 -12.51
C GLU A 801 47.19 36.75 -13.85
N ASN A 802 47.63 37.53 -14.84
CA ASN A 802 48.14 37.03 -16.12
C ASN A 802 49.67 36.83 -16.02
N LYS A 803 50.12 35.57 -15.92
CA LYS A 803 51.54 35.19 -15.88
C LYS A 803 52.15 35.00 -17.27
N GLY A 804 51.31 35.04 -18.31
CA GLY A 804 51.72 34.92 -19.71
C GLY A 804 52.48 36.14 -20.24
N HIS A 805 52.73 36.11 -21.55
CA HIS A 805 53.47 37.17 -22.26
C HIS A 805 52.62 37.92 -23.28
N GLU A 806 51.34 37.57 -23.41
CA GLU A 806 50.36 38.24 -24.26
C GLU A 806 49.24 38.86 -23.41
N ILE A 807 48.46 39.76 -24.00
CA ILE A 807 47.24 40.30 -23.36
C ILE A 807 46.19 39.19 -23.36
N VAL A 808 45.56 38.97 -22.21
CA VAL A 808 44.51 37.95 -22.04
C VAL A 808 43.21 38.62 -21.63
N ASP A 809 42.15 38.37 -22.41
CA ASP A 809 40.78 38.65 -21.99
C ASP A 809 40.27 37.46 -21.17
N VAL A 810 39.88 37.71 -19.92
CA VAL A 810 39.35 36.75 -18.96
C VAL A 810 37.91 37.13 -18.60
N HIS A 811 37.02 36.16 -18.64
CA HIS A 811 35.65 36.26 -18.15
C HIS A 811 35.52 35.42 -16.88
N LEU A 812 35.04 36.02 -15.79
CA LEU A 812 34.84 35.35 -14.51
C LEU A 812 33.41 34.83 -14.36
N LYS A 813 33.27 33.52 -14.08
CA LYS A 813 32.01 32.91 -13.64
C LYS A 813 32.12 32.44 -12.19
N ILE A 814 30.99 32.44 -11.48
CA ILE A 814 30.87 31.93 -10.13
C ILE A 814 29.68 30.98 -10.09
N HIS A 815 29.92 29.74 -9.65
CA HIS A 815 28.90 28.70 -9.48
C HIS A 815 28.78 28.36 -8.00
N THR A 816 27.55 28.22 -7.50
CA THR A 816 27.26 27.86 -6.11
C THR A 816 26.53 26.51 -6.05
N GLY A 817 26.91 25.65 -5.10
CA GLY A 817 26.18 24.40 -4.79
C GLY A 817 24.79 24.61 -4.16
N ASP A 818 24.32 25.86 -4.11
CA ASP A 818 22.99 26.27 -3.64
C ASP A 818 22.56 27.56 -4.36
N TYR A 819 21.47 27.50 -5.15
CA TYR A 819 20.99 28.60 -5.99
C TYR A 819 20.58 29.85 -5.18
N ARG A 820 20.34 29.70 -3.87
CA ARG A 820 19.87 30.78 -2.98
C ARG A 820 21.01 31.69 -2.51
N TRP A 821 22.25 31.34 -2.83
CA TRP A 821 23.43 32.14 -2.51
C TRP A 821 23.68 33.18 -3.60
N ILE A 822 23.32 34.44 -3.33
CA ILE A 822 23.40 35.53 -4.31
C ILE A 822 24.82 36.10 -4.30
N THR A 823 25.48 36.10 -5.45
CA THR A 823 26.86 36.58 -5.63
C THR A 823 26.89 37.95 -6.34
N ASP A 824 27.51 38.94 -5.69
CA ASP A 824 27.70 40.30 -6.20
C ASP A 824 29.20 40.53 -6.50
N ILE A 825 29.57 40.80 -7.76
CA ILE A 825 30.94 41.22 -8.16
C ILE A 825 30.91 42.52 -8.95
N SER A 826 31.99 43.30 -8.89
CA SER A 826 32.06 44.62 -9.53
C SER A 826 32.29 44.61 -11.05
N THR A 827 32.80 43.50 -11.58
CA THR A 827 33.00 43.22 -13.01
C THR A 827 33.34 41.74 -13.17
N ASP A 828 32.85 41.12 -14.25
CA ASP A 828 33.10 39.74 -14.67
C ASP A 828 34.12 39.68 -15.82
N GLU A 829 33.98 40.58 -16.81
CA GLU A 829 34.95 40.77 -17.89
C GLU A 829 36.22 41.52 -17.41
N LEU A 830 37.39 41.01 -17.80
CA LEU A 830 38.71 41.51 -17.44
C LEU A 830 39.71 41.37 -18.59
N GLN A 831 40.17 42.48 -19.18
CA GLN A 831 41.41 42.46 -19.99
C GLN A 831 42.64 42.59 -19.07
N LEU A 832 43.64 41.72 -19.21
CA LEU A 832 44.86 41.68 -18.39
C LEU A 832 46.12 41.77 -19.24
N GLN A 833 46.97 42.76 -18.95
CA GLN A 833 48.32 42.88 -19.54
C GLN A 833 49.26 41.78 -18.99
N PRO A 834 50.37 41.47 -19.69
CA PRO A 834 51.40 40.56 -19.19
C PRO A 834 51.93 40.98 -17.80
N GLY A 835 51.85 40.09 -16.81
CA GLY A 835 52.22 40.36 -15.42
C GLY A 835 51.21 41.20 -14.62
N GLU A 836 50.06 41.57 -15.19
CA GLU A 836 49.02 42.33 -14.48
C GLU A 836 48.25 41.43 -13.51
N THR A 837 48.03 41.93 -12.30
CA THR A 837 47.14 41.34 -11.30
C THR A 837 46.00 42.31 -10.99
N LYS A 838 44.75 41.84 -11.08
CA LYS A 838 43.55 42.57 -10.66
C LYS A 838 42.94 41.94 -9.41
N GLN A 839 42.38 42.80 -8.56
CA GLN A 839 41.64 42.43 -7.36
C GLN A 839 40.17 42.82 -7.58
N ILE A 840 39.27 41.84 -7.56
CA ILE A 840 37.84 42.04 -7.79
C ILE A 840 37.11 41.78 -6.47
N PRO A 841 36.50 42.80 -5.86
CA PRO A 841 35.66 42.61 -4.68
C PRO A 841 34.48 41.71 -5.01
N ILE A 842 34.26 40.70 -4.16
CA ILE A 842 33.05 39.88 -4.15
C ILE A 842 32.31 40.10 -2.83
N SER A 843 30.98 40.17 -2.92
CA SER A 843 30.10 39.93 -1.78
C SER A 843 29.16 38.76 -2.08
N ILE A 844 28.76 38.03 -1.05
CA ILE A 844 27.85 36.90 -1.19
C ILE A 844 26.80 36.98 -0.08
N LEU A 845 25.52 36.89 -0.42
CA LEU A 845 24.43 36.78 0.54
C LEU A 845 24.04 35.30 0.68
N THR A 846 24.15 34.75 1.89
CA THR A 846 23.61 33.42 2.18
C THR A 846 22.07 33.48 2.24
N PRO A 847 21.33 32.39 2.03
CA PRO A 847 19.97 32.29 2.56
C PRO A 847 19.98 32.34 4.09
N ALA A 848 18.81 32.63 4.67
CA ALA A 848 18.54 32.39 6.09
C ALA A 848 18.28 30.90 6.38
N GLU A 849 18.27 30.54 7.66
CA GLU A 849 17.96 29.20 8.21
C GLU A 849 18.72 28.03 7.56
N LEU A 850 20.00 28.25 7.27
CA LEU A 850 20.93 27.17 6.91
C LEU A 850 21.13 26.21 8.09
N ILE A 851 20.94 24.91 7.86
CA ILE A 851 21.17 23.83 8.83
C ILE A 851 22.67 23.49 8.93
N ASP A 852 23.14 23.06 10.10
CA ASP A 852 24.58 22.86 10.39
C ASP A 852 25.22 21.58 9.80
N THR A 853 24.48 20.84 8.97
CA THR A 853 25.04 19.78 8.10
C THR A 853 25.45 20.30 6.73
N ILE A 854 24.96 21.47 6.27
CA ILE A 854 25.25 21.99 4.93
C ILE A 854 26.72 22.45 4.81
N ILE A 855 27.39 21.90 3.80
CA ILE A 855 28.61 22.45 3.21
C ILE A 855 28.22 22.99 1.83
N THR A 856 28.36 24.30 1.62
CA THR A 856 28.15 24.91 0.31
C THR A 856 29.50 25.16 -0.35
N ARG A 857 29.73 24.53 -1.51
CA ARG A 857 30.90 24.76 -2.37
C ARG A 857 30.60 25.92 -3.32
N ILE A 858 31.57 26.81 -3.48
CA ILE A 858 31.56 27.94 -4.41
C ILE A 858 32.74 27.76 -5.35
N VAL A 859 32.48 27.67 -6.65
CA VAL A 859 33.51 27.48 -7.69
C VAL A 859 33.64 28.76 -8.50
N PHE A 860 34.86 29.28 -8.56
CA PHE A 860 35.27 30.46 -9.30
C PHE A 860 36.01 29.99 -10.55
N VAL A 861 35.57 30.45 -11.72
CA VAL A 861 36.07 30.00 -13.02
C VAL A 861 36.56 31.21 -13.81
N ALA A 862 37.75 31.11 -14.38
CA ALA A 862 38.32 32.07 -15.32
C ALA A 862 38.32 31.44 -16.72
N GLU A 863 37.60 32.05 -17.65
CA GLU A 863 37.50 31.63 -19.05
C GLU A 863 38.21 32.62 -19.97
N THR A 864 38.90 32.12 -21.00
CA THR A 864 39.41 32.95 -22.11
C THR A 864 38.80 32.40 -23.40
N LYS A 865 38.11 33.26 -24.16
CA LYS A 865 37.43 32.90 -25.44
C LYS A 865 36.48 31.68 -25.32
N GLY A 866 35.85 31.50 -24.17
CA GLY A 866 34.92 30.39 -23.89
C GLY A 866 35.57 29.08 -23.44
N VAL A 867 36.90 29.03 -23.26
CA VAL A 867 37.61 27.88 -22.68
C VAL A 867 38.00 28.20 -21.24
N VAL A 868 37.74 27.28 -20.31
CA VAL A 868 38.19 27.41 -18.91
C VAL A 868 39.72 27.31 -18.87
N VAL A 869 40.39 28.38 -18.43
CA VAL A 869 41.86 28.45 -18.30
C VAL A 869 42.31 28.31 -16.85
N LYS A 870 41.48 28.71 -15.88
CA LYS A 870 41.74 28.48 -14.46
C LYS A 870 40.46 28.35 -13.65
N GLN A 871 40.55 27.68 -12.52
CA GLN A 871 39.50 27.67 -11.51
C GLN A 871 40.07 27.66 -10.08
N TYR A 872 39.22 28.01 -9.13
CA TYR A 872 39.44 27.93 -7.69
C TYR A 872 38.13 27.54 -7.01
N SER A 873 38.17 26.79 -5.92
CA SER A 873 36.94 26.47 -5.16
C SER A 873 37.13 26.72 -3.68
N HIS A 874 36.08 27.24 -3.04
CA HIS A 874 36.02 27.56 -1.62
C HIS A 874 34.78 26.89 -1.02
N GLU A 875 34.92 26.28 0.14
CA GLU A 875 33.83 25.57 0.82
C GLU A 875 33.48 26.26 2.13
N ILE A 876 32.19 26.45 2.38
CA ILE A 876 31.67 27.14 3.55
C ILE A 876 30.70 26.21 4.27
N LYS A 877 31.01 25.87 5.52
CA LYS A 877 30.14 25.06 6.38
C LYS A 877 29.24 25.95 7.25
N ALA A 878 27.95 25.66 7.26
CA ALA A 878 27.05 26.16 8.30
C ALA A 878 27.37 25.47 9.64
N ASP A 879 27.51 26.23 10.72
CA ASP A 879 27.85 25.72 12.06
C ASP A 879 27.02 26.44 13.14
N THR A 880 26.36 25.68 14.00
CA THR A 880 25.53 26.22 15.09
C THR A 880 26.33 27.09 16.08
N ASN A 881 27.64 26.88 16.17
CA ASN A 881 28.56 27.58 17.09
C ASN A 881 29.34 28.73 16.43
N ALA A 882 29.26 28.93 15.12
CA ALA A 882 29.90 30.06 14.45
C ALA A 882 29.23 31.40 14.81
N GLU A 883 29.97 32.50 14.66
CA GLU A 883 29.42 33.85 14.81
C GLU A 883 28.68 34.30 13.54
N LEU A 884 27.77 35.26 13.70
CA LEU A 884 26.87 35.73 12.65
C LEU A 884 27.57 36.77 11.76
N VAL A 885 27.87 36.42 10.51
CA VAL A 885 28.71 37.23 9.62
C VAL A 885 27.90 38.30 8.89
N ASN A 886 27.97 39.55 9.35
CA ASN A 886 27.30 40.72 8.77
C ASN A 886 25.80 40.46 8.47
N PRO A 887 24.93 40.37 9.49
CA PRO A 887 23.52 40.05 9.29
C PRO A 887 22.79 41.08 8.41
N GLU A 888 21.98 40.57 7.49
CA GLU A 888 21.04 41.33 6.65
C GLU A 888 19.69 40.59 6.59
N GLU A 889 18.61 41.33 6.32
CA GLU A 889 17.30 40.72 6.05
C GLU A 889 17.33 39.93 4.75
N PHE A 890 16.93 38.65 4.80
CA PHE A 890 16.68 37.88 3.60
C PHE A 890 15.38 38.32 2.94
N TRP A 891 15.39 38.44 1.62
CA TRP A 891 14.19 38.62 0.81
C TRP A 891 14.27 37.65 -0.36
N GLY A 892 13.31 36.71 -0.46
CA GLY A 892 13.26 35.73 -1.56
C GLY A 892 12.96 36.35 -2.93
N VAL A 893 12.57 37.62 -2.95
CA VAL A 893 12.23 38.41 -4.15
C VAL A 893 13.26 39.51 -4.33
N GLN A 894 13.74 39.70 -5.56
CA GLN A 894 14.72 40.74 -5.86
C GLN A 894 14.20 42.15 -5.53
N LYS A 895 15.07 43.00 -4.97
CA LYS A 895 14.73 44.34 -4.43
C LYS A 895 13.84 45.22 -5.34
N PRO A 896 13.98 45.24 -6.69
CA PRO A 896 13.12 46.04 -7.57
C PRO A 896 11.68 45.55 -7.67
N LEU A 897 11.41 44.28 -7.36
CA LEU A 897 10.07 43.65 -7.40
C LEU A 897 9.40 43.66 -6.02
N LEU A 898 10.16 43.93 -4.96
CA LEU A 898 9.78 43.69 -3.57
C LEU A 898 8.62 44.59 -3.10
N GLY A 899 7.47 43.98 -2.85
CA GLY A 899 6.21 44.64 -2.51
C GLY A 899 5.38 45.10 -3.71
N GLY A 900 5.80 44.78 -4.95
CA GLY A 900 5.01 45.00 -6.16
C GLY A 900 3.86 44.00 -6.28
N ILE A 901 2.75 44.41 -6.88
CA ILE A 901 1.56 43.54 -7.06
C ILE A 901 1.76 42.63 -8.28
N ASN A 902 1.43 41.33 -8.15
CA ASN A 902 1.24 40.43 -9.28
C ASN A 902 -0.04 40.81 -10.05
N VAL A 903 0.11 41.60 -11.12
CA VAL A 903 -1.02 42.07 -11.95
C VAL A 903 -1.52 41.02 -12.95
N ALA A 904 -0.86 39.86 -13.04
CA ALA A 904 -1.33 38.71 -13.81
C ALA A 904 -2.24 37.76 -12.99
N ALA A 905 -2.38 37.97 -11.68
CA ALA A 905 -3.15 37.09 -10.81
C ALA A 905 -4.67 37.13 -11.05
N HIS A 906 -5.30 35.95 -11.12
CA HIS A 906 -6.77 35.81 -11.15
C HIS A 906 -7.46 36.38 -9.91
N SER A 907 -6.83 36.27 -8.73
CA SER A 907 -7.30 36.88 -7.48
C SER A 907 -7.43 38.41 -7.57
N MET A 908 -6.54 39.06 -8.31
CA MET A 908 -6.58 40.51 -8.61
C MET A 908 -7.56 40.85 -9.75
N GLY A 909 -8.14 39.87 -10.41
CA GLY A 909 -9.10 40.03 -11.52
C GLY A 909 -8.49 39.99 -12.93
N ALA A 910 -7.22 39.59 -13.07
CA ALA A 910 -6.60 39.33 -14.37
C ALA A 910 -7.24 38.13 -15.10
N LYS A 911 -7.17 38.10 -16.43
CA LYS A 911 -7.86 37.09 -17.26
C LYS A 911 -7.07 36.73 -18.50
N ARG A 912 -7.11 35.46 -18.92
CA ARG A 912 -6.56 35.03 -20.21
C ARG A 912 -7.40 35.60 -21.34
N THR A 913 -6.76 36.02 -22.44
CA THR A 913 -7.46 36.69 -23.54
C THR A 913 -8.34 35.70 -24.33
N GLU A 914 -9.31 36.19 -25.11
CA GLU A 914 -10.12 35.31 -25.98
C GLU A 914 -9.25 34.57 -27.02
N GLU A 915 -8.18 35.21 -27.52
CA GLU A 915 -7.17 34.56 -28.36
C GLU A 915 -6.44 33.44 -27.60
N ASP A 916 -6.03 33.69 -26.35
CA ASP A 916 -5.35 32.69 -25.52
C ASP A 916 -6.25 31.48 -25.28
N ILE A 917 -7.48 31.69 -24.82
CA ILE A 917 -8.44 30.61 -24.51
C ILE A 917 -8.73 29.76 -25.76
N ALA A 918 -8.76 30.36 -26.95
CA ALA A 918 -8.91 29.64 -28.22
C ALA A 918 -7.67 28.82 -28.64
N MET A 919 -6.46 29.20 -28.22
CA MET A 919 -5.20 28.49 -28.51
C MET A 919 -4.76 27.49 -27.41
N ASN A 920 -5.19 27.70 -26.17
CA ASN A 920 -4.79 26.97 -24.96
C ASN A 920 -5.85 25.92 -24.58
N VAL A 921 -6.19 25.07 -25.55
CA VAL A 921 -7.21 24.01 -25.42
C VAL A 921 -6.65 22.68 -24.92
N SER A 922 -7.52 21.82 -24.39
CA SER A 922 -7.19 20.55 -23.71
C SER A 922 -6.36 19.53 -24.52
N SER A 923 -6.37 19.64 -25.86
CA SER A 923 -5.52 18.83 -26.75
C SER A 923 -4.06 19.31 -26.78
N VAL A 924 -3.81 20.60 -26.54
CA VAL A 924 -2.48 21.24 -26.53
C VAL A 924 -1.87 21.23 -25.13
N GLY A 925 -2.67 21.27 -24.07
CA GLY A 925 -2.21 21.21 -22.68
C GLY A 925 -3.36 21.33 -21.69
N TYR A 926 -3.05 21.34 -20.40
CA TYR A 926 -3.97 21.70 -19.32
C TYR A 926 -3.16 22.35 -18.19
N GLY A 927 -3.81 23.03 -17.22
CA GLY A 927 -3.09 23.79 -16.21
C GLY A 927 -2.81 25.25 -16.60
N PHE A 928 -3.68 25.88 -17.42
CA PHE A 928 -3.42 27.21 -18.00
C PHE A 928 -3.96 28.38 -17.17
N ASP A 929 -5.07 28.20 -16.43
CA ASP A 929 -5.53 29.18 -15.43
C ASP A 929 -4.72 29.00 -14.11
N GLU A 930 -4.31 27.74 -13.94
CA GLU A 930 -3.21 27.10 -13.20
C GLU A 930 -1.96 27.95 -12.91
N LEU A 931 -1.66 28.87 -13.83
CA LEU A 931 -0.46 29.71 -13.86
C LEU A 931 -0.61 31.04 -13.12
N PHE A 932 -1.83 31.36 -12.66
CA PHE A 932 -2.21 32.72 -12.24
C PHE A 932 -3.02 32.74 -10.93
N ASP A 933 -3.11 31.62 -10.21
CA ASP A 933 -3.84 31.54 -8.94
C ASP A 933 -2.95 31.85 -7.71
N ASN A 934 -1.63 31.93 -7.90
CA ASN A 934 -0.58 32.05 -6.87
C ASN A 934 -0.40 30.78 -6.01
N MET A 935 -0.72 29.59 -6.54
CA MET A 935 -0.63 28.31 -5.83
C MET A 935 0.34 27.33 -6.50
N THR A 936 1.53 27.19 -5.90
CA THR A 936 2.59 26.27 -6.36
C THR A 936 2.51 24.94 -5.61
N ALA A 937 2.33 23.83 -6.32
CA ALA A 937 2.18 22.51 -5.71
C ALA A 937 2.58 21.35 -6.64
N LEU A 938 3.13 20.29 -6.05
CA LEU A 938 3.36 19.02 -6.73
C LEU A 938 2.03 18.50 -7.31
N ASN A 939 2.07 18.09 -8.57
CA ASN A 939 0.93 17.67 -9.41
C ASN A 939 0.05 18.78 -10.03
N SER A 940 0.15 20.04 -9.59
CA SER A 940 -0.60 21.20 -10.11
C SER A 940 0.11 21.90 -11.29
N GLY A 941 -0.41 23.05 -11.74
CA GLY A 941 0.19 23.90 -12.78
C GLY A 941 0.11 23.35 -14.21
N LEU A 942 0.66 24.10 -15.15
CA LEU A 942 0.69 23.81 -16.59
C LEU A 942 1.42 22.49 -16.89
N LYS A 943 0.76 21.61 -17.65
CA LYS A 943 1.39 20.50 -18.38
C LYS A 943 1.08 20.63 -19.88
N TYR A 944 2.09 21.08 -20.62
CA TYR A 944 2.00 21.46 -22.02
C TYR A 944 2.44 20.31 -22.95
N ARG A 945 1.56 19.92 -23.87
CA ARG A 945 1.77 18.82 -24.83
C ARG A 945 2.24 19.30 -26.21
N GLY A 946 2.10 20.58 -26.54
CA GLY A 946 2.44 21.10 -27.86
C GLY A 946 1.40 20.76 -28.93
N GLY A 947 1.84 20.69 -30.18
CA GLY A 947 0.97 20.35 -31.32
C GLY A 947 0.20 21.53 -31.93
N ARG A 948 0.51 22.78 -31.54
CA ARG A 948 0.02 23.97 -32.25
C ARG A 948 0.57 24.04 -33.67
N LYS A 949 -0.18 24.72 -34.56
CA LYS A 949 0.25 25.09 -35.92
C LYS A 949 0.76 26.54 -35.99
N THR A 950 1.27 27.06 -34.88
CA THR A 950 1.84 28.41 -34.75
C THR A 950 3.36 28.35 -34.73
N GLU A 951 4.03 29.44 -35.12
CA GLU A 951 5.50 29.48 -35.12
C GLU A 951 6.13 29.56 -33.72
N LYS A 952 5.34 29.88 -32.70
CA LYS A 952 5.75 29.93 -31.29
C LYS A 952 4.61 29.47 -30.38
N ASP A 953 4.98 29.05 -29.17
CA ASP A 953 4.06 28.60 -28.12
C ASP A 953 3.98 29.65 -27.02
N ILE A 954 2.75 29.98 -26.61
CA ILE A 954 2.42 31.19 -25.87
C ILE A 954 1.34 30.99 -24.81
N VAL A 955 1.42 31.80 -23.75
CA VAL A 955 0.29 32.13 -22.86
C VAL A 955 0.15 33.65 -22.81
N THR A 956 -1.08 34.19 -22.92
CA THR A 956 -1.37 35.63 -22.93
C THR A 956 -2.41 36.01 -21.88
N ILE A 957 -2.05 36.96 -21.01
CA ILE A 957 -2.87 37.46 -19.89
C ILE A 957 -3.17 38.95 -20.08
N GLU A 958 -4.43 39.35 -19.91
CA GLU A 958 -4.85 40.74 -19.64
C GLU A 958 -4.77 41.00 -18.14
N PHE A 959 -4.10 42.08 -17.75
CA PHE A 959 -3.86 42.42 -16.36
C PHE A 959 -5.13 42.83 -15.61
N ALA A 960 -5.04 42.76 -14.29
CA ALA A 960 -6.04 43.30 -13.37
C ALA A 960 -6.37 44.79 -13.68
N GLY A 961 -7.56 45.02 -14.25
CA GLY A 961 -8.17 46.34 -14.39
C GLY A 961 -7.90 47.09 -15.71
N ASN A 962 -8.47 48.29 -15.81
CA ASN A 962 -8.63 49.02 -17.08
C ASN A 962 -7.53 50.06 -17.36
N LYS A 963 -6.54 50.22 -16.46
CA LYS A 963 -5.45 51.20 -16.57
C LYS A 963 -4.13 50.47 -16.91
N PRO A 964 -3.24 51.00 -17.76
CA PRO A 964 -1.88 50.50 -17.87
C PRO A 964 -1.09 50.69 -16.56
N VAL A 965 -0.25 49.71 -16.22
CA VAL A 965 0.70 49.75 -15.10
C VAL A 965 2.13 49.74 -15.62
N ASP A 966 3.07 50.24 -14.82
CA ASP A 966 4.51 50.12 -15.09
C ASP A 966 5.02 48.77 -14.55
N VAL A 967 5.31 47.83 -15.46
CA VAL A 967 5.85 46.51 -15.13
C VAL A 967 7.35 46.59 -14.90
N VAL A 968 7.85 45.99 -13.81
CA VAL A 968 9.27 45.99 -13.42
C VAL A 968 9.95 44.61 -13.49
N GLY A 969 9.17 43.54 -13.65
CA GLY A 969 9.70 42.18 -13.75
C GLY A 969 8.63 41.11 -13.81
N THR A 970 9.10 39.87 -13.75
CA THR A 970 8.28 38.65 -13.71
C THR A 970 8.90 37.66 -12.74
N ILE A 971 8.08 36.84 -12.10
CA ILE A 971 8.52 35.74 -11.25
C ILE A 971 7.86 34.48 -11.79
N LEU A 972 8.62 33.40 -11.96
CA LEU A 972 8.12 32.11 -12.40
C LEU A 972 8.50 31.06 -11.37
N ASN A 973 7.58 30.18 -10.99
CA ASN A 973 7.92 28.98 -10.22
C ASN A 973 7.70 27.73 -11.11
N PRO A 974 8.74 26.96 -11.44
CA PRO A 974 8.63 25.69 -12.16
C PRO A 974 7.80 24.59 -11.48
N LEU A 975 7.64 24.64 -10.15
CA LEU A 975 7.03 23.58 -9.33
C LEU A 975 5.62 23.24 -9.81
N SER A 976 5.49 22.05 -10.40
CA SER A 976 4.29 21.62 -11.09
C SER A 976 4.17 20.10 -11.05
N GLY A 977 3.20 19.56 -11.79
CA GLY A 977 3.04 18.12 -11.97
C GLY A 977 3.84 17.50 -13.11
N GLY A 978 4.88 18.17 -13.61
CA GLY A 978 5.95 17.55 -14.39
C GLY A 978 7.15 17.21 -13.48
N SER A 979 7.96 16.24 -13.88
CA SER A 979 9.30 16.04 -13.30
C SER A 979 10.22 17.20 -13.70
N SER A 980 11.27 17.49 -12.93
CA SER A 980 12.16 18.66 -13.18
C SER A 980 12.76 18.78 -14.59
N TYR A 981 13.01 17.66 -15.29
CA TYR A 981 13.50 17.68 -16.68
C TYR A 981 12.45 18.19 -17.68
N LYS A 982 11.17 18.21 -17.29
CA LYS A 982 10.05 18.78 -18.04
C LYS A 982 9.71 20.20 -17.63
N TYR A 983 10.37 20.78 -16.62
CA TYR A 983 10.13 22.19 -16.29
C TYR A 983 10.50 23.08 -17.49
N LEU A 984 9.84 24.22 -17.62
CA LEU A 984 10.24 25.28 -18.54
C LEU A 984 11.71 25.65 -18.29
N LYS A 985 12.46 25.89 -19.37
CA LYS A 985 13.85 26.36 -19.33
C LYS A 985 13.92 27.77 -19.87
N ASP A 986 14.06 27.94 -21.17
CA ASP A 986 14.21 29.25 -21.82
C ASP A 986 12.84 29.84 -22.17
N PHE A 987 12.70 31.15 -21.97
CA PHE A 987 11.46 31.88 -22.20
C PHE A 987 11.69 33.32 -22.68
N GLU A 988 10.67 33.93 -23.29
CA GLU A 988 10.62 35.38 -23.53
C GLU A 988 9.39 35.98 -22.85
N LEU A 989 9.56 37.12 -22.16
CA LEU A 989 8.45 37.96 -21.72
C LEU A 989 8.25 39.08 -22.73
N HIS A 990 7.04 39.16 -23.29
CA HIS A 990 6.61 40.26 -24.13
C HIS A 990 5.46 41.03 -23.47
N LEU A 991 5.42 42.34 -23.66
CA LEU A 991 4.43 43.24 -23.07
C LEU A 991 3.68 44.05 -24.14
N SER A 992 2.44 44.43 -23.85
CA SER A 992 1.58 45.22 -24.75
C SER A 992 0.63 46.15 -24.00
N LEU A 993 0.23 47.25 -24.66
CA LEU A 993 -0.82 48.18 -24.21
C LEU A 993 -2.20 47.85 -24.78
N ASP A 994 -2.27 47.20 -25.94
CA ASP A 994 -3.49 46.98 -26.73
C ASP A 994 -3.86 45.50 -26.92
N GLY A 995 -2.97 44.57 -26.52
CA GLY A 995 -3.19 43.13 -26.63
C GLY A 995 -2.93 42.57 -28.04
N VAL A 996 -2.39 43.40 -28.95
CA VAL A 996 -2.11 43.05 -30.35
C VAL A 996 -0.64 43.29 -30.70
N ASN A 997 -0.13 44.47 -30.36
CA ASN A 997 1.25 44.87 -30.60
C ASN A 997 2.10 44.55 -29.37
N PHE A 998 2.88 43.47 -29.45
CA PHE A 998 3.76 42.99 -28.38
C PHE A 998 5.22 43.35 -28.63
N GLN A 999 5.91 43.81 -27.58
CA GLN A 999 7.35 44.05 -27.56
C GLN A 999 8.03 43.04 -26.62
N ASN A 1000 9.09 42.37 -27.08
CA ASN A 1000 10.00 41.61 -26.21
C ASN A 1000 10.73 42.58 -25.27
N VAL A 1001 10.67 42.33 -23.95
CA VAL A 1001 11.34 43.13 -22.92
C VAL A 1001 12.37 42.35 -22.11
N LEU A 1002 12.37 41.02 -22.21
CA LEU A 1002 13.23 40.11 -21.45
C LEU A 1002 13.26 38.73 -22.14
N GLN A 1003 14.46 38.18 -22.29
CA GLN A 1003 14.69 36.76 -22.47
C GLN A 1003 15.28 36.21 -21.16
N GLY A 1004 14.83 35.04 -20.71
CA GLY A 1004 15.24 34.44 -19.45
C GLY A 1004 15.41 32.93 -19.56
N SER A 1005 16.14 32.36 -18.61
CA SER A 1005 16.35 30.91 -18.48
C SER A 1005 16.14 30.50 -17.03
N LEU A 1006 15.30 29.51 -16.81
CA LEU A 1006 14.99 28.95 -15.50
C LEU A 1006 15.99 27.86 -15.12
N GLN A 1007 16.33 27.79 -13.84
CA GLN A 1007 16.95 26.60 -13.25
C GLN A 1007 15.90 25.51 -13.05
N PRO A 1008 16.28 24.21 -13.06
CA PRO A 1008 15.38 23.07 -12.86
C PRO A 1008 15.02 22.90 -11.37
N VAL A 1009 14.47 23.96 -10.77
CA VAL A 1009 14.23 24.12 -9.33
C VAL A 1009 12.76 24.49 -9.13
N GLY A 1010 12.04 23.71 -8.34
CA GLY A 1010 10.67 24.03 -7.92
C GLY A 1010 10.61 25.09 -6.81
N ALA A 1011 10.96 26.33 -7.14
CA ALA A 1011 10.83 27.53 -6.29
C ALA A 1011 10.71 28.79 -7.16
N GLU A 1012 10.22 29.89 -6.58
CA GLU A 1012 10.18 31.21 -7.25
C GLU A 1012 11.55 31.66 -7.80
N GLN A 1013 11.60 32.02 -9.08
CA GLN A 1013 12.75 32.60 -9.76
C GLN A 1013 12.37 34.00 -10.31
N SER A 1014 13.03 35.03 -9.77
CA SER A 1014 12.76 36.45 -10.08
C SER A 1014 13.60 36.96 -11.25
N PHE A 1015 12.96 37.62 -12.22
CA PHE A 1015 13.62 38.28 -13.35
C PHE A 1015 13.21 39.75 -13.43
N VAL A 1016 14.18 40.65 -13.27
CA VAL A 1016 14.01 42.12 -13.27
C VAL A 1016 14.20 42.67 -14.69
N LEU A 1017 13.36 43.63 -15.09
CA LEU A 1017 13.53 44.36 -16.35
C LEU A 1017 14.58 45.46 -16.22
N SER A 1018 15.35 45.71 -17.27
CA SER A 1018 16.37 46.78 -17.31
C SER A 1018 15.83 48.20 -17.13
N GLN A 1019 14.52 48.38 -17.33
CA GLN A 1019 13.74 49.59 -17.05
C GLN A 1019 12.26 49.20 -16.88
N PRO A 1020 11.41 50.04 -16.26
CA PRO A 1020 9.96 49.81 -16.22
C PRO A 1020 9.31 49.95 -17.61
N TYR A 1021 8.29 49.15 -17.89
CA TYR A 1021 7.53 49.19 -19.16
C TYR A 1021 6.01 49.31 -18.92
N LYS A 1022 5.35 50.26 -19.58
CA LYS A 1022 3.89 50.41 -19.47
C LYS A 1022 3.15 49.35 -20.28
N ALA A 1023 2.26 48.61 -19.62
CA ALA A 1023 1.49 47.53 -20.24
C ALA A 1023 0.10 47.34 -19.60
N ARG A 1024 -0.79 46.70 -20.37
CA ARG A 1024 -2.07 46.10 -19.93
C ARG A 1024 -2.13 44.59 -20.16
N PHE A 1025 -1.20 44.05 -20.94
CA PHE A 1025 -1.14 42.64 -21.30
C PHE A 1025 0.30 42.14 -21.23
N ALA A 1026 0.48 40.88 -20.86
CA ALA A 1026 1.73 40.17 -21.01
C ALA A 1026 1.53 38.89 -21.84
N ARG A 1027 2.60 38.47 -22.51
CA ARG A 1027 2.68 37.23 -23.28
C ARG A 1027 3.98 36.51 -22.94
N LEU A 1028 3.85 35.34 -22.32
CA LEU A 1028 4.96 34.42 -22.08
C LEU A 1028 5.16 33.56 -23.32
N TYR A 1029 6.37 33.55 -23.87
CA TYR A 1029 6.79 32.62 -24.90
C TYR A 1029 7.57 31.48 -24.27
N MET A 1030 7.11 30.25 -24.46
CA MET A 1030 7.72 29.04 -23.91
C MET A 1030 8.59 28.40 -25.00
N ILE A 1031 9.91 28.33 -24.82
CA ILE A 1031 10.82 27.89 -25.88
C ILE A 1031 11.08 26.38 -25.80
N ASN A 1032 11.60 25.91 -24.67
CA ASN A 1032 12.04 24.53 -24.41
C ASN A 1032 11.81 24.13 -22.94
N SER A 1033 11.79 22.82 -22.67
CA SER A 1033 11.95 22.26 -21.33
C SER A 1033 13.42 22.08 -20.93
N GLN A 1034 13.68 21.66 -19.69
CA GLN A 1034 15.02 21.38 -19.15
C GLN A 1034 15.71 20.17 -19.83
N ASP A 1035 14.96 19.31 -20.53
CA ASP A 1035 15.44 18.30 -21.49
C ASP A 1035 15.69 18.87 -22.91
N ASP A 1036 15.72 20.20 -23.03
CA ASP A 1036 15.88 20.98 -24.25
C ASP A 1036 14.87 20.67 -25.38
N ILE A 1037 13.76 19.99 -25.07
CA ILE A 1037 12.70 19.73 -26.05
C ILE A 1037 11.91 21.01 -26.33
N VAL A 1038 12.10 21.53 -27.54
CA VAL A 1038 11.38 22.70 -28.07
C VAL A 1038 9.89 22.39 -28.34
N LYS A 1039 8.99 23.28 -27.90
CA LYS A 1039 7.53 23.31 -28.24
C LYS A 1039 6.66 22.09 -27.86
N THR A 1040 7.09 21.26 -26.92
CA THR A 1040 6.27 20.13 -26.41
C THR A 1040 6.83 19.62 -25.08
N ASN A 1041 6.07 18.81 -24.33
CA ASN A 1041 6.51 18.09 -23.14
C ASN A 1041 6.95 18.95 -21.93
N LEU A 1042 6.71 20.27 -21.95
CA LEU A 1042 7.09 21.20 -20.89
C LEU A 1042 6.01 21.42 -19.82
N SER A 1043 6.39 22.01 -18.69
CA SER A 1043 5.53 22.28 -17.53
C SER A 1043 6.01 23.48 -16.72
N LEU A 1044 5.09 24.14 -16.01
CA LEU A 1044 5.33 25.36 -15.23
C LEU A 1044 4.28 25.44 -14.12
N GLY A 1045 4.66 25.87 -12.92
CA GLY A 1045 3.74 26.05 -11.79
C GLY A 1045 2.94 27.34 -11.92
N GLU A 1046 3.60 28.47 -11.67
CA GLU A 1046 3.02 29.81 -11.59
C GLU A 1046 3.81 30.80 -12.47
N TRP A 1047 3.14 31.80 -13.05
CA TRP A 1047 3.73 32.92 -13.79
C TRP A 1047 3.15 34.27 -13.35
N LYS A 1048 3.95 34.99 -12.58
CA LYS A 1048 3.64 36.32 -12.03
C LYS A 1048 4.20 37.44 -12.90
N VAL A 1049 3.46 38.54 -13.05
CA VAL A 1049 3.95 39.77 -13.70
C VAL A 1049 3.82 40.94 -12.74
N ILE A 1050 4.93 41.59 -12.43
CA ILE A 1050 5.05 42.46 -11.25
C ILE A 1050 5.00 43.93 -11.65
N ALA A 1051 4.01 44.66 -11.13
CA ALA A 1051 3.94 46.12 -11.25
C ALA A 1051 4.91 46.80 -10.26
N ALA A 1052 5.38 48.00 -10.60
CA ALA A 1052 6.28 48.79 -9.77
C ALA A 1052 5.71 48.95 -8.34
N PRO A 1053 6.50 48.77 -7.27
CA PRO A 1053 5.99 48.80 -5.88
C PRO A 1053 5.36 50.12 -5.42
N ASP A 1054 5.52 51.22 -6.17
CA ASP A 1054 4.87 52.52 -5.94
C ASP A 1054 3.62 52.76 -6.81
N THR A 1055 3.22 51.76 -7.62
CA THR A 1055 1.98 51.81 -8.43
C THR A 1055 0.75 51.95 -7.53
N VAL A 1056 -0.05 52.99 -7.78
CA VAL A 1056 -1.25 53.28 -6.97
C VAL A 1056 -2.41 52.38 -7.38
N PHE A 1057 -2.85 51.54 -6.44
CA PHE A 1057 -4.08 50.74 -6.52
C PHE A 1057 -5.14 51.29 -5.55
N ASP A 1058 -6.37 50.78 -5.61
CA ASP A 1058 -7.40 51.04 -4.61
C ASP A 1058 -7.20 50.10 -3.39
N SER A 1059 -7.74 50.45 -2.20
CA SER A 1059 -7.57 49.63 -0.98
C SER A 1059 -8.18 48.22 -1.11
N PHE A 1060 -7.37 47.19 -0.85
CA PHE A 1060 -7.79 45.80 -0.93
C PHE A 1060 -8.56 45.34 0.33
N ASN A 1061 -9.62 44.54 0.13
CA ASN A 1061 -10.24 43.77 1.22
C ASN A 1061 -9.37 42.53 1.51
N ILE A 1062 -8.45 42.63 2.46
CA ILE A 1062 -7.54 41.54 2.82
C ILE A 1062 -8.21 40.40 3.62
N ALA A 1063 -9.45 40.59 4.10
CA ALA A 1063 -10.26 39.52 4.68
C ALA A 1063 -10.93 38.62 3.63
N SER A 1064 -10.91 39.00 2.35
CA SER A 1064 -11.44 38.18 1.25
C SER A 1064 -10.67 36.86 1.11
N PRO A 1065 -11.34 35.70 1.01
CA PRO A 1065 -10.68 34.42 0.75
C PRO A 1065 -9.85 34.42 -0.53
N ASN A 1066 -10.29 35.16 -1.57
CA ASN A 1066 -9.54 35.30 -2.82
C ASN A 1066 -8.21 36.06 -2.65
N HIS A 1067 -8.07 36.84 -1.57
CA HIS A 1067 -6.83 37.51 -1.18
C HIS A 1067 -6.11 36.77 -0.03
N GLY A 1068 -6.49 35.53 0.30
CA GLY A 1068 -5.89 34.75 1.39
C GLY A 1068 -6.34 35.16 2.80
N GLY A 1069 -7.51 35.80 2.93
CA GLY A 1069 -8.17 36.03 4.22
C GLY A 1069 -8.94 34.79 4.71
N PHE A 1070 -8.82 34.46 6.00
CA PHE A 1070 -9.44 33.27 6.58
C PHE A 1070 -9.78 33.45 8.07
N VAL A 1071 -10.76 32.70 8.56
CA VAL A 1071 -11.03 32.62 10.01
C VAL A 1071 -10.07 31.60 10.62
N VAL A 1072 -9.31 32.03 11.64
CA VAL A 1072 -8.33 31.19 12.34
C VAL A 1072 -9.00 30.34 13.43
N TRP A 1073 -10.02 30.90 14.08
CA TRP A 1073 -10.93 30.19 14.99
C TRP A 1073 -12.14 31.08 15.33
N SER A 1074 -13.25 30.44 15.75
CA SER A 1074 -14.47 31.10 16.20
C SER A 1074 -15.10 30.39 17.41
N LYS A 1075 -15.87 31.13 18.22
CA LYS A 1075 -16.64 30.65 19.38
C LYS A 1075 -17.93 31.48 19.51
N PRO A 1076 -19.12 30.91 19.27
CA PRO A 1076 -19.37 29.60 18.69
C PRO A 1076 -18.87 29.50 17.24
N GLN A 1077 -18.79 28.27 16.74
CA GLN A 1077 -18.51 27.99 15.33
C GLN A 1077 -19.56 28.66 14.41
N ILE A 1078 -19.12 29.21 13.28
CA ILE A 1078 -19.95 29.94 12.32
C ILE A 1078 -20.50 28.97 11.26
N SER A 1079 -19.64 28.14 10.67
CA SER A 1079 -20.02 27.13 9.67
C SER A 1079 -19.08 25.91 9.71
N GLY A 1080 -19.43 24.84 8.96
CA GLY A 1080 -18.53 23.71 8.74
C GLY A 1080 -17.34 24.04 7.82
N ASP A 1081 -17.56 24.94 6.85
CA ASP A 1081 -16.60 25.31 5.81
C ASP A 1081 -15.71 26.48 6.25
N TRP A 1082 -14.80 26.20 7.19
CA TRP A 1082 -13.74 27.12 7.65
C TRP A 1082 -14.25 28.51 8.11
N ASP A 1083 -15.51 28.58 8.57
CA ASP A 1083 -16.21 29.83 8.91
C ASP A 1083 -16.21 30.89 7.78
N LYS A 1084 -15.99 30.46 6.52
CA LYS A 1084 -15.95 31.30 5.31
C LYS A 1084 -17.14 32.26 5.11
N PRO A 1085 -18.40 31.95 5.51
CA PRO A 1085 -19.58 32.76 5.17
C PRO A 1085 -19.59 34.21 5.68
N ILE A 1086 -18.70 34.60 6.60
CA ILE A 1086 -18.57 35.99 7.06
C ILE A 1086 -17.53 36.80 6.27
N LEU A 1087 -16.85 36.17 5.29
CA LEU A 1087 -15.75 36.74 4.50
C LEU A 1087 -16.11 36.89 3.01
N THR A 1088 -17.24 36.33 2.59
CA THR A 1088 -17.77 36.35 1.21
C THR A 1088 -18.71 37.54 0.99
N GLU A 1089 -18.97 37.85 -0.28
CA GLU A 1089 -20.01 38.80 -0.70
C GLU A 1089 -21.37 38.08 -0.92
N GLU A 1090 -21.49 36.84 -0.47
CA GLU A 1090 -22.68 35.99 -0.61
C GLU A 1090 -23.57 36.12 0.63
N LEU A 1091 -24.88 36.23 0.43
CA LEU A 1091 -25.85 36.45 1.52
C LEU A 1091 -26.26 35.12 2.16
N GLU A 1092 -25.30 34.46 2.81
CA GLU A 1092 -25.42 33.11 3.35
C GLU A 1092 -26.21 33.01 4.68
N HIS A 1093 -26.48 34.14 5.34
CA HIS A 1093 -27.31 34.23 6.55
C HIS A 1093 -26.82 33.33 7.71
N ALA A 1094 -25.51 33.20 7.88
CA ALA A 1094 -24.90 32.33 8.89
C ALA A 1094 -25.38 32.65 10.32
N SER A 1095 -25.74 31.61 11.07
CA SER A 1095 -26.26 31.76 12.44
C SER A 1095 -25.94 30.54 13.31
N ALA A 1096 -25.70 30.80 14.60
CA ALA A 1096 -25.44 29.76 15.61
C ALA A 1096 -26.47 29.84 16.75
N ARG A 1097 -26.56 28.74 17.53
CA ARG A 1097 -27.33 28.68 18.77
C ARG A 1097 -26.40 28.78 19.97
N SER A 1098 -26.64 29.74 20.86
CA SER A 1098 -25.78 29.95 22.03
C SER A 1098 -25.90 28.77 23.01
N ARG A 1099 -24.75 28.25 23.45
CA ARG A 1099 -24.64 27.11 24.39
C ARG A 1099 -24.22 27.52 25.80
N SER A 1100 -23.68 28.73 25.97
CA SER A 1100 -23.29 29.36 27.23
C SER A 1100 -23.78 30.81 27.25
N ASN A 1101 -23.45 31.57 28.30
CA ASN A 1101 -23.68 33.03 28.35
C ASN A 1101 -22.35 33.80 28.14
N ASP A 1102 -21.39 33.23 27.41
CA ASP A 1102 -20.12 33.88 27.10
C ASP A 1102 -20.25 34.82 25.88
N ASP A 1103 -19.37 35.81 25.80
CA ASP A 1103 -19.27 36.70 24.64
C ASP A 1103 -18.83 35.90 23.40
N TRP A 1104 -19.50 36.16 22.26
CA TRP A 1104 -19.19 35.53 20.99
C TRP A 1104 -17.95 36.19 20.37
N GLN A 1105 -17.05 35.40 19.79
CA GLN A 1105 -15.73 35.88 19.40
C GLN A 1105 -15.09 35.04 18.29
N TRP A 1106 -14.40 35.69 17.35
CA TRP A 1106 -13.70 35.05 16.25
C TRP A 1106 -12.48 35.86 15.81
N VAL A 1107 -11.49 35.17 15.22
CA VAL A 1107 -10.24 35.77 14.75
C VAL A 1107 -10.11 35.57 13.25
N ILE A 1108 -9.91 36.65 12.51
CA ILE A 1108 -9.55 36.65 11.08
C ILE A 1108 -8.03 36.82 10.97
N GLY A 1109 -7.39 36.02 10.11
CA GLY A 1109 -6.02 36.15 9.65
C GLY A 1109 -5.95 36.42 8.14
N PHE A 1110 -4.78 36.83 7.65
CA PHE A 1110 -4.59 37.30 6.27
C PHE A 1110 -3.44 36.58 5.56
N HIS A 1111 -3.26 36.90 4.26
CA HIS A 1111 -2.26 36.35 3.35
C HIS A 1111 -0.89 36.11 4.00
N ASN A 1112 -0.46 34.84 4.03
CA ASN A 1112 0.80 34.37 4.63
C ASN A 1112 1.06 34.86 6.07
N GLN A 1113 0.01 35.22 6.81
CA GLN A 1113 0.08 35.81 8.16
C GLN A 1113 0.91 37.11 8.21
N ARG A 1114 1.03 37.83 7.09
CA ARG A 1114 1.76 39.11 6.99
C ARG A 1114 1.05 40.19 7.82
N ALA A 1115 1.83 41.12 8.38
CA ALA A 1115 1.28 42.25 9.10
C ALA A 1115 0.83 43.35 8.13
N ALA A 1116 -0.47 43.63 8.07
CA ALA A 1116 -1.08 44.69 7.25
C ALA A 1116 -1.30 45.97 8.04
N PHE A 1117 -1.30 47.12 7.35
CA PHE A 1117 -1.63 48.41 7.95
C PHE A 1117 -3.11 48.74 7.66
N ILE A 1118 -4.00 48.32 8.56
CA ILE A 1118 -5.45 48.39 8.37
C ILE A 1118 -5.93 49.82 8.59
N GLU A 1119 -6.61 50.38 7.60
CA GLU A 1119 -7.18 51.73 7.63
C GLU A 1119 -8.58 51.73 8.25
N LYS A 1120 -9.44 50.80 7.83
CA LYS A 1120 -10.80 50.63 8.37
C LYS A 1120 -11.36 49.23 8.16
N ILE A 1121 -12.46 48.94 8.85
CA ILE A 1121 -13.25 47.70 8.67
C ILE A 1121 -14.66 48.10 8.22
N GLN A 1122 -15.24 47.35 7.29
CA GLN A 1122 -16.66 47.44 6.96
C GLN A 1122 -17.38 46.20 7.48
N TRP A 1123 -18.54 46.41 8.08
CA TRP A 1123 -19.38 45.38 8.69
C TRP A 1123 -20.77 45.45 8.05
N LEU A 1124 -21.17 44.39 7.36
CA LEU A 1124 -22.51 44.24 6.81
C LEU A 1124 -23.37 43.40 7.78
N PRO A 1125 -24.33 44.01 8.51
CA PRO A 1125 -25.22 43.27 9.41
C PRO A 1125 -26.04 42.22 8.65
N SER A 1126 -26.55 41.21 9.37
CA SER A 1126 -27.29 40.13 8.72
C SER A 1126 -28.51 40.65 7.96
N GLN A 1127 -28.65 40.21 6.71
CA GLN A 1127 -29.76 40.53 5.84
C GLN A 1127 -30.95 39.58 6.02
N ALA A 1128 -30.79 38.49 6.78
CA ALA A 1128 -31.81 37.48 7.06
C ALA A 1128 -33.13 38.08 7.57
N ASP A 1129 -34.29 37.60 7.09
CA ASP A 1129 -35.58 37.92 7.69
C ASP A 1129 -35.82 37.06 8.94
N THR A 1130 -35.72 37.70 10.10
CA THR A 1130 -35.92 37.07 11.41
C THR A 1130 -37.39 37.04 11.83
N GLY A 1131 -38.25 37.88 11.22
CA GLY A 1131 -39.65 38.05 11.62
C GLY A 1131 -39.85 38.24 13.14
N ASN A 1132 -40.98 37.73 13.66
CA ASN A 1132 -41.28 37.73 15.10
C ASN A 1132 -40.69 36.49 15.82
N ARG A 1133 -39.50 35.99 15.45
CA ARG A 1133 -38.86 34.84 16.13
C ARG A 1133 -38.31 35.25 17.50
N SER A 1134 -39.08 34.97 18.56
CA SER A 1134 -38.76 35.32 19.95
C SER A 1134 -37.49 34.68 20.53
N ASN A 1135 -36.87 33.74 19.82
CA ASN A 1135 -35.63 33.06 20.18
C ASN A 1135 -34.40 33.52 19.36
N VAL A 1136 -34.51 34.61 18.59
CA VAL A 1136 -33.39 35.26 17.90
C VAL A 1136 -33.04 36.56 18.61
N GLU A 1137 -31.76 36.78 18.91
CA GLU A 1137 -31.26 38.00 19.54
C GLU A 1137 -30.22 38.67 18.63
N PRO A 1138 -30.35 39.98 18.31
CA PRO A 1138 -29.33 40.70 17.55
C PRO A 1138 -28.11 41.02 18.43
N MET A 1139 -26.93 40.98 17.83
CA MET A 1139 -25.70 41.55 18.39
C MET A 1139 -25.87 43.08 18.51
N LYS A 1140 -25.43 43.70 19.62
CA LYS A 1140 -25.71 45.11 19.94
C LYS A 1140 -24.44 45.97 19.99
N SER A 1141 -23.29 45.33 20.11
CA SER A 1141 -21.97 45.93 20.04
C SER A 1141 -20.94 44.94 19.50
N VAL A 1142 -19.82 45.48 19.02
CA VAL A 1142 -18.63 44.73 18.61
C VAL A 1142 -17.37 45.46 19.07
N LYS A 1143 -16.49 44.72 19.75
CA LYS A 1143 -15.13 45.15 20.10
C LYS A 1143 -14.15 44.53 19.12
N VAL A 1144 -13.32 45.38 18.53
CA VAL A 1144 -12.29 44.98 17.58
C VAL A 1144 -10.93 45.05 18.28
N PHE A 1145 -10.21 43.94 18.29
CA PHE A 1145 -8.84 43.86 18.78
C PHE A 1145 -7.89 43.45 17.65
N VAL A 1146 -6.65 43.89 17.72
CA VAL A 1146 -5.57 43.49 16.81
C VAL A 1146 -4.44 42.76 17.54
N SER A 1147 -3.72 41.92 16.80
CA SER A 1147 -2.47 41.28 17.21
C SER A 1147 -1.49 41.29 16.03
N SER A 1148 -0.24 41.66 16.29
CA SER A 1148 0.88 41.64 15.33
C SER A 1148 1.81 40.43 15.51
N SER A 1149 1.51 39.54 16.47
CA SER A 1149 2.43 38.47 16.92
C SER A 1149 1.83 37.06 16.92
N SER A 1150 0.56 36.87 17.30
CA SER A 1150 -0.09 35.54 17.25
C SER A 1150 -1.61 35.59 17.19
N ASN A 1151 -2.22 34.51 16.71
CA ASN A 1151 -3.68 34.29 16.65
C ASN A 1151 -4.36 34.13 18.04
N VAL A 1152 -3.60 34.16 19.14
CA VAL A 1152 -4.10 34.15 20.53
C VAL A 1152 -3.71 35.39 21.33
N GLY A 1153 -2.86 36.28 20.78
CA GLY A 1153 -2.52 37.59 21.34
C GLY A 1153 -1.00 37.90 21.43
N PRO A 1154 -0.60 38.88 22.27
CA PRO A 1154 -1.44 39.81 23.03
C PRO A 1154 -2.41 40.61 22.14
N TRP A 1155 -3.53 41.05 22.73
CA TRP A 1155 -4.60 41.75 22.02
C TRP A 1155 -4.64 43.22 22.40
N GLN A 1156 -4.52 44.12 21.44
CA GLN A 1156 -4.78 45.55 21.60
C GLN A 1156 -6.22 45.86 21.14
N LEU A 1157 -7.04 46.45 22.01
CA LEU A 1157 -8.35 47.01 21.61
C LEU A 1157 -8.14 48.23 20.71
N VAL A 1158 -8.85 48.29 19.57
CA VAL A 1158 -8.75 49.39 18.58
C VAL A 1158 -10.10 50.04 18.25
N ALA A 1159 -11.22 49.36 18.50
CA ALA A 1159 -12.57 49.94 18.41
C ALA A 1159 -13.53 49.23 19.39
N ASP A 1160 -14.52 49.96 19.91
CA ASP A 1160 -15.62 49.46 20.74
C ASP A 1160 -16.91 50.15 20.24
N GLU A 1161 -17.66 49.43 19.41
CA GLU A 1161 -18.67 50.00 18.51
C GLU A 1161 -20.06 49.43 18.75
N LYS A 1162 -21.08 50.30 18.73
CA LYS A 1162 -22.48 49.84 18.81
C LYS A 1162 -22.96 49.38 17.44
N LEU A 1163 -23.71 48.28 17.41
CA LEU A 1163 -24.37 47.77 16.23
C LEU A 1163 -25.83 48.23 16.27
N ASP A 1164 -26.22 49.08 15.33
CA ASP A 1164 -27.59 49.52 15.16
C ASP A 1164 -28.44 48.39 14.54
N THR A 1165 -29.76 48.45 14.74
CA THR A 1165 -30.68 47.39 14.26
C THR A 1165 -31.16 47.60 12.82
N ASP A 1166 -30.62 48.58 12.11
CA ASP A 1166 -30.81 48.66 10.67
C ASP A 1166 -29.81 47.74 9.93
N LYS A 1167 -30.10 47.46 8.67
CA LYS A 1167 -29.37 46.49 7.84
C LYS A 1167 -28.31 47.15 6.94
N SER A 1168 -27.94 48.40 7.20
CA SER A 1168 -26.98 49.14 6.37
C SER A 1168 -25.53 48.76 6.66
N LEU A 1169 -24.65 49.00 5.69
CA LEU A 1169 -23.21 48.76 5.84
C LEU A 1169 -22.63 49.78 6.83
N LYS A 1170 -22.10 49.30 7.96
CA LYS A 1170 -21.38 50.14 8.93
C LYS A 1170 -19.89 50.16 8.62
N GLU A 1171 -19.27 51.33 8.68
CA GLU A 1171 -17.82 51.47 8.74
C GLU A 1171 -17.35 51.59 10.20
N ILE A 1172 -16.26 50.90 10.53
CA ILE A 1172 -15.55 50.96 11.80
C ILE A 1172 -14.16 51.54 11.48
N THR A 1173 -13.91 52.76 11.95
CA THR A 1173 -12.70 53.53 11.67
C THR A 1173 -11.85 53.67 12.93
N PHE A 1174 -10.53 53.78 12.74
CA PHE A 1174 -9.57 53.95 13.82
C PHE A 1174 -9.06 55.40 13.89
N GLU A 1175 -8.54 55.85 15.04
CA GLU A 1175 -7.92 57.19 15.18
C GLU A 1175 -6.75 57.41 14.20
N LYS A 1176 -6.09 56.30 13.82
CA LYS A 1176 -5.03 56.17 12.82
C LYS A 1176 -5.01 54.72 12.35
N PRO A 1177 -4.51 54.40 11.14
CA PRO A 1177 -4.35 53.02 10.70
C PRO A 1177 -3.47 52.20 11.67
N VAL A 1178 -3.74 50.89 11.77
CA VAL A 1178 -3.15 49.99 12.78
C VAL A 1178 -2.50 48.77 12.13
N TRP A 1179 -1.33 48.36 12.66
CA TRP A 1179 -0.65 47.16 12.19
C TRP A 1179 -1.26 45.90 12.83
N ALA A 1180 -1.63 44.91 12.01
CA ALA A 1180 -2.19 43.65 12.46
C ALA A 1180 -1.86 42.48 11.53
N ARG A 1181 -1.53 41.31 12.10
CA ARG A 1181 -1.59 40.00 11.40
C ARG A 1181 -2.95 39.34 11.58
N TYR A 1182 -3.60 39.61 12.71
CA TYR A 1182 -4.89 39.04 13.08
C TYR A 1182 -5.81 40.11 13.67
N VAL A 1183 -7.09 40.02 13.34
CA VAL A 1183 -8.15 40.88 13.88
C VAL A 1183 -9.17 39.99 14.59
N LYS A 1184 -9.38 40.24 15.88
CA LYS A 1184 -10.37 39.56 16.69
C LYS A 1184 -11.59 40.45 16.90
N PHE A 1185 -12.76 39.88 16.64
CA PHE A 1185 -14.05 40.48 16.98
C PHE A 1185 -14.58 39.83 18.26
N VAL A 1186 -15.22 40.61 19.12
CA VAL A 1186 -15.94 40.14 20.30
C VAL A 1186 -17.28 40.88 20.37
N THR A 1187 -18.40 40.16 20.40
CA THR A 1187 -19.76 40.73 20.45
C THR A 1187 -20.50 40.27 21.70
N ASP A 1188 -21.53 41.03 22.11
CA ASP A 1188 -22.29 40.76 23.34
C ASP A 1188 -22.81 39.31 23.41
N ASN A 1189 -22.79 38.74 24.60
CA ASN A 1189 -23.36 37.42 24.84
C ASN A 1189 -24.83 37.26 24.39
N VAL A 1190 -25.10 36.09 23.82
CA VAL A 1190 -26.45 35.66 23.39
C VAL A 1190 -26.96 34.67 24.42
N LYS A 1191 -28.21 34.83 24.89
CA LYS A 1191 -28.77 33.94 25.92
C LYS A 1191 -28.70 32.47 25.50
N ILE A 1192 -28.34 31.59 26.45
CA ILE A 1192 -28.39 30.14 26.27
C ILE A 1192 -29.70 29.71 25.59
N SER A 1193 -29.58 28.84 24.57
CA SER A 1193 -30.64 28.35 23.69
C SER A 1193 -31.21 29.32 22.65
N ASN A 1194 -30.97 30.63 22.74
CA ASN A 1194 -31.32 31.57 21.67
C ASN A 1194 -30.27 31.54 20.54
N TYR A 1195 -30.66 32.06 19.38
CA TYR A 1195 -29.85 32.15 18.18
C TYR A 1195 -29.41 33.60 17.95
N ALA A 1196 -28.26 33.79 17.31
CA ALA A 1196 -27.90 35.05 16.68
C ALA A 1196 -27.34 34.78 15.28
N TYR A 1197 -27.53 35.76 14.40
CA TYR A 1197 -26.92 35.80 13.08
C TYR A 1197 -25.59 36.53 13.15
N PHE A 1198 -24.60 36.02 12.44
CA PHE A 1198 -23.33 36.71 12.19
C PHE A 1198 -23.56 37.82 11.14
N PRO A 1199 -22.63 38.78 10.95
CA PRO A 1199 -22.65 39.64 9.76
C PRO A 1199 -22.64 38.80 8.48
N GLU A 1200 -23.22 39.29 7.38
CA GLU A 1200 -23.05 38.61 6.08
C GLU A 1200 -21.62 38.80 5.54
N THR A 1201 -21.02 39.96 5.79
CA THR A 1201 -19.67 40.26 5.29
C THR A 1201 -18.90 41.15 6.26
N ILE A 1202 -17.67 40.76 6.57
CA ILE A 1202 -16.66 41.61 7.17
C ILE A 1202 -15.60 41.90 6.11
N ARG A 1203 -15.43 43.17 5.74
CA ARG A 1203 -14.31 43.61 4.88
C ARG A 1203 -13.28 44.30 5.75
N ILE A 1204 -12.01 43.91 5.62
CA ILE A 1204 -10.90 44.53 6.33
C ILE A 1204 -10.05 45.20 5.27
N LEU A 1205 -10.03 46.54 5.29
CA LEU A 1205 -9.42 47.36 4.25
C LEU A 1205 -8.06 47.88 4.76
N GLU A 1206 -7.00 47.45 4.09
CA GLU A 1206 -5.68 48.05 4.29
C GLU A 1206 -5.59 49.46 3.70
N LYS A 1207 -4.60 50.22 4.17
CA LYS A 1207 -4.25 51.53 3.62
C LYS A 1207 -4.03 51.43 2.10
N GLN A 1208 -4.43 52.46 1.37
CA GLN A 1208 -4.19 52.55 -0.07
C GLN A 1208 -2.69 52.35 -0.43
N VAL A 1209 -2.43 51.58 -1.49
CA VAL A 1209 -1.08 51.29 -1.99
C VAL A 1209 -0.49 52.51 -2.71
N GLY A 1210 0.80 52.76 -2.50
CA GLY A 1210 1.55 53.83 -3.16
C GLY A 1210 2.98 53.95 -2.63
N SER A 1211 3.57 55.14 -2.72
CA SER A 1211 4.98 55.38 -2.36
C SER A 1211 5.30 55.20 -0.87
N ASP A 1212 4.31 55.27 0.02
CA ASP A 1212 4.47 55.16 1.48
C ASP A 1212 3.73 53.97 2.11
N TYR A 1213 3.16 53.06 1.29
CA TYR A 1213 2.64 51.77 1.72
C TYR A 1213 2.59 50.77 0.56
N GLN A 1214 3.15 49.59 0.77
CA GLN A 1214 3.06 48.42 -0.12
C GLN A 1214 2.18 47.36 0.54
N SER A 1215 1.23 46.81 -0.21
CA SER A 1215 0.25 45.82 0.24
C SER A 1215 0.91 44.55 0.80
N ILE A 1216 0.24 43.87 1.73
CA ILE A 1216 0.60 42.48 2.10
C ILE A 1216 0.40 41.48 0.96
N LEU A 1217 -0.40 41.84 -0.05
CA LEU A 1217 -0.66 41.05 -1.27
C LEU A 1217 0.39 41.29 -2.37
N GLY A 1218 1.39 42.13 -2.11
CA GLY A 1218 2.56 42.27 -2.98
C GLY A 1218 3.56 41.12 -2.82
N GLU A 1219 4.56 41.08 -3.68
CA GLU A 1219 5.59 40.04 -3.68
C GLU A 1219 6.66 40.30 -2.61
N TRP A 1220 6.56 39.54 -1.52
CA TRP A 1220 7.51 39.51 -0.39
C TRP A 1220 8.21 38.15 -0.23
N GLY A 1221 8.04 37.25 -1.21
CA GLY A 1221 8.56 35.89 -1.23
C GLY A 1221 7.50 34.82 -0.92
N GLU A 1222 7.58 33.71 -1.66
CA GLU A 1222 6.82 32.48 -1.50
C GLU A 1222 6.65 32.10 -0.02
N LEU A 1223 5.39 31.98 0.43
CA LEU A 1223 4.98 31.62 1.80
C LEU A 1223 5.55 32.49 2.95
N SER A 1224 6.22 33.61 2.65
CA SER A 1224 6.86 34.45 3.67
C SER A 1224 5.84 35.27 4.49
N HIS A 1225 6.02 35.25 5.82
CA HIS A 1225 5.27 36.09 6.77
C HIS A 1225 5.80 37.53 6.88
N GLN A 1226 6.91 37.82 6.21
CA GLN A 1226 7.55 39.13 6.17
C GLN A 1226 6.88 40.02 5.11
N ALA A 1227 6.78 41.31 5.38
CA ALA A 1227 6.24 42.32 4.49
C ALA A 1227 6.85 43.71 4.82
N LEU A 1228 6.15 44.78 4.47
CA LEU A 1228 6.57 46.15 4.77
C LEU A 1228 6.76 46.42 6.28
N TYR A 1229 6.05 45.70 7.16
CA TYR A 1229 6.20 45.87 8.61
C TYR A 1229 7.62 45.55 9.08
N GLU A 1230 8.18 44.40 8.67
CA GLU A 1230 9.54 43.97 8.99
C GLU A 1230 10.57 44.93 8.40
N LYS A 1231 10.43 45.24 7.10
CA LYS A 1231 11.29 46.20 6.36
C LYS A 1231 11.36 47.60 6.99
N LEU A 1232 10.33 48.01 7.74
CA LEU A 1232 10.29 49.26 8.51
C LEU A 1232 10.71 49.10 9.98
N ASN A 1233 10.68 47.88 10.52
CA ASN A 1233 11.01 47.54 11.90
C ASN A 1233 12.03 46.39 11.96
N PRO A 1234 13.22 46.53 11.33
CA PRO A 1234 14.24 45.48 11.30
C PRO A 1234 14.69 45.11 12.72
N ALA A 1235 15.13 43.86 12.88
CA ALA A 1235 15.44 43.25 14.17
C ALA A 1235 16.64 43.91 14.89
N ASN A 1236 16.41 45.02 15.59
CA ASN A 1236 17.42 45.76 16.35
C ASN A 1236 17.87 44.99 17.62
N LYS A 1237 18.72 43.97 17.44
CA LYS A 1237 19.20 43.10 18.53
C LYS A 1237 20.56 43.56 19.09
N LEU A 1238 20.51 44.38 20.14
CA LEU A 1238 21.68 44.74 20.94
C LEU A 1238 22.24 43.52 21.68
N THR A 1239 23.53 43.24 21.53
CA THR A 1239 24.23 42.18 22.27
C THR A 1239 24.32 42.52 23.77
N VAL A 1240 23.52 41.85 24.60
CA VAL A 1240 23.56 41.99 26.07
C VAL A 1240 24.62 41.06 26.65
N LYS A 1241 25.30 41.49 27.72
CA LYS A 1241 26.31 40.68 28.44
C LYS A 1241 25.68 39.53 29.23
N ASP A 1242 26.47 38.47 29.40
CA ASP A 1242 26.25 37.40 30.39
C ASP A 1242 26.20 37.98 31.82
N GLU A 1243 25.00 38.08 32.40
CA GLU A 1243 24.78 38.42 33.81
C GLU A 1243 24.09 37.26 34.55
N ARG A 1244 24.86 36.61 35.44
CA ARG A 1244 24.56 35.29 36.02
C ARG A 1244 23.64 35.34 37.25
N GLN A 1245 22.62 36.22 37.25
CA GLN A 1245 21.77 36.47 38.44
C GLN A 1245 20.28 36.11 38.29
N ASN A 1246 19.92 35.38 37.23
CA ASN A 1246 18.54 34.99 36.89
C ASN A 1246 17.98 33.84 37.76
N HIS A 1247 18.13 33.90 39.09
CA HIS A 1247 17.81 32.82 40.04
C HIS A 1247 16.52 33.02 40.86
N SER A 1248 15.68 34.01 40.52
CA SER A 1248 14.40 34.23 41.21
C SER A 1248 13.40 34.97 40.30
N LYS A 1249 12.09 34.92 40.60
CA LYS A 1249 11.07 35.68 39.87
C LYS A 1249 11.31 37.20 39.89
N ASN A 1250 12.00 37.73 40.91
CA ASN A 1250 12.31 39.15 41.05
C ASN A 1250 13.64 39.55 40.39
N THR A 1251 14.48 38.57 40.03
CA THR A 1251 15.73 38.76 39.28
C THR A 1251 15.70 38.10 37.90
N ALA A 1252 14.53 37.63 37.46
CA ALA A 1252 14.33 37.02 36.17
C ALA A 1252 14.39 38.09 35.07
N PHE A 1253 15.19 37.82 34.04
CA PHE A 1253 15.36 38.72 32.91
C PHE A 1253 14.14 38.67 31.97
N ASP A 1254 13.69 39.82 31.50
CA ASP A 1254 12.62 39.92 30.50
C ASP A 1254 13.15 39.46 29.12
N ILE A 1255 12.63 38.31 28.65
CA ILE A 1255 13.00 37.65 27.39
C ILE A 1255 12.01 37.98 26.25
N SER A 1256 11.42 39.19 26.25
CA SER A 1256 10.70 39.73 25.10
C SER A 1256 11.53 39.57 23.80
N GLN A 1257 10.85 39.29 22.69
CA GLN A 1257 11.31 38.51 21.51
C GLN A 1257 12.57 39.03 20.75
N VAL A 1258 13.20 40.11 21.20
CA VAL A 1258 14.28 40.84 20.52
C VAL A 1258 15.67 40.55 21.13
N LYS A 1259 15.80 39.66 22.13
CA LYS A 1259 17.09 39.38 22.81
C LYS A 1259 17.47 37.91 22.86
N THR A 1260 18.63 37.58 22.28
CA THR A 1260 19.31 36.29 22.46
C THR A 1260 19.95 36.25 23.85
N THR A 1261 19.57 35.26 24.67
CA THR A 1261 20.08 35.08 26.05
C THR A 1261 20.74 33.71 26.19
N LYS A 1262 21.84 33.61 26.95
CA LYS A 1262 22.48 32.35 27.35
C LYS A 1262 22.55 32.27 28.87
N GLY A 1263 22.39 31.07 29.44
CA GLY A 1263 22.43 30.82 30.88
C GLY A 1263 22.10 29.36 31.21
N GLN A 1264 22.23 28.98 32.48
CA GLN A 1264 21.72 27.69 32.98
C GLN A 1264 20.30 27.88 33.52
N VAL A 1265 19.40 26.95 33.20
CA VAL A 1265 18.04 26.88 33.76
C VAL A 1265 17.98 25.65 34.66
N GLN A 1266 17.59 25.84 35.91
CA GLN A 1266 17.30 24.73 36.82
C GLN A 1266 15.82 24.41 36.74
N LEU A 1267 15.48 23.25 36.19
CA LEU A 1267 14.12 22.71 36.23
C LEU A 1267 13.91 22.05 37.59
N GLU A 1268 13.17 22.73 38.46
CA GLU A 1268 12.60 22.07 39.64
C GLU A 1268 11.39 21.24 39.18
N TYR A 1269 11.45 19.93 39.39
CA TYR A 1269 10.29 19.06 39.21
C TYR A 1269 9.24 19.42 40.26
N ALA A 1270 7.98 19.52 39.86
CA ALA A 1270 6.86 19.67 40.77
C ALA A 1270 6.33 18.27 41.14
N ASP A 1271 6.32 17.97 42.44
CA ASP A 1271 5.57 16.86 43.05
C ASP A 1271 4.05 17.12 43.05
#